data_AF-A0A354GW30-F1
#
_entry.id   AF-A0A354GW30-F1
#
_cell.length_a   1.000
_cell.length_b   1.000
_cell.length_c   1.000
_cell.angle_alpha   90.00
_cell.angle_beta   90.00
_cell.angle_gamma   90.00
#
_symmetry.space_group_name_H-M   'P 1'
#
loop_
_entity.id
_entity.type
_entity.pdbx_description
1 polymer ?
#
loop_
_entity_poly.entity_id
_entity_poly.type
_entity_poly.pdbx_seq_one_letter_code
_entity_poly.pdbx_strand_id
1 'polypeptide(L)'
;LETARRILQNRKDKGENLGFDPGDLPSHARTVSLTPGQIIQYAAHPRLDLFVDSNSAHPMEKFGCTICHGGQGSATDFLLSAHTPDGAAQHKKWEEEYHWHSSNDWEVPMLSNRFVESGCIKCHHEVTDLVRQGNKEEAPKLLRGFNLVRENGCFGCHEIAGVKKGQQVGPDLRQEPSPALAWLSPTDQEKAKADPLNPPGAYRKVGPSLRRIAEKTNETWTRRWIQSPRGFRPDTKMPHFYNLSTNSPDVLPDQQKDFPATEIHSIAHYLFSESAKNMEGKDTYRVFLQKRVQQLQGKLKEGALDERDRKELFDVTHRLSDLALLSIPTQSGEIDSVTTKLRQAQDAMLEQYEKVRLTEERIKDVQKLLQKSPDDKKATSELDQATQDQEAGKKQLEDVKKKLDPLRLELEKIGLPISIEKQIVDGQGDPVAAALPESDKNDLSKHLTEGRRLFSERGCLACHVHDGVRQKGADGIAAVSEEAASFAPDLSRIAAKIAPEKGDAKARRRWVVQWVLNPNIYHPRTRMPITHLTVQQACDVADWLLSQEIKPEELADWKDPAEPAPKTLVALARLYLAKAPGMTAAKVNEVLPADAGELDNIHGYSEEDLKYATPDADERVLQGPITRDKLEWYIGRKSINRLGCYGCHDMPGFETAKPIGTALNDWGAKDPERLAFEDADIYVREHNTIVEARDAVGNPHQPAAGWKTTDGKAPYESYFYNALEHHERDGFLNQKLAEPRSYDYNRIRVWDDRLRMPQFKFAKSRRHAGEADEAYENRQEREEGEAREAVMTFILGLVAEPIPLKYVSNPTPDRLAEAKGRQVLDKYNCVGCHQVRPGVYDFKPTKDTLDAMERVYQSYANNQAKKDHVFPGHNAWTGVASPWPDRLSAHGTQARVEEDESANRDLLSLRLTEALRFTNNDKIVRDIPAGMTARIVPEDVIDQSPTYGGAFAELLIPYLAQTNSTLFGGKPDEARSVLPPPLLREGERVQPKWLYQFLLNPGVVRPQEKMKLRMPKFNMSGEDAMTLVNYFGAVARQSNPGAGVTYPYLRIEQTDEKYWGDWNKEYLERLKAVGGADGKGLDQRAKDLLGDLKKGVQLHLDAVKAAAGTAMGEDKTRKEAEVKELQATIEKWDKQIKDGNVGDLVKEWQSPNAYAADAYRLVAANPNICTKCHSIGALKIENANGPDLSIAFERLRPEWTFEWIANPDRMFGYSPTMPQNFPKDSVDYKEYFAGDPRERARAARDVLMDLPRIDNLPANRATRAAITGGK
;
A
#
# COMPACT_ATOMS: atom_id res chain seq x y z
N LEU A 1 39.88 -26.16 16.23
CA LEU A 1 39.98 -27.10 15.08
C LEU A 1 40.02 -28.55 15.52
N GLU A 2 40.86 -28.94 16.49
CA GLU A 2 40.84 -30.32 17.04
C GLU A 2 39.46 -30.76 17.55
N THR A 3 38.78 -29.90 18.31
CA THR A 3 37.40 -30.18 18.76
C THR A 3 36.44 -30.38 17.59
N ALA A 4 36.55 -29.57 16.53
CA ALA A 4 35.71 -29.67 15.33
C ALA A 4 36.02 -30.96 14.55
N ARG A 5 37.31 -31.28 14.36
CA ARG A 5 37.76 -32.54 13.75
C ARG A 5 37.20 -33.75 14.51
N ARG A 6 37.30 -33.73 15.84
CA ARG A 6 36.75 -34.81 16.69
C ARG A 6 35.23 -34.93 16.56
N ILE A 7 34.50 -33.82 16.53
CA ILE A 7 33.03 -33.82 16.39
C ILE A 7 32.62 -34.35 15.00
N LEU A 8 33.26 -33.85 13.94
CA LEU A 8 32.95 -34.22 12.56
C LEU A 8 33.36 -35.66 12.26
N GLN A 9 34.48 -36.13 12.81
CA GLN A 9 34.86 -37.54 12.74
C GLN A 9 33.82 -38.43 13.41
N ASN A 10 33.37 -38.07 14.62
CA ASN A 10 32.35 -38.82 15.35
C ASN A 10 30.98 -38.82 14.62
N ARG A 11 30.67 -37.78 13.83
CA ARG A 11 29.50 -37.72 12.95
C ARG A 11 29.65 -38.63 11.72
N LYS A 12 30.81 -38.60 11.06
CA LYS A 12 31.15 -39.50 9.96
C LYS A 12 31.12 -40.96 10.39
N ASP A 13 31.67 -41.27 11.56
CA ASP A 13 31.70 -42.62 12.15
C ASP A 13 30.29 -43.13 12.52
N LYS A 14 29.33 -42.21 12.73
CA LYS A 14 27.89 -42.51 12.92
C LYS A 14 27.11 -42.63 11.61
N GLY A 15 27.79 -42.64 10.46
CA GLY A 15 27.21 -42.87 9.14
C GLY A 15 26.71 -41.61 8.42
N GLU A 16 27.04 -40.42 8.92
CA GLU A 16 26.64 -39.16 8.29
C GLU A 16 27.56 -38.83 7.10
N ASN A 17 26.99 -38.62 5.90
CA ASN A 17 27.76 -38.24 4.71
C ASN A 17 28.04 -36.74 4.71
N LEU A 18 29.26 -36.36 5.09
CA LEU A 18 29.66 -34.96 5.25
C LEU A 18 30.09 -34.29 3.94
N GLY A 19 30.26 -35.03 2.84
CA GLY A 19 30.74 -34.49 1.57
C GLY A 19 32.21 -34.05 1.54
N PHE A 20 32.96 -34.22 2.63
CA PHE A 20 34.41 -34.01 2.75
C PHE A 20 35.00 -34.90 3.86
N ASP A 21 36.32 -35.12 3.88
CA ASP A 21 36.96 -35.85 4.99
C ASP A 21 37.23 -34.90 6.18
N PRO A 22 36.71 -35.15 7.39
CA PRO A 22 37.07 -34.40 8.57
C PRO A 22 38.59 -34.37 8.85
N GLY A 23 39.32 -35.39 8.39
CA GLY A 23 40.78 -35.42 8.40
C GLY A 23 41.43 -34.28 7.60
N ASP A 24 40.74 -33.78 6.58
CA ASP A 24 41.22 -32.69 5.70
C ASP A 24 41.11 -31.31 6.36
N LEU A 25 40.45 -31.20 7.51
CA LEU A 25 40.50 -29.97 8.29
C LEU A 25 41.96 -29.67 8.63
N PRO A 26 42.42 -28.42 8.48
CA PRO A 26 43.80 -28.07 8.76
C PRO A 26 44.15 -28.30 10.24
N SER A 27 45.34 -28.83 10.51
CA SER A 27 45.84 -29.13 11.87
C SER A 27 45.89 -27.88 12.75
N HIS A 28 46.11 -26.72 12.14
CA HIS A 28 46.15 -25.42 12.78
C HIS A 28 45.20 -24.46 12.04
N ALA A 29 44.66 -23.47 12.75
CA ALA A 29 43.95 -22.41 12.06
C ALA A 29 44.98 -21.73 11.19
N ARG A 30 44.70 -21.53 9.90
CA ARG A 30 45.53 -20.65 9.08
C ARG A 30 45.37 -19.24 9.65
N THR A 31 46.22 -18.90 10.60
CA THR A 31 46.53 -17.52 10.92
C THR A 31 47.32 -17.00 9.75
N VAL A 32 46.64 -16.23 8.89
CA VAL A 32 47.32 -15.47 7.86
C VAL A 32 47.97 -14.29 8.59
N SER A 33 49.29 -14.26 8.63
CA SER A 33 50.01 -13.03 9.00
C SER A 33 49.82 -12.05 7.86
N LEU A 34 48.74 -11.28 7.94
CA LEU A 34 48.52 -10.16 7.06
C LEU A 34 49.65 -9.16 7.27
N THR A 35 50.34 -8.78 6.20
CA THR A 35 51.26 -7.65 6.27
C THR A 35 50.49 -6.40 6.70
N PRO A 36 51.12 -5.38 7.28
CA PRO A 36 50.45 -4.11 7.55
C PRO A 36 49.70 -3.57 6.32
N GLY A 37 50.26 -3.75 5.11
CA GLY A 37 49.59 -3.40 3.85
C GLY A 37 48.32 -4.22 3.58
N GLN A 38 48.32 -5.53 3.86
CA GLN A 38 47.11 -6.36 3.73
C GLN A 38 46.09 -6.06 4.83
N ILE A 39 46.53 -5.77 6.05
CA ILE A 39 45.64 -5.31 7.14
C ILE A 39 44.97 -4.00 6.72
N ILE A 40 45.73 -3.04 6.18
CA ILE A 40 45.19 -1.80 5.65
C ILE A 40 44.23 -2.10 4.48
N GLN A 41 44.58 -3.01 3.57
CA GLN A 41 43.73 -3.40 2.44
C GLN A 41 42.37 -3.96 2.90
N TYR A 42 42.32 -4.84 3.91
CA TYR A 42 41.05 -5.37 4.42
C TYR A 42 40.34 -4.40 5.38
N ALA A 43 41.07 -3.66 6.22
CA ALA A 43 40.50 -2.71 7.17
C ALA A 43 39.99 -1.41 6.53
N ALA A 44 40.43 -1.09 5.30
CA ALA A 44 39.94 0.06 4.54
C ALA A 44 38.52 -0.14 3.96
N HIS A 45 37.95 -1.36 4.04
CA HIS A 45 36.61 -1.64 3.51
C HIS A 45 35.54 -1.54 4.62
N PRO A 46 34.49 -0.74 4.44
CA PRO A 46 33.57 -0.37 5.52
C PRO A 46 32.64 -1.50 6.01
N ARG A 47 32.42 -2.54 5.20
CA ARG A 47 31.47 -3.65 5.50
C ARG A 47 31.99 -5.00 5.01
N LEU A 48 33.00 -5.55 5.69
CA LEU A 48 33.54 -6.89 5.38
C LEU A 48 32.49 -8.01 5.53
N ASP A 49 31.46 -7.81 6.33
CA ASP A 49 30.32 -8.73 6.46
C ASP A 49 29.44 -8.76 5.20
N LEU A 50 29.36 -7.62 4.47
CA LEU A 50 28.56 -7.46 3.27
C LEU A 50 29.37 -7.59 1.97
N PHE A 51 30.69 -7.46 2.04
CA PHE A 51 31.61 -7.51 0.91
C PHE A 51 32.88 -8.29 1.28
N VAL A 52 33.49 -8.96 0.31
CA VAL A 52 34.80 -9.64 0.45
C VAL A 52 34.75 -10.97 1.23
N ASP A 53 34.08 -11.07 2.38
CA ASP A 53 34.02 -12.32 3.17
C ASP A 53 33.43 -13.49 2.36
N SER A 54 33.96 -14.71 2.56
CA SER A 54 33.48 -15.91 1.85
C SER A 54 32.01 -16.26 2.09
N ASN A 55 31.45 -15.88 3.25
CA ASN A 55 30.04 -16.08 3.62
C ASN A 55 29.18 -14.84 3.33
N SER A 56 29.77 -13.80 2.76
CA SER A 56 29.08 -12.57 2.38
C SER A 56 28.03 -12.82 1.29
N ALA A 57 27.04 -11.91 1.18
CA ALA A 57 26.19 -11.82 -0.01
C ALA A 57 27.00 -11.41 -1.26
N HIS A 58 28.11 -10.70 -1.07
CA HIS A 58 29.03 -10.27 -2.12
C HIS A 58 30.47 -10.77 -1.87
N PRO A 59 30.73 -12.09 -1.98
CA PRO A 59 32.06 -12.63 -1.73
C PRO A 59 33.05 -12.17 -2.81
N MET A 60 34.30 -11.93 -2.43
CA MET A 60 35.36 -11.44 -3.33
C MET A 60 35.51 -12.31 -4.57
N GLU A 61 35.37 -13.63 -4.43
CA GLU A 61 35.52 -14.59 -5.54
C GLU A 61 34.45 -14.42 -6.62
N LYS A 62 33.27 -13.90 -6.26
CA LYS A 62 32.16 -13.71 -7.20
C LYS A 62 32.09 -12.28 -7.73
N PHE A 63 32.23 -11.29 -6.85
CA PHE A 63 32.01 -9.88 -7.21
C PHE A 63 33.32 -9.09 -7.41
N GLY A 64 34.46 -9.64 -6.97
CA GLY A 64 35.75 -8.95 -7.03
C GLY A 64 35.72 -7.58 -6.37
N CYS A 65 36.58 -6.69 -6.85
CA CYS A 65 36.62 -5.28 -6.46
C CYS A 65 35.77 -4.38 -7.38
N THR A 66 35.09 -4.95 -8.38
CA THR A 66 34.44 -4.19 -9.45
C THR A 66 33.20 -3.43 -8.99
N ILE A 67 32.58 -3.84 -7.88
CA ILE A 67 31.40 -3.16 -7.32
C ILE A 67 31.73 -1.75 -6.79
N CYS A 68 32.94 -1.58 -6.25
CA CYS A 68 33.42 -0.29 -5.76
C CYS A 68 34.20 0.45 -6.84
N HIS A 69 35.10 -0.23 -7.57
CA HIS A 69 36.00 0.38 -8.56
C HIS A 69 35.42 0.48 -9.99
N GLY A 70 34.13 0.21 -10.18
CA GLY A 70 33.48 0.38 -11.49
C GLY A 70 34.07 -0.46 -12.63
N GLY A 71 34.74 -1.57 -12.32
CA GLY A 71 35.40 -2.41 -13.33
C GLY A 71 36.88 -2.10 -13.58
N GLN A 72 37.48 -1.11 -12.92
CA GLN A 72 38.91 -0.78 -13.07
C GLN A 72 39.80 -1.77 -12.29
N GLY A 73 39.92 -2.99 -12.81
CA GLY A 73 40.62 -4.09 -12.14
C GLY A 73 42.14 -3.93 -11.98
N SER A 74 42.77 -2.98 -12.69
CA SER A 74 44.21 -2.68 -12.58
C SER A 74 44.55 -1.58 -11.58
N ALA A 75 43.55 -0.87 -11.06
CA ALA A 75 43.78 0.19 -10.08
C ALA A 75 43.82 -0.39 -8.66
N THR A 76 45.03 -0.69 -8.20
CA THR A 76 45.29 -1.24 -6.87
C THR A 76 45.85 -0.19 -5.89
N ASP A 77 46.02 1.05 -6.34
CA ASP A 77 46.51 2.16 -5.51
C ASP A 77 45.48 3.29 -5.41
N PHE A 78 45.67 4.12 -4.39
CA PHE A 78 44.74 5.17 -4.01
C PHE A 78 44.44 6.19 -5.14
N LEU A 79 45.42 6.53 -5.98
CA LEU A 79 45.29 7.55 -7.02
C LEU A 79 44.67 6.98 -8.30
N LEU A 80 45.18 5.84 -8.76
CA LEU A 80 44.68 5.19 -9.98
C LEU A 80 43.24 4.70 -9.81
N SER A 81 42.79 4.41 -8.59
CA SER A 81 41.43 3.95 -8.33
C SER A 81 40.36 5.03 -8.41
N ALA A 82 40.73 6.30 -8.69
CA ALA A 82 39.80 7.42 -8.79
C ALA A 82 38.85 7.51 -7.56
N HIS A 83 39.41 7.39 -6.36
CA HIS A 83 38.65 7.56 -5.11
C HIS A 83 38.12 8.98 -5.02
N THR A 84 36.84 9.14 -4.66
CA THR A 84 36.24 10.47 -4.48
C THR A 84 36.20 10.82 -2.98
N PRO A 85 36.71 11.99 -2.56
CA PRO A 85 36.58 12.47 -1.19
C PRO A 85 35.12 12.55 -0.73
N ASP A 86 34.87 12.40 0.56
CA ASP A 86 33.52 12.47 1.17
C ASP A 86 33.12 13.90 1.57
N GLY A 87 34.10 14.81 1.61
CA GLY A 87 33.92 16.22 1.97
C GLY A 87 35.16 17.06 1.66
N ALA A 88 35.01 18.39 1.72
CA ALA A 88 36.08 19.32 1.35
C ALA A 88 37.32 19.23 2.25
N ALA A 89 37.15 18.98 3.56
CA ALA A 89 38.27 18.76 4.47
C ALA A 89 39.10 17.53 4.07
N GLN A 90 38.42 16.46 3.65
CA GLN A 90 39.09 15.25 3.16
C GLN A 90 39.76 15.50 1.80
N HIS A 91 39.09 16.22 0.90
CA HIS A 91 39.65 16.63 -0.39
C HIS A 91 40.96 17.40 -0.22
N LYS A 92 40.94 18.48 0.56
CA LYS A 92 42.12 19.31 0.85
C LYS A 92 43.24 18.50 1.48
N LYS A 93 42.90 17.67 2.48
CA LYS A 93 43.86 16.75 3.09
C LYS A 93 44.46 15.80 2.07
N TRP A 94 43.66 15.28 1.14
CA TRP A 94 44.11 14.34 0.13
C TRP A 94 44.99 14.98 -0.95
N GLU A 95 44.71 16.22 -1.35
CA GLU A 95 45.58 16.99 -2.22
C GLU A 95 46.93 17.31 -1.55
N GLU A 96 46.90 17.75 -0.29
CA GLU A 96 48.10 18.16 0.47
C GLU A 96 48.97 16.96 0.89
N GLU A 97 48.37 15.89 1.43
CA GLU A 97 49.10 14.74 1.99
C GLU A 97 49.31 13.59 1.00
N TYR A 98 48.38 13.38 0.07
CA TYR A 98 48.40 12.21 -0.84
C TYR A 98 48.54 12.60 -2.33
N HIS A 99 48.71 13.88 -2.65
CA HIS A 99 48.79 14.40 -4.03
C HIS A 99 47.63 13.94 -4.92
N TRP A 100 46.43 13.85 -4.31
CA TRP A 100 45.21 13.44 -4.99
C TRP A 100 44.76 14.48 -6.03
N HIS A 101 44.16 14.00 -7.12
CA HIS A 101 43.54 14.80 -8.17
C HIS A 101 42.40 14.00 -8.83
N SER A 102 41.35 14.68 -9.31
CA SER A 102 40.24 14.03 -10.01
C SER A 102 40.73 13.41 -11.33
N SER A 103 40.28 12.19 -11.62
CA SER A 103 40.69 11.46 -12.83
C SER A 103 39.76 11.80 -13.98
N ASN A 104 40.17 12.76 -14.82
CA ASN A 104 39.37 13.20 -15.97
C ASN A 104 39.23 12.12 -17.07
N ASP A 105 40.14 11.13 -17.09
CA ASP A 105 40.16 10.07 -18.11
C ASP A 105 39.23 8.89 -17.77
N TRP A 106 38.60 8.91 -16.59
CA TRP A 106 37.72 7.83 -16.13
C TRP A 106 36.26 8.30 -16.00
N GLU A 107 35.40 7.84 -16.91
CA GLU A 107 34.01 8.32 -17.07
C GLU A 107 33.07 7.96 -15.88
N VAL A 108 33.46 7.00 -15.04
CA VAL A 108 32.67 6.47 -13.92
C VAL A 108 33.51 6.28 -12.65
N PRO A 109 34.05 7.37 -12.06
CA PRO A 109 34.87 7.30 -10.85
C PRO A 109 34.09 6.71 -9.69
N MET A 110 34.83 6.20 -8.69
CA MET A 110 34.21 5.67 -7.49
C MET A 110 33.34 6.75 -6.85
N LEU A 111 32.10 6.40 -6.51
CA LEU A 111 31.26 7.31 -5.74
C LEU A 111 31.89 7.53 -4.35
N SER A 112 31.75 8.74 -3.82
CA SER A 112 32.11 9.03 -2.44
C SER A 112 31.32 8.15 -1.47
N ASN A 113 31.83 7.99 -0.25
CA ASN A 113 31.21 7.12 0.75
C ASN A 113 29.76 7.52 1.05
N ARG A 114 29.42 8.81 0.91
CA ARG A 114 28.05 9.35 0.98
C ARG A 114 27.09 8.85 -0.11
N PHE A 115 27.58 8.41 -1.27
CA PHE A 115 26.78 7.95 -2.41
C PHE A 115 27.08 6.51 -2.81
N VAL A 116 27.93 5.78 -2.08
CA VAL A 116 28.30 4.39 -2.42
C VAL A 116 27.09 3.45 -2.52
N GLU A 117 26.04 3.71 -1.75
CA GLU A 117 24.77 2.97 -1.78
C GLU A 117 24.05 3.05 -3.15
N SER A 118 24.33 4.06 -3.97
CA SER A 118 23.83 4.15 -5.35
C SER A 118 24.22 2.93 -6.18
N GLY A 119 25.35 2.29 -5.88
CA GLY A 119 25.80 1.08 -6.58
C GLY A 119 24.87 -0.12 -6.39
N CYS A 120 24.11 -0.17 -5.30
CA CYS A 120 23.24 -1.30 -4.98
C CYS A 120 22.13 -1.49 -6.03
N ILE A 121 21.58 -0.40 -6.58
CA ILE A 121 20.47 -0.48 -7.54
C ILE A 121 20.87 -1.11 -8.88
N LYS A 122 22.17 -1.16 -9.22
CA LYS A 122 22.66 -1.82 -10.44
C LYS A 122 22.31 -3.32 -10.48
N CYS A 123 22.14 -3.93 -9.30
CA CYS A 123 21.80 -5.36 -9.16
C CYS A 123 20.46 -5.56 -8.42
N HIS A 124 20.08 -4.67 -7.51
CA HIS A 124 18.88 -4.76 -6.69
C HIS A 124 17.75 -3.89 -7.23
N HIS A 125 17.12 -4.33 -8.32
CA HIS A 125 16.09 -3.56 -9.02
C HIS A 125 14.75 -3.44 -8.27
N GLU A 126 14.45 -4.33 -7.32
CA GLU A 126 13.23 -4.21 -6.49
C GLU A 126 13.41 -3.16 -5.38
N VAL A 127 14.66 -2.80 -5.05
CA VAL A 127 15.12 -1.87 -3.99
C VAL A 127 14.71 -2.30 -2.58
N THR A 128 13.45 -2.67 -2.35
CA THR A 128 12.94 -3.19 -1.08
C THR A 128 13.45 -4.60 -0.73
N ASP A 129 14.13 -5.27 -1.67
CA ASP A 129 14.89 -6.49 -1.41
C ASP A 129 16.21 -6.23 -0.65
N LEU A 130 16.64 -4.96 -0.53
CA LEU A 130 17.75 -4.53 0.32
C LEU A 130 17.40 -4.45 1.81
N VAL A 131 16.14 -4.76 2.19
CA VAL A 131 15.75 -4.91 3.60
C VAL A 131 15.84 -6.39 3.97
N ARG A 132 16.94 -6.78 4.63
CA ARG A 132 17.28 -8.15 4.98
C ARG A 132 17.00 -8.40 6.47
N GLN A 133 16.72 -9.65 6.86
CA GLN A 133 16.58 -10.09 8.27
C GLN A 133 15.71 -9.15 9.16
N GLY A 134 14.39 -9.27 9.06
CA GLY A 134 13.46 -8.42 9.82
C GLY A 134 13.35 -7.02 9.20
N ASN A 135 13.87 -6.01 9.90
CA ASN A 135 13.77 -4.59 9.52
C ASN A 135 15.14 -3.95 9.21
N LYS A 136 16.22 -4.73 9.09
CA LYS A 136 17.54 -4.19 8.81
C LYS A 136 17.66 -3.75 7.35
N GLU A 137 18.02 -2.49 7.15
CA GLU A 137 18.21 -1.88 5.84
C GLU A 137 19.69 -1.94 5.45
N GLU A 138 20.04 -2.63 4.37
CA GLU A 138 21.45 -2.73 3.93
C GLU A 138 21.92 -1.45 3.20
N ALA A 139 20.98 -0.68 2.65
CA ALA A 139 21.22 0.59 1.95
C ALA A 139 20.13 1.64 2.31
N PRO A 140 20.11 2.15 3.56
CA PRO A 140 19.06 3.01 4.07
C PRO A 140 18.92 4.35 3.31
N LYS A 141 20.03 4.95 2.85
CA LYS A 141 20.00 6.21 2.08
C LYS A 141 19.40 5.97 0.69
N LEU A 142 19.73 4.86 0.03
CA LEU A 142 19.10 4.45 -1.24
C LEU A 142 17.59 4.20 -1.07
N LEU A 143 17.20 3.46 -0.02
CA LEU A 143 15.80 3.18 0.31
C LEU A 143 15.01 4.47 0.57
N ARG A 144 15.58 5.39 1.36
CA ARG A 144 15.02 6.73 1.60
C ARG A 144 14.88 7.50 0.30
N GLY A 145 15.88 7.46 -0.57
CA GLY A 145 15.87 8.11 -1.89
C GLY A 145 14.76 7.61 -2.80
N PHE A 146 14.65 6.29 -2.94
CA PHE A 146 13.58 5.62 -3.69
C PHE A 146 12.20 6.04 -3.18
N ASN A 147 12.01 6.05 -1.85
CA ASN A 147 10.75 6.49 -1.25
C ASN A 147 10.45 7.97 -1.51
N LEU A 148 11.43 8.87 -1.37
CA LEU A 148 11.25 10.30 -1.64
C LEU A 148 10.90 10.58 -3.11
N VAL A 149 11.55 9.90 -4.06
CA VAL A 149 11.25 10.00 -5.50
C VAL A 149 9.81 9.56 -5.81
N ARG A 150 9.38 8.44 -5.22
CA ARG A 150 7.99 7.94 -5.33
C ARG A 150 6.99 8.87 -4.66
N GLU A 151 7.32 9.41 -3.49
CA GLU A 151 6.42 10.25 -2.70
C GLU A 151 6.21 11.65 -3.27
N ASN A 152 7.24 12.22 -3.90
CA ASN A 152 7.18 13.53 -4.57
C ASN A 152 6.70 13.42 -6.02
N GLY A 153 6.58 12.21 -6.56
CA GLY A 153 6.03 11.96 -7.89
C GLY A 153 6.95 12.39 -9.03
N CYS A 154 8.27 12.28 -8.84
CA CYS A 154 9.25 12.68 -9.86
C CYS A 154 9.00 11.96 -11.20
N PHE A 155 8.50 10.71 -11.14
CA PHE A 155 8.10 9.91 -12.31
C PHE A 155 6.95 10.49 -13.13
N GLY A 156 6.19 11.44 -12.58
CA GLY A 156 5.13 12.14 -13.31
C GLY A 156 5.68 13.09 -14.37
N CYS A 157 6.88 13.64 -14.14
CA CYS A 157 7.57 14.53 -15.08
C CYS A 157 8.74 13.83 -15.77
N HIS A 158 9.47 12.96 -15.08
CA HIS A 158 10.64 12.26 -15.59
C HIS A 158 10.31 10.81 -15.94
N GLU A 159 10.80 10.32 -17.08
CA GLU A 159 10.73 8.88 -17.35
C GLU A 159 11.76 8.13 -16.49
N ILE A 160 11.28 7.13 -15.74
CA ILE A 160 12.10 6.22 -14.94
C ILE A 160 11.63 4.79 -15.22
N ALA A 161 11.99 4.28 -16.39
CA ALA A 161 11.64 2.94 -16.82
C ALA A 161 12.37 1.85 -16.01
N GLY A 162 11.71 0.74 -15.71
CA GLY A 162 12.40 -0.41 -15.11
C GLY A 162 13.18 -1.21 -16.14
N VAL A 163 12.88 -1.00 -17.43
CA VAL A 163 13.46 -1.72 -18.56
C VAL A 163 13.87 -0.74 -19.65
N LYS A 164 15.08 -0.91 -20.20
CA LYS A 164 15.57 -0.18 -21.38
C LYS A 164 16.14 -1.20 -22.37
N LYS A 165 15.66 -1.18 -23.62
CA LYS A 165 16.07 -2.13 -24.69
C LYS A 165 15.98 -3.61 -24.29
N GLY A 166 14.95 -3.99 -23.51
CA GLY A 166 14.73 -5.36 -23.05
C GLY A 166 15.56 -5.80 -21.84
N GLN A 167 16.38 -4.91 -21.26
CA GLN A 167 17.17 -5.17 -20.05
C GLN A 167 16.62 -4.40 -18.86
N GLN A 168 16.59 -5.03 -17.68
CA GLN A 168 16.23 -4.31 -16.46
C GLN A 168 17.34 -3.32 -16.09
N VAL A 169 16.94 -2.10 -15.75
CA VAL A 169 17.85 -0.98 -15.43
C VAL A 169 17.52 -0.31 -14.09
N GLY A 170 16.54 -0.84 -13.35
CA GLY A 170 16.03 -0.30 -12.10
C GLY A 170 14.57 -0.72 -11.83
N PRO A 171 13.95 -0.22 -10.76
CA PRO A 171 12.52 -0.39 -10.53
C PRO A 171 11.72 0.34 -11.62
N ASP A 172 10.65 -0.29 -12.13
CA ASP A 172 9.74 0.42 -13.03
C ASP A 172 8.85 1.38 -12.22
N LEU A 173 9.13 2.67 -12.36
CA LEU A 173 8.33 3.74 -11.78
C LEU A 173 7.42 4.39 -12.84
N ARG A 174 7.02 3.67 -13.92
CA ARG A 174 6.03 4.07 -14.97
C ARG A 174 4.66 3.35 -14.90
N GLN A 175 4.49 2.28 -14.11
CA GLN A 175 3.21 1.57 -13.94
C GLN A 175 2.75 1.40 -12.47
N GLU A 176 1.52 1.81 -12.13
CA GLU A 176 0.70 0.93 -11.28
C GLU A 176 0.00 -0.03 -12.24
N PRO A 177 -0.07 -1.34 -11.93
CA PRO A 177 -0.77 -2.26 -12.81
C PRO A 177 -2.25 -1.87 -12.92
N SER A 178 -2.69 -1.39 -14.09
CA SER A 178 -4.10 -1.42 -14.50
C SER A 178 -4.30 -1.13 -16.01
N PRO A 179 -5.12 -1.92 -16.74
CA PRO A 179 -5.79 -3.14 -16.27
C PRO A 179 -4.77 -4.26 -16.02
N ALA A 180 -5.14 -5.24 -15.20
CA ALA A 180 -4.28 -6.38 -14.95
C ALA A 180 -3.88 -7.03 -16.29
N LEU A 181 -2.60 -7.36 -16.48
CA LEU A 181 -2.17 -8.15 -17.64
C LEU A 181 -3.03 -9.42 -17.79
N ALA A 182 -3.45 -10.02 -16.67
CA ALA A 182 -4.35 -11.18 -16.66
C ALA A 182 -5.76 -10.95 -17.25
N TRP A 183 -6.19 -9.69 -17.44
CA TRP A 183 -7.47 -9.32 -18.06
C TRP A 183 -7.34 -9.05 -19.56
N LEU A 184 -6.11 -8.98 -20.06
CA LEU A 184 -5.80 -8.93 -21.48
C LEU A 184 -5.73 -10.36 -22.02
N SER A 185 -6.14 -10.56 -23.27
CA SER A 185 -5.91 -11.84 -23.95
C SER A 185 -4.41 -12.19 -23.93
N PRO A 186 -3.99 -13.47 -24.01
CA PRO A 186 -2.56 -13.82 -24.09
C PRO A 186 -1.80 -13.04 -25.17
N THR A 187 -2.47 -12.73 -26.28
CA THR A 187 -1.93 -11.90 -27.37
C THR A 187 -1.79 -10.42 -26.98
N ASP A 188 -2.75 -9.87 -26.23
CA ASP A 188 -2.69 -8.48 -25.76
C ASP A 188 -1.78 -8.32 -24.54
N GLN A 189 -1.55 -9.40 -23.79
CA GLN A 189 -0.48 -9.50 -22.79
C GLN A 189 0.89 -9.46 -23.44
N GLU A 190 1.11 -10.21 -24.52
CA GLU A 190 2.36 -10.14 -25.27
C GLU A 190 2.53 -8.80 -25.96
N LYS A 191 1.47 -8.17 -26.50
CA LYS A 191 1.52 -6.80 -27.02
C LYS A 191 1.82 -5.76 -25.95
N ALA A 192 1.20 -5.83 -24.77
CA ALA A 192 1.49 -4.93 -23.65
C ALA A 192 2.92 -5.12 -23.11
N LYS A 193 3.44 -6.35 -23.15
CA LYS A 193 4.85 -6.68 -22.85
C LYS A 193 5.81 -6.28 -23.98
N ALA A 194 5.33 -6.19 -25.22
CA ALA A 194 6.10 -5.84 -26.42
C ALA A 194 5.95 -4.36 -26.85
N ASP A 195 5.09 -3.57 -26.20
CA ASP A 195 4.86 -2.15 -26.49
C ASP A 195 6.01 -1.30 -25.95
N PRO A 196 6.86 -0.71 -26.82
CA PRO A 196 8.04 0.02 -26.38
C PRO A 196 7.73 1.40 -25.76
N LEU A 197 6.47 1.87 -25.76
CA LEU A 197 6.10 3.26 -25.40
C LEU A 197 4.81 3.36 -24.56
N ASN A 198 4.63 2.43 -23.62
CA ASN A 198 3.61 2.40 -22.56
C ASN A 198 2.99 3.79 -22.26
N PRO A 199 1.67 4.02 -22.51
CA PRO A 199 1.10 5.36 -22.54
C PRO A 199 1.07 6.04 -21.17
N PRO A 200 1.12 7.39 -21.12
CA PRO A 200 0.93 8.15 -19.88
C PRO A 200 -0.48 7.92 -19.32
N GLY A 201 -0.61 7.58 -18.03
CA GLY A 201 -1.91 7.61 -17.35
C GLY A 201 -2.15 6.58 -16.24
N ALA A 202 -1.42 5.46 -16.21
CA ALA A 202 -1.73 4.35 -15.30
C ALA A 202 -1.41 4.64 -13.81
N TYR A 203 -0.44 5.51 -13.49
CA TYR A 203 -0.19 5.85 -12.09
C TYR A 203 -1.21 6.77 -11.48
N ARG A 204 -1.53 6.46 -10.22
CA ARG A 204 -1.94 7.45 -9.24
C ARG A 204 -1.00 8.66 -9.29
N LYS A 205 -1.53 9.76 -9.80
CA LYS A 205 -0.95 11.08 -9.70
C LYS A 205 -0.78 11.44 -8.21
N VAL A 206 0.37 11.99 -7.83
CA VAL A 206 0.68 12.28 -6.41
C VAL A 206 -0.15 13.44 -5.86
N GLY A 207 -0.56 14.36 -6.73
CA GLY A 207 -1.48 15.45 -6.44
C GLY A 207 -2.94 15.01 -6.61
N PRO A 208 -3.88 15.70 -5.95
CA PRO A 208 -5.30 15.39 -6.08
C PRO A 208 -5.82 15.64 -7.50
N SER A 209 -6.86 14.92 -7.90
CA SER A 209 -7.62 15.27 -9.10
C SER A 209 -8.19 16.69 -8.99
N LEU A 210 -8.06 17.46 -10.07
CA LEU A 210 -8.57 18.82 -10.19
C LEU A 210 -9.85 18.89 -11.02
N ARG A 211 -10.39 17.75 -11.47
CA ARG A 211 -11.65 17.69 -12.26
C ARG A 211 -12.86 18.29 -11.53
N ARG A 212 -12.87 18.22 -10.20
CA ARG A 212 -13.95 18.70 -9.32
C ARG A 212 -13.47 19.81 -8.38
N ILE A 213 -12.45 20.59 -8.78
CA ILE A 213 -11.90 21.67 -7.93
C ILE A 213 -12.96 22.74 -7.61
N ALA A 214 -13.88 23.01 -8.54
CA ALA A 214 -14.94 24.01 -8.38
C ALA A 214 -15.89 23.70 -7.21
N GLU A 215 -16.10 22.42 -6.87
CA GLU A 215 -16.93 22.02 -5.72
C GLU A 215 -16.18 22.10 -4.38
N LYS A 216 -14.84 22.26 -4.40
CA LYS A 216 -13.98 22.14 -3.22
C LYS A 216 -13.56 23.47 -2.63
N THR A 217 -13.13 24.39 -3.49
CA THR A 217 -12.49 25.65 -3.09
C THR A 217 -12.86 26.75 -4.07
N ASN A 218 -12.09 27.84 -4.11
CA ASN A 218 -12.31 28.96 -5.02
C ASN A 218 -11.01 29.40 -5.71
N GLU A 219 -11.14 30.25 -6.72
CA GLU A 219 -9.99 30.74 -7.49
C GLU A 219 -9.01 31.54 -6.63
N THR A 220 -9.47 32.39 -5.72
CA THR A 220 -8.60 33.18 -4.82
C THR A 220 -7.70 32.27 -3.99
N TRP A 221 -8.25 31.26 -3.34
CA TRP A 221 -7.45 30.29 -2.60
C TRP A 221 -6.48 29.55 -3.53
N THR A 222 -6.94 29.17 -4.72
CA THR A 222 -6.13 28.42 -5.71
C THR A 222 -4.97 29.25 -6.24
N ARG A 223 -5.15 30.55 -6.51
CA ARG A 223 -4.09 31.45 -6.95
C ARG A 223 -3.01 31.62 -5.88
N ARG A 224 -3.43 31.87 -4.64
CA ARG A 224 -2.50 31.93 -3.48
C ARG A 224 -1.73 30.62 -3.32
N TRP A 225 -2.40 29.49 -3.52
CA TRP A 225 -1.79 28.16 -3.43
C TRP A 225 -0.79 27.87 -4.55
N ILE A 226 -1.09 28.27 -5.79
CA ILE A 226 -0.14 28.15 -6.92
C ILE A 226 1.07 29.07 -6.70
N GLN A 227 0.84 30.30 -6.19
CA GLN A 227 1.91 31.26 -5.95
C GLN A 227 2.85 30.83 -4.81
N SER A 228 2.29 30.42 -3.67
CA SER A 228 3.05 30.06 -2.48
C SER A 228 2.37 28.93 -1.69
N PRO A 229 2.52 27.66 -2.11
CA PRO A 229 1.88 26.54 -1.41
C PRO A 229 2.44 26.37 0.02
N ARG A 230 3.74 26.62 0.23
CA ARG A 230 4.38 26.51 1.55
C ARG A 230 3.98 27.60 2.53
N GLY A 231 3.55 28.78 2.04
CA GLY A 231 2.99 29.83 2.88
C GLY A 231 1.69 29.39 3.58
N PHE A 232 0.91 28.50 2.95
CA PHE A 232 -0.26 27.91 3.59
C PHE A 232 0.07 26.63 4.38
N ARG A 233 0.94 25.77 3.84
CA ARG A 233 1.33 24.51 4.48
C ARG A 233 2.83 24.26 4.30
N PRO A 234 3.65 24.43 5.36
CA PRO A 234 5.10 24.26 5.28
C PRO A 234 5.57 22.88 4.77
N ASP A 235 4.89 21.80 5.16
CA ASP A 235 5.22 20.41 4.81
C ASP A 235 4.53 19.89 3.52
N THR A 236 4.03 20.80 2.68
CA THR A 236 3.34 20.41 1.44
C THR A 236 4.27 19.77 0.41
N LYS A 237 3.77 18.71 -0.25
CA LYS A 237 4.45 18.05 -1.38
C LYS A 237 4.36 18.82 -2.69
N MET A 238 3.49 19.84 -2.79
CA MET A 238 3.41 20.66 -4.00
C MET A 238 4.65 21.56 -4.08
N PRO A 239 5.45 21.47 -5.16
CA PRO A 239 6.65 22.26 -5.29
C PRO A 239 6.33 23.72 -5.68
N HIS A 240 7.29 24.62 -5.51
CA HIS A 240 7.15 26.02 -5.93
C HIS A 240 7.48 26.18 -7.41
N PHE A 241 6.63 26.92 -8.13
CA PHE A 241 6.83 27.27 -9.55
C PHE A 241 7.10 28.77 -9.77
N TYR A 242 6.75 29.61 -8.81
CA TYR A 242 6.80 31.06 -8.88
C TYR A 242 7.58 31.64 -7.71
N ASN A 243 8.01 32.89 -7.85
CA ASN A 243 8.89 33.59 -6.89
C ASN A 243 10.21 32.82 -6.64
N LEU A 244 10.74 32.19 -7.69
CA LEU A 244 12.05 31.55 -7.66
C LEU A 244 13.11 32.49 -8.25
N SER A 245 14.37 32.09 -8.12
CA SER A 245 15.57 32.87 -8.47
C SER A 245 15.60 33.52 -9.85
N THR A 246 14.83 33.04 -10.83
CA THR A 246 14.81 33.58 -12.21
C THR A 246 13.43 33.95 -12.73
N ASN A 247 12.40 33.92 -11.88
CA ASN A 247 11.04 34.31 -12.25
C ASN A 247 10.27 35.08 -11.17
N SER A 248 10.96 35.64 -10.18
CA SER A 248 10.37 36.66 -9.31
C SER A 248 10.24 37.99 -10.08
N PRO A 249 9.25 38.84 -9.76
CA PRO A 249 9.10 40.15 -10.40
C PRO A 249 10.37 41.03 -10.31
N ASP A 250 11.17 40.85 -9.25
CA ASP A 250 12.38 41.66 -9.02
C ASP A 250 13.53 41.33 -9.99
N VAL A 251 13.56 40.12 -10.54
CA VAL A 251 14.61 39.66 -11.49
C VAL A 251 14.14 39.65 -12.94
N LEU A 252 12.87 39.94 -13.20
CA LEU A 252 12.28 39.93 -14.54
C LEU A 252 12.41 41.30 -15.22
N PRO A 253 12.62 41.34 -16.55
CA PRO A 253 12.52 42.58 -17.33
C PRO A 253 11.15 43.22 -17.16
N ASP A 254 11.06 44.55 -17.24
CA ASP A 254 9.83 45.31 -16.99
C ASP A 254 8.62 44.79 -17.79
N GLN A 255 8.80 44.35 -19.04
CA GLN A 255 7.69 43.83 -19.85
C GLN A 255 7.16 42.46 -19.39
N GLN A 256 7.89 41.74 -18.54
CA GLN A 256 7.57 40.38 -18.08
C GLN A 256 7.22 40.30 -16.59
N LYS A 257 7.37 41.39 -15.82
CA LYS A 257 7.14 41.41 -14.36
C LYS A 257 5.77 40.87 -13.94
N ASP A 258 4.77 41.10 -14.78
CA ASP A 258 3.38 40.69 -14.53
C ASP A 258 3.04 39.30 -15.12
N PHE A 259 3.95 38.65 -15.87
CA PHE A 259 3.70 37.33 -16.47
C PHE A 259 3.45 36.25 -15.41
N PRO A 260 4.21 36.15 -14.30
CA PRO A 260 3.91 35.20 -13.23
C PRO A 260 2.47 35.30 -12.71
N ALA A 261 2.03 36.51 -12.36
CA ALA A 261 0.67 36.75 -11.88
C ALA A 261 -0.37 36.40 -12.96
N THR A 262 -0.12 36.78 -14.20
CA THR A 262 -1.00 36.49 -15.35
C THR A 262 -1.18 34.99 -15.57
N GLU A 263 -0.10 34.20 -15.51
CA GLU A 263 -0.21 32.73 -15.59
C GLU A 263 -0.99 32.17 -14.42
N ILE A 264 -0.73 32.61 -13.18
CA ILE A 264 -1.41 32.09 -11.98
C ILE A 264 -2.94 32.32 -12.08
N HIS A 265 -3.35 33.53 -12.48
CA HIS A 265 -4.75 33.86 -12.71
C HIS A 265 -5.36 33.01 -13.82
N SER A 266 -4.68 32.90 -14.96
CA SER A 266 -5.15 32.13 -16.12
C SER A 266 -5.25 30.63 -15.82
N ILE A 267 -4.31 30.05 -15.07
CA ILE A 267 -4.34 28.65 -14.64
C ILE A 267 -5.56 28.41 -13.74
N ALA A 268 -5.78 29.27 -12.74
CA ALA A 268 -6.94 29.16 -11.86
C ALA A 268 -8.24 29.26 -12.67
N HIS A 269 -8.37 30.26 -13.55
CA HIS A 269 -9.52 30.43 -14.42
C HIS A 269 -9.79 29.19 -15.28
N TYR A 270 -8.78 28.65 -15.97
CA TYR A 270 -8.90 27.44 -16.79
C TYR A 270 -9.40 26.24 -15.96
N LEU A 271 -8.81 26.01 -14.78
CA LEU A 271 -9.17 24.89 -13.92
C LEU A 271 -10.63 24.98 -13.45
N PHE A 272 -11.10 26.16 -13.03
CA PHE A 272 -12.47 26.35 -12.57
C PHE A 272 -13.48 26.30 -13.73
N SER A 273 -13.16 26.92 -14.87
CA SER A 273 -13.98 26.89 -16.08
C SER A 273 -14.20 25.44 -16.58
N GLU A 274 -13.13 24.67 -16.74
CA GLU A 274 -13.26 23.27 -17.18
C GLU A 274 -13.84 22.35 -16.10
N SER A 275 -13.59 22.62 -14.82
CA SER A 275 -14.20 21.85 -13.73
C SER A 275 -15.72 22.05 -13.71
N ALA A 276 -16.20 23.29 -13.84
CA ALA A 276 -17.63 23.59 -13.92
C ALA A 276 -18.28 22.91 -15.14
N LYS A 277 -17.66 23.03 -16.32
CA LYS A 277 -18.14 22.35 -17.54
C LYS A 277 -18.15 20.83 -17.41
N ASN A 278 -17.15 20.24 -16.73
CA ASN A 278 -17.10 18.80 -16.46
C ASN A 278 -18.33 18.33 -15.65
N MET A 279 -18.81 19.14 -14.70
CA MET A 279 -20.03 18.85 -13.93
C MET A 279 -21.32 18.89 -14.79
N GLU A 280 -21.28 19.56 -15.93
CA GLU A 280 -22.37 19.59 -16.91
C GLU A 280 -22.20 18.57 -18.05
N GLY A 281 -21.08 17.84 -18.09
CA GLY A 281 -20.73 16.98 -19.22
C GLY A 281 -20.35 17.75 -20.49
N LYS A 282 -19.96 19.01 -20.34
CA LYS A 282 -19.61 19.92 -21.45
C LYS A 282 -18.14 20.33 -21.45
N ASP A 283 -17.30 19.64 -20.68
CA ASP A 283 -15.85 19.90 -20.70
C ASP A 283 -15.27 19.68 -22.10
N THR A 284 -14.26 20.48 -22.43
CA THR A 284 -13.78 20.61 -23.81
C THR A 284 -13.32 19.26 -24.38
N TYR A 285 -12.64 18.47 -23.56
CA TYR A 285 -12.10 17.17 -23.97
C TYR A 285 -13.20 16.13 -24.18
N ARG A 286 -14.19 16.05 -23.28
CA ARG A 286 -15.35 15.16 -23.47
C ARG A 286 -16.11 15.46 -24.74
N VAL A 287 -16.44 16.73 -24.96
CA VAL A 287 -17.18 17.17 -26.15
C VAL A 287 -16.42 16.83 -27.42
N PHE A 288 -15.10 16.99 -27.40
CA PHE A 288 -14.23 16.57 -28.50
C PHE A 288 -14.31 15.06 -28.76
N LEU A 289 -14.09 14.23 -27.73
CA LEU A 289 -14.14 12.77 -27.87
C LEU A 289 -15.50 12.29 -28.37
N GLN A 290 -16.59 12.78 -27.80
CA GLN A 290 -17.96 12.42 -28.20
C GLN A 290 -18.20 12.73 -29.68
N LYS A 291 -17.85 13.94 -30.13
CA LYS A 291 -17.98 14.34 -31.55
C LYS A 291 -17.12 13.47 -32.45
N ARG A 292 -15.89 13.15 -32.04
CA ARG A 292 -14.96 12.35 -32.87
C ARG A 292 -15.41 10.89 -32.97
N VAL A 293 -15.88 10.27 -31.87
CA VAL A 293 -16.50 8.93 -31.91
C VAL A 293 -17.72 8.96 -32.81
N GLN A 294 -18.61 9.94 -32.66
CA GLN A 294 -19.80 10.07 -33.50
C GLN A 294 -19.45 10.18 -35.00
N GLN A 295 -18.45 10.99 -35.35
CA GLN A 295 -18.00 11.16 -36.73
C GLN A 295 -17.43 9.85 -37.31
N LEU A 296 -16.53 9.18 -36.59
CA LEU A 296 -15.88 7.93 -37.03
C LEU A 296 -16.88 6.77 -37.09
N GLN A 297 -17.83 6.70 -36.14
CA GLN A 297 -18.93 5.73 -36.22
C GLN A 297 -19.86 6.03 -37.40
N GLY A 298 -20.08 7.30 -37.75
CA GLY A 298 -20.80 7.68 -38.98
C GLY A 298 -20.14 7.10 -40.23
N LYS A 299 -18.83 7.31 -40.39
CA LYS A 299 -18.06 6.70 -41.48
C LYS A 299 -18.10 5.17 -41.46
N LEU A 300 -18.04 4.56 -40.27
CA LEU A 300 -18.15 3.11 -40.11
C LEU A 300 -19.51 2.62 -40.64
N LYS A 301 -20.60 3.33 -40.36
CA LYS A 301 -21.96 3.01 -40.83
C LYS A 301 -22.17 3.15 -42.33
N GLU A 302 -21.28 3.88 -43.00
CA GLU A 302 -21.25 4.08 -44.45
C GLU A 302 -20.30 3.09 -45.14
N GLY A 303 -19.53 2.29 -44.39
CA GLY A 303 -18.51 1.39 -44.93
C GLY A 303 -17.26 2.11 -45.44
N ALA A 304 -17.07 3.38 -45.07
CA ALA A 304 -16.04 4.27 -45.61
C ALA A 304 -14.84 4.45 -44.65
N LEU A 305 -14.52 3.44 -43.84
CA LEU A 305 -13.46 3.51 -42.82
C LEU A 305 -12.15 2.92 -43.35
N ASP A 306 -11.11 3.75 -43.47
CA ASP A 306 -9.76 3.25 -43.75
C ASP A 306 -9.07 2.68 -42.48
N GLU A 307 -7.90 2.07 -42.64
CA GLU A 307 -7.18 1.45 -41.51
C GLU A 307 -6.79 2.47 -40.42
N ARG A 308 -6.51 3.71 -40.80
CA ARG A 308 -6.14 4.79 -39.88
C ARG A 308 -7.35 5.22 -39.06
N ASP A 309 -8.48 5.51 -39.70
CA ASP A 309 -9.75 5.88 -39.08
C ASP A 309 -10.27 4.74 -38.18
N ARG A 310 -10.04 3.48 -38.56
CA ARG A 310 -10.33 2.30 -37.72
C ARG A 310 -9.53 2.33 -36.42
N LYS A 311 -8.21 2.49 -36.51
CA LYS A 311 -7.33 2.55 -35.32
C LYS A 311 -7.73 3.73 -34.43
N GLU A 312 -8.06 4.87 -35.04
CA GLU A 312 -8.50 6.06 -34.33
C GLU A 312 -9.86 5.87 -33.65
N LEU A 313 -10.82 5.19 -34.28
CA LEU A 313 -12.12 4.91 -33.66
C LEU A 313 -11.97 4.13 -32.36
N PHE A 314 -11.14 3.09 -32.35
CA PHE A 314 -10.89 2.30 -31.15
C PHE A 314 -10.17 3.09 -30.06
N ASP A 315 -9.19 3.91 -30.44
CA ASP A 315 -8.44 4.78 -29.53
C ASP A 315 -9.34 5.85 -28.89
N VAL A 316 -10.11 6.59 -29.69
CA VAL A 316 -11.03 7.62 -29.18
C VAL A 316 -12.17 6.98 -28.34
N THR A 317 -12.66 5.80 -28.72
CA THR A 317 -13.63 5.04 -27.89
C THR A 317 -13.00 4.61 -26.56
N HIS A 318 -11.74 4.17 -26.56
CA HIS A 318 -10.99 3.86 -25.32
C HIS A 318 -10.93 5.10 -24.41
N ARG A 319 -10.46 6.23 -24.97
CA ARG A 319 -10.27 7.48 -24.22
C ARG A 319 -11.58 8.00 -23.64
N LEU A 320 -12.70 7.80 -24.34
CA LEU A 320 -14.02 8.18 -23.82
C LEU A 320 -14.45 7.30 -22.63
N SER A 321 -14.14 6.00 -22.69
CA SER A 321 -14.34 5.07 -21.58
C SER A 321 -13.45 5.42 -20.38
N ASP A 322 -12.15 5.67 -20.59
CA ASP A 322 -11.23 6.11 -19.55
C ASP A 322 -11.72 7.40 -18.88
N LEU A 323 -12.18 8.36 -19.68
CA LEU A 323 -12.75 9.60 -19.18
C LEU A 323 -13.99 9.35 -18.32
N ALA A 324 -14.87 8.43 -18.73
CA ALA A 324 -16.04 8.03 -17.94
C ALA A 324 -15.62 7.41 -16.59
N LEU A 325 -14.64 6.50 -16.59
CA LEU A 325 -14.09 5.89 -15.37
C LEU A 325 -13.45 6.91 -14.43
N LEU A 326 -12.75 7.92 -14.99
CA LEU A 326 -12.17 9.01 -14.21
C LEU A 326 -13.24 9.95 -13.63
N SER A 327 -14.40 10.08 -14.28
CA SER A 327 -15.50 10.91 -13.82
C SER A 327 -16.41 10.24 -12.80
N ILE A 328 -16.71 8.93 -12.96
CA ILE A 328 -17.54 8.16 -12.03
C ILE A 328 -16.94 6.76 -11.79
N PRO A 329 -15.91 6.65 -10.95
CA PRO A 329 -15.25 5.38 -10.70
C PRO A 329 -16.15 4.35 -9.99
N THR A 330 -17.17 4.82 -9.27
CA THR A 330 -18.14 3.98 -8.56
C THR A 330 -19.00 3.14 -9.51
N GLN A 331 -19.10 3.50 -10.80
CA GLN A 331 -19.84 2.76 -11.82
C GLN A 331 -18.93 1.99 -12.78
N SER A 332 -17.67 1.74 -12.40
CA SER A 332 -16.67 1.05 -13.25
C SER A 332 -17.20 -0.24 -13.90
N GLY A 333 -17.88 -1.11 -13.15
CA GLY A 333 -18.44 -2.34 -13.71
C GLY A 333 -19.50 -2.12 -14.82
N GLU A 334 -20.33 -1.08 -14.70
CA GLU A 334 -21.31 -0.73 -15.74
C GLU A 334 -20.62 -0.08 -16.95
N ILE A 335 -19.67 0.82 -16.70
CA ILE A 335 -18.87 1.50 -17.74
C ILE A 335 -18.08 0.48 -18.57
N ASP A 336 -17.42 -0.47 -17.92
CA ASP A 336 -16.64 -1.52 -18.58
C ASP A 336 -17.54 -2.45 -19.41
N SER A 337 -18.71 -2.80 -18.87
CA SER A 337 -19.71 -3.62 -19.56
C SER A 337 -20.23 -2.95 -20.83
N VAL A 338 -20.63 -1.67 -20.76
CA VAL A 338 -21.12 -0.91 -21.91
C VAL A 338 -20.01 -0.67 -22.93
N THR A 339 -18.81 -0.33 -22.47
CA THR A 339 -17.62 -0.15 -23.33
C THR A 339 -17.30 -1.44 -24.10
N THR A 340 -17.33 -2.59 -23.42
CA THR A 340 -17.09 -3.90 -24.04
C THR A 340 -18.14 -4.19 -25.12
N LYS A 341 -19.43 -3.97 -24.82
CA LYS A 341 -20.52 -4.15 -25.79
C LYS A 341 -20.37 -3.21 -26.99
N LEU A 342 -19.99 -1.95 -26.76
CA LEU A 342 -19.78 -0.96 -27.81
C LEU A 342 -18.64 -1.37 -28.75
N ARG A 343 -17.51 -1.81 -28.19
CA ARG A 343 -16.37 -2.32 -28.97
C ARG A 343 -16.73 -3.56 -29.76
N GLN A 344 -17.38 -4.54 -29.12
CA GLN A 344 -17.86 -5.74 -29.81
C GLN A 344 -18.81 -5.40 -30.97
N ALA A 345 -19.66 -4.38 -30.81
CA ALA A 345 -20.52 -3.92 -31.89
C ALA A 345 -19.74 -3.22 -33.02
N GLN A 346 -18.71 -2.42 -32.70
CA GLN A 346 -17.82 -1.81 -33.68
C GLN A 346 -17.03 -2.87 -34.48
N ASP A 347 -16.45 -3.86 -33.78
CA ASP A 347 -15.73 -4.98 -34.37
C ASP A 347 -16.64 -5.85 -35.25
N ALA A 348 -17.81 -6.21 -34.74
CA ALA A 348 -18.80 -6.98 -35.48
C ALA A 348 -19.22 -6.26 -36.76
N MET A 349 -19.34 -4.93 -36.73
CA MET A 349 -19.71 -4.17 -37.94
C MET A 349 -18.63 -4.27 -39.02
N LEU A 350 -17.35 -4.14 -38.65
CA LEU A 350 -16.23 -4.30 -39.57
C LEU A 350 -16.18 -5.71 -40.17
N GLU A 351 -16.37 -6.74 -39.34
CA GLU A 351 -16.42 -8.13 -39.78
C GLU A 351 -17.56 -8.38 -40.78
N GLN A 352 -18.73 -7.80 -40.54
CA GLN A 352 -19.88 -7.96 -41.43
C GLN A 352 -19.69 -7.22 -42.76
N TYR A 353 -19.05 -6.05 -42.78
CA TYR A 353 -18.68 -5.39 -44.04
C TYR A 353 -17.75 -6.27 -44.88
N GLU A 354 -16.73 -6.87 -44.26
CA GLU A 354 -15.80 -7.74 -44.96
C GLU A 354 -16.49 -9.01 -45.49
N LYS A 355 -17.40 -9.61 -44.71
CA LYS A 355 -18.24 -10.73 -45.15
C LYS A 355 -19.12 -10.37 -46.34
N VAL A 356 -19.76 -9.20 -46.33
CA VAL A 356 -20.59 -8.73 -47.46
C VAL A 356 -19.71 -8.47 -48.70
N ARG A 357 -18.51 -7.91 -48.53
CA ARG A 357 -17.55 -7.68 -49.61
C ARG A 357 -17.08 -9.01 -50.25
N LEU A 358 -16.66 -9.97 -49.43
CA LEU A 358 -16.20 -11.29 -49.88
C LEU A 358 -17.30 -12.10 -50.56
N THR A 359 -18.54 -12.04 -50.04
CA THR A 359 -19.69 -12.70 -50.68
C THR A 359 -20.07 -12.03 -52.01
N GLU A 360 -19.93 -10.71 -52.14
CA GLU A 360 -20.12 -10.00 -53.41
C GLU A 360 -19.06 -10.38 -54.46
N GLU A 361 -17.80 -10.52 -54.07
CA GLU A 361 -16.72 -11.01 -54.94
C GLU A 361 -16.98 -12.45 -55.39
N ARG A 362 -17.36 -13.34 -54.46
CA ARG A 362 -17.74 -14.72 -54.75
C ARG A 362 -18.92 -14.78 -55.73
N ILE A 363 -19.95 -13.95 -55.55
CA ILE A 363 -21.08 -13.85 -56.50
C ILE A 363 -20.58 -13.44 -57.89
N LYS A 364 -19.71 -12.41 -58.00
CA LYS A 364 -19.16 -11.95 -59.28
C LYS A 364 -18.34 -13.02 -59.98
N ASP A 365 -17.54 -13.78 -59.24
CA ASP A 365 -16.71 -14.84 -59.80
C ASP A 365 -17.53 -16.05 -60.26
N VAL A 366 -18.53 -16.46 -59.48
CA VAL A 366 -19.48 -17.50 -59.87
C VAL A 366 -20.33 -17.07 -61.09
N GLN A 367 -20.74 -15.80 -61.16
CA GLN A 367 -21.43 -15.24 -62.33
C GLN A 367 -20.55 -15.27 -63.60
N LYS A 368 -19.25 -14.94 -63.49
CA LYS A 368 -18.31 -15.07 -64.62
C LYS A 368 -18.12 -16.53 -65.06
N LEU A 369 -18.17 -17.48 -64.13
CA LEU A 369 -18.12 -18.92 -64.45
C LEU A 369 -19.39 -19.35 -65.19
N LEU A 370 -20.57 -18.94 -64.72
CA LEU A 370 -21.85 -19.22 -65.37
C LEU A 370 -21.97 -18.58 -66.76
N GLN A 371 -21.34 -17.42 -67.01
CA GLN A 371 -21.23 -16.85 -68.35
C GLN A 371 -20.42 -17.71 -69.33
N LYS A 372 -19.43 -18.46 -68.82
CA LYS A 372 -18.60 -19.38 -69.63
C LYS A 372 -19.21 -20.77 -69.77
N SER A 373 -20.04 -21.20 -68.83
CA SER A 373 -20.67 -22.52 -68.80
C SER A 373 -22.07 -22.43 -68.18
N PRO A 374 -23.10 -22.09 -68.99
CA PRO A 374 -24.45 -21.78 -68.49
C PRO A 374 -25.18 -22.93 -67.81
N ASP A 375 -24.83 -24.19 -68.13
CA ASP A 375 -25.51 -25.39 -67.63
C ASP A 375 -24.81 -26.03 -66.40
N ASP A 376 -23.82 -25.36 -65.80
CA ASP A 376 -23.11 -25.89 -64.62
C ASP A 376 -24.00 -25.83 -63.35
N LYS A 377 -24.67 -26.95 -63.07
CA LYS A 377 -25.55 -27.11 -61.90
C LYS A 377 -24.85 -26.84 -60.56
N LYS A 378 -23.53 -27.07 -60.47
CA LYS A 378 -22.77 -26.81 -59.24
C LYS A 378 -22.56 -25.32 -59.04
N ALA A 379 -22.22 -24.60 -60.10
CA ALA A 379 -22.08 -23.14 -60.07
C ALA A 379 -23.43 -22.44 -59.78
N THR A 380 -24.56 -22.94 -60.31
CA THR A 380 -25.89 -22.40 -59.99
C THR A 380 -26.24 -22.56 -58.52
N SER A 381 -26.04 -23.77 -57.95
CA SER A 381 -26.26 -23.99 -56.52
C SER A 381 -25.34 -23.15 -55.64
N GLU A 382 -24.11 -22.88 -56.08
CA GLU A 382 -23.17 -22.03 -55.36
C GLU A 382 -23.58 -20.55 -55.41
N LEU A 383 -24.12 -20.08 -56.52
CA LEU A 383 -24.66 -18.72 -56.66
C LEU A 383 -25.87 -18.51 -55.73
N ASP A 384 -26.77 -19.48 -55.64
CA ASP A 384 -27.93 -19.42 -54.74
C ASP A 384 -27.49 -19.33 -53.27
N GLN A 385 -26.53 -20.18 -52.88
CA GLN A 385 -25.96 -20.14 -51.52
C GLN A 385 -25.25 -18.81 -51.23
N ALA A 386 -24.41 -18.33 -52.16
CA ALA A 386 -23.69 -17.07 -51.97
C ALA A 386 -24.64 -15.86 -51.90
N THR A 387 -25.77 -15.90 -52.62
CA THR A 387 -26.82 -14.87 -52.57
C THR A 387 -27.55 -14.88 -51.22
N GLN A 388 -27.91 -16.06 -50.70
CA GLN A 388 -28.49 -16.20 -49.37
C GLN A 388 -27.52 -15.75 -48.26
N ASP A 389 -26.24 -16.12 -48.37
CA ASP A 389 -25.19 -15.68 -47.45
C ASP A 389 -25.05 -14.15 -47.47
N GLN A 390 -25.15 -13.52 -48.66
CA GLN A 390 -25.09 -12.07 -48.81
C GLN A 390 -26.31 -11.37 -48.19
N GLU A 391 -27.52 -11.89 -48.37
CA GLU A 391 -28.73 -11.35 -47.73
C GLU A 391 -28.69 -11.48 -46.21
N ALA A 392 -28.25 -12.63 -45.70
CA ALA A 392 -28.04 -12.86 -44.27
C ALA A 392 -26.99 -11.89 -43.70
N GLY A 393 -25.86 -11.70 -44.39
CA GLY A 393 -24.82 -10.74 -44.03
C GLY A 393 -25.32 -9.29 -44.00
N LYS A 394 -26.08 -8.86 -45.02
CA LYS A 394 -26.69 -7.51 -45.07
C LYS A 394 -27.69 -7.30 -43.94
N LYS A 395 -28.50 -8.32 -43.60
CA LYS A 395 -29.43 -8.25 -42.47
C LYS A 395 -28.69 -8.13 -41.13
N GLN A 396 -27.67 -8.95 -40.91
CA GLN A 396 -26.83 -8.87 -39.70
C GLN A 396 -26.12 -7.51 -39.59
N LEU A 397 -25.64 -6.96 -40.70
CA LEU A 397 -25.03 -5.63 -40.76
C LEU A 397 -26.00 -4.54 -40.29
N GLU A 398 -27.24 -4.53 -40.78
CA GLU A 398 -28.27 -3.58 -40.33
C GLU A 398 -28.68 -3.77 -38.86
N ASP A 399 -28.69 -5.00 -38.36
CA ASP A 399 -28.97 -5.29 -36.95
C ASP A 399 -27.87 -4.77 -36.01
N VAL A 400 -26.59 -4.90 -36.40
CA VAL A 400 -25.46 -4.32 -35.64
C VAL A 400 -25.47 -2.79 -35.72
N LYS A 401 -25.77 -2.23 -36.89
CA LYS A 401 -25.85 -0.77 -37.12
C LYS A 401 -26.83 -0.07 -36.16
N LYS A 402 -27.96 -0.71 -35.86
CA LYS A 402 -28.97 -0.20 -34.90
C LYS A 402 -28.50 -0.20 -33.45
N LYS A 403 -27.49 -0.99 -33.09
CA LYS A 403 -26.98 -1.12 -31.70
C LYS A 403 -25.90 -0.09 -31.35
N LEU A 404 -25.20 0.48 -32.33
CA LEU A 404 -24.06 1.36 -32.08
C LEU A 404 -24.42 2.67 -31.36
N ASP A 405 -25.43 3.41 -31.82
CA ASP A 405 -25.78 4.69 -31.20
C ASP A 405 -26.34 4.53 -29.78
N PRO A 406 -27.25 3.57 -29.49
CA PRO A 406 -27.71 3.34 -28.13
C PRO A 406 -26.57 3.05 -27.16
N LEU A 407 -25.61 2.20 -27.54
CA LEU A 407 -24.46 1.86 -26.70
C LEU A 407 -23.52 3.06 -26.48
N ARG A 408 -23.29 3.88 -27.52
CA ARG A 408 -22.52 5.13 -27.37
C ARG A 408 -23.23 6.10 -26.41
N LEU A 409 -24.52 6.34 -26.63
CA LEU A 409 -25.31 7.27 -25.79
C LEU A 409 -25.43 6.78 -24.35
N GLU A 410 -25.52 5.46 -24.15
CA GLU A 410 -25.48 4.84 -22.82
C GLU A 410 -24.14 5.12 -22.13
N LEU A 411 -23.01 4.87 -22.81
CA LEU A 411 -21.67 5.19 -22.31
C LEU A 411 -21.52 6.69 -21.97
N GLU A 412 -22.02 7.55 -22.84
CA GLU A 412 -21.99 9.01 -22.62
C GLU A 412 -22.79 9.40 -21.39
N LYS A 413 -23.95 8.78 -21.15
CA LYS A 413 -24.84 9.08 -20.03
C LYS A 413 -24.28 8.58 -18.69
N ILE A 414 -23.81 7.33 -18.63
CA ILE A 414 -23.27 6.75 -17.39
C ILE A 414 -21.94 7.42 -16.99
N GLY A 415 -21.21 8.02 -17.93
CA GLY A 415 -19.95 8.71 -17.68
C GLY A 415 -20.07 10.14 -17.18
N LEU A 416 -21.28 10.65 -16.89
CA LEU A 416 -21.52 12.04 -16.47
C LEU A 416 -21.45 12.24 -14.95
N PRO A 417 -20.51 13.04 -14.42
CA PRO A 417 -20.40 13.23 -12.98
C PRO A 417 -21.64 13.93 -12.41
N ILE A 418 -22.07 13.46 -11.23
CA ILE A 418 -23.18 14.07 -10.49
C ILE A 418 -22.62 15.08 -9.49
N SER A 419 -23.13 16.31 -9.53
CA SER A 419 -22.78 17.36 -8.56
C SER A 419 -23.22 16.96 -7.15
N ILE A 420 -22.35 17.21 -6.16
CA ILE A 420 -22.67 16.95 -4.76
C ILE A 420 -23.87 17.77 -4.28
N GLU A 421 -24.15 18.90 -4.92
CA GLU A 421 -25.33 19.70 -4.62
C GLU A 421 -26.63 18.95 -4.88
N LYS A 422 -26.64 18.13 -5.94
CA LYS A 422 -27.78 17.32 -6.31
C LYS A 422 -27.88 16.07 -5.46
N GLN A 423 -26.75 15.39 -5.23
CA GLN A 423 -26.74 14.09 -4.59
C GLN A 423 -25.36 13.78 -3.99
N ILE A 424 -25.36 13.26 -2.77
CA ILE A 424 -24.18 12.66 -2.14
C ILE A 424 -24.32 11.14 -2.13
N VAL A 425 -23.22 10.42 -1.95
CA VAL A 425 -23.22 8.97 -1.84
C VAL A 425 -22.36 8.51 -0.66
N ASP A 426 -22.74 7.36 -0.09
CA ASP A 426 -21.96 6.71 0.95
C ASP A 426 -20.80 5.87 0.39
N GLY A 427 -20.11 5.14 1.28
CA GLY A 427 -18.98 4.28 0.92
C GLY A 427 -19.36 3.03 0.09
N GLN A 428 -20.64 2.72 -0.02
CA GLN A 428 -21.19 1.65 -0.86
C GLN A 428 -21.55 2.18 -2.25
N GLY A 429 -21.64 3.50 -2.41
CA GLY A 429 -22.10 4.16 -3.62
C GLY A 429 -23.61 4.40 -3.62
N ASP A 430 -24.28 4.14 -2.50
CA ASP A 430 -25.72 4.31 -2.38
C ASP A 430 -26.06 5.81 -2.22
N PRO A 431 -27.15 6.29 -2.85
CA PRO A 431 -27.63 7.65 -2.70
C PRO A 431 -27.90 8.03 -1.24
N VAL A 432 -27.35 9.16 -0.80
CA VAL A 432 -27.70 9.81 0.46
C VAL A 432 -28.28 11.20 0.15
N ALA A 433 -29.26 11.63 0.95
CA ALA A 433 -29.88 12.94 0.76
C ALA A 433 -28.85 14.08 0.86
N ALA A 434 -28.79 14.97 -0.13
CA ALA A 434 -27.90 16.14 -0.12
C ALA A 434 -28.23 17.16 0.98
N ALA A 435 -29.45 17.08 1.52
CA ALA A 435 -29.87 17.77 2.74
C ALA A 435 -29.36 16.99 3.96
N LEU A 436 -28.24 17.45 4.50
CA LEU A 436 -27.61 16.85 5.67
C LEU A 436 -28.34 17.26 6.96
N PRO A 437 -28.37 16.39 7.99
CA PRO A 437 -28.90 16.75 9.31
C PRO A 437 -28.22 18.02 9.84
N GLU A 438 -29.00 19.04 10.19
CA GLU A 438 -28.50 20.22 10.88
C GLU A 438 -28.37 19.88 12.37
N SER A 439 -27.19 20.12 12.95
CA SER A 439 -27.00 20.05 14.40
C SER A 439 -27.86 21.15 15.05
N ASP A 440 -28.79 20.77 15.95
CA ASP A 440 -29.53 21.75 16.76
C ASP A 440 -28.51 22.67 17.45
N LYS A 441 -28.76 23.98 17.45
CA LYS A 441 -27.89 24.97 18.11
C LYS A 441 -27.69 24.65 19.59
N ASN A 442 -28.67 24.00 20.23
CA ASN A 442 -28.58 23.57 21.63
C ASN A 442 -27.60 22.40 21.85
N ASP A 443 -27.33 21.61 20.81
CA ASP A 443 -26.49 20.41 20.86
C ASP A 443 -25.16 20.54 20.09
N LEU A 444 -24.87 21.70 19.47
CA LEU A 444 -23.65 21.92 18.70
C LEU A 444 -22.38 21.56 19.48
N SER A 445 -22.29 21.93 20.77
CA SER A 445 -21.16 21.56 21.62
C SER A 445 -20.97 20.03 21.74
N LYS A 446 -22.07 19.27 21.80
CA LYS A 446 -22.03 17.80 21.83
C LYS A 446 -21.53 17.24 20.49
N HIS A 447 -22.01 17.79 19.37
CA HIS A 447 -21.56 17.38 18.03
C HIS A 447 -20.08 17.69 17.78
N LEU A 448 -19.58 18.85 18.21
CA LEU A 448 -18.15 19.19 18.10
C LEU A 448 -17.28 18.27 18.96
N THR A 449 -17.73 17.97 20.19
CA THR A 449 -17.06 17.03 21.10
C THR A 449 -17.01 15.62 20.49
N GLU A 450 -18.14 15.15 19.95
CA GLU A 450 -18.22 13.86 19.28
C GLU A 450 -17.37 13.83 18.01
N GLY A 451 -17.33 14.91 17.23
CA GLY A 451 -16.47 15.07 16.05
C GLY A 451 -14.98 14.92 16.37
N ARG A 452 -14.50 15.61 17.42
CA ARG A 452 -13.11 15.48 17.90
C ARG A 452 -12.81 14.05 18.36
N ARG A 453 -13.74 13.44 19.10
CA ARG A 453 -13.62 12.06 19.59
C ARG A 453 -13.54 11.06 18.43
N LEU A 454 -14.44 11.17 17.46
CA LEU A 454 -14.48 10.32 16.27
C LEU A 454 -13.21 10.48 15.44
N PHE A 455 -12.72 11.71 15.22
CA PHE A 455 -11.45 11.94 14.52
C PHE A 455 -10.28 11.21 15.19
N SER A 456 -10.26 11.21 16.52
CA SER A 456 -9.20 10.57 17.32
C SER A 456 -9.32 9.04 17.32
N GLU A 457 -10.52 8.48 17.47
CA GLU A 457 -10.75 7.04 17.65
C GLU A 457 -10.94 6.26 16.34
N ARG A 458 -11.39 6.90 15.25
CA ARG A 458 -11.81 6.22 14.00
C ARG A 458 -10.71 6.11 12.96
N GLY A 459 -9.45 6.32 13.36
CA GLY A 459 -8.27 6.06 12.53
C GLY A 459 -7.80 7.23 11.66
N CYS A 460 -8.42 8.43 11.76
CA CYS A 460 -7.93 9.59 11.01
C CYS A 460 -6.48 9.94 11.39
N LEU A 461 -6.14 9.84 12.68
CA LEU A 461 -4.79 10.05 13.21
C LEU A 461 -3.77 8.97 12.83
N ALA A 462 -4.16 7.90 12.14
CA ALA A 462 -3.18 6.95 11.59
C ALA A 462 -2.46 7.53 10.34
N CYS A 463 -3.09 8.50 9.68
CA CYS A 463 -2.60 9.09 8.44
C CYS A 463 -2.44 10.61 8.55
N HIS A 464 -3.38 11.29 9.20
CA HIS A 464 -3.45 12.75 9.32
C HIS A 464 -2.96 13.23 10.68
N VAL A 465 -2.60 14.51 10.74
CA VAL A 465 -2.35 15.25 11.97
C VAL A 465 -3.32 16.42 12.10
N HIS A 466 -3.54 16.85 13.33
CA HIS A 466 -4.40 18.00 13.61
C HIS A 466 -4.06 18.67 14.96
N ASP A 467 -3.78 19.98 14.97
CA ASP A 467 -3.39 20.72 16.18
C ASP A 467 -4.43 20.66 17.30
N GLY A 468 -5.71 20.70 16.95
CA GLY A 468 -6.84 20.57 17.89
C GLY A 468 -6.87 19.28 18.73
N VAL A 469 -6.07 18.25 18.43
CA VAL A 469 -5.95 17.04 19.26
C VAL A 469 -4.70 17.00 20.16
N ARG A 470 -3.76 17.93 19.96
CA ARG A 470 -2.45 17.95 20.65
C ARG A 470 -2.51 18.45 22.08
N GLN A 471 -3.54 19.21 22.42
CA GLN A 471 -3.78 19.71 23.76
C GLN A 471 -5.08 19.12 24.31
N LYS A 472 -5.19 19.07 25.65
CA LYS A 472 -6.45 18.70 26.29
C LYS A 472 -7.50 19.72 25.85
N GLY A 473 -8.55 19.24 25.19
CA GLY A 473 -9.57 20.11 24.63
C GLY A 473 -10.40 20.78 25.72
N ALA A 474 -11.05 21.89 25.38
CA ALA A 474 -12.07 22.52 26.24
C ALA A 474 -13.29 21.61 26.50
N ASP A 475 -13.44 20.58 25.66
CA ASP A 475 -14.40 19.49 25.79
C ASP A 475 -14.02 18.43 26.85
N GLY A 476 -12.85 18.57 27.49
CA GLY A 476 -12.36 17.66 28.52
C GLY A 476 -11.70 16.40 27.98
N ILE A 477 -11.65 16.19 26.66
CA ILE A 477 -10.99 15.03 26.05
C ILE A 477 -9.47 15.19 26.16
N ALA A 478 -8.77 14.14 26.59
CA ALA A 478 -7.33 14.12 26.74
C ALA A 478 -6.59 14.46 25.43
N ALA A 479 -5.39 15.03 25.58
CA ALA A 479 -4.46 15.21 24.47
C ALA A 479 -4.02 13.85 23.93
N VAL A 480 -3.76 13.80 22.63
CA VAL A 480 -3.15 12.65 21.97
C VAL A 480 -1.77 13.08 21.48
N SER A 481 -0.70 12.50 22.04
CA SER A 481 0.68 12.85 21.67
C SER A 481 1.00 12.37 20.26
N GLU A 482 1.55 13.23 19.41
CA GLU A 482 1.96 12.87 18.05
C GLU A 482 3.45 12.54 17.99
N GLU A 483 3.79 11.33 17.52
CA GLU A 483 5.16 11.02 17.09
C GLU A 483 5.24 10.35 15.71
N ALA A 484 4.13 9.95 15.06
CA ALA A 484 4.24 9.03 13.91
C ALA A 484 3.30 9.23 12.70
N ALA A 485 2.29 10.11 12.74
CA ALA A 485 1.35 10.26 11.62
C ALA A 485 1.85 11.29 10.58
N SER A 486 2.52 10.85 9.52
CA SER A 486 3.05 11.76 8.46
C SER A 486 2.73 11.31 7.03
N PHE A 487 1.81 10.35 6.90
CA PHE A 487 1.47 9.76 5.61
C PHE A 487 0.60 10.68 4.75
N ALA A 488 -0.41 11.30 5.38
CA ALA A 488 -1.35 12.19 4.73
C ALA A 488 -1.19 13.63 5.25
N PRO A 489 -1.77 14.63 4.56
CA PRO A 489 -1.49 16.02 4.89
C PRO A 489 -2.11 16.45 6.22
N ASP A 490 -1.49 17.45 6.85
CA ASP A 490 -2.03 18.15 8.02
C ASP A 490 -3.41 18.76 7.71
N LEU A 491 -4.39 18.50 8.57
CA LEU A 491 -5.77 18.96 8.42
C LEU A 491 -6.12 20.19 9.27
N SER A 492 -5.20 20.70 10.10
CA SER A 492 -5.41 21.84 11.00
C SER A 492 -5.90 23.11 10.28
N ARG A 493 -5.60 23.21 8.98
CA ARG A 493 -5.95 24.36 8.13
C ARG A 493 -7.07 24.07 7.13
N ILE A 494 -7.81 22.97 7.26
CA ILE A 494 -8.81 22.55 6.26
C ILE A 494 -9.96 23.55 6.12
N ALA A 495 -10.41 24.19 7.21
CA ALA A 495 -11.51 25.15 7.19
C ALA A 495 -11.25 26.35 6.27
N ALA A 496 -10.00 26.83 6.21
CA ALA A 496 -9.59 27.93 5.32
C ALA A 496 -9.46 27.51 3.84
N LYS A 497 -9.38 26.20 3.57
CA LYS A 497 -9.25 25.64 2.22
C LYS A 497 -10.58 25.35 1.55
N ILE A 498 -11.54 24.82 2.32
CA ILE A 498 -12.82 24.40 1.79
C ILE A 498 -13.76 25.60 1.76
N ALA A 499 -13.99 26.15 0.57
CA ALA A 499 -14.81 27.34 0.37
C ALA A 499 -15.36 27.42 -1.08
N PRO A 500 -16.20 26.45 -1.51
CA PRO A 500 -16.92 26.53 -2.77
C PRO A 500 -17.92 27.69 -2.69
N GLU A 501 -17.78 28.65 -3.61
CA GLU A 501 -18.50 29.93 -3.65
C GLU A 501 -18.31 30.81 -2.38
N LYS A 502 -18.34 32.14 -2.55
CA LYS A 502 -18.12 33.07 -1.42
C LYS A 502 -19.29 33.01 -0.44
N GLY A 503 -19.22 32.14 0.57
CA GLY A 503 -20.05 32.20 1.78
C GLY A 503 -21.04 31.07 2.00
N ASP A 504 -21.11 30.03 1.16
CA ASP A 504 -22.04 28.91 1.39
C ASP A 504 -21.49 27.91 2.42
N ALA A 505 -21.86 28.12 3.68
CA ALA A 505 -21.54 27.19 4.77
C ALA A 505 -22.11 25.77 4.55
N LYS A 506 -23.24 25.64 3.85
CA LYS A 506 -23.86 24.34 3.54
C LYS A 506 -23.05 23.59 2.51
N ALA A 507 -22.56 24.26 1.45
CA ALA A 507 -21.68 23.65 0.47
C ALA A 507 -20.34 23.21 1.08
N ARG A 508 -19.71 24.05 1.93
CA ARG A 508 -18.49 23.68 2.68
C ARG A 508 -18.66 22.39 3.46
N ARG A 509 -19.73 22.32 4.26
CA ARG A 509 -20.07 21.15 5.06
C ARG A 509 -20.34 19.93 4.19
N ARG A 510 -21.12 20.08 3.12
CA ARG A 510 -21.47 19.01 2.19
C ARG A 510 -20.22 18.38 1.56
N TRP A 511 -19.25 19.20 1.16
CA TRP A 511 -18.00 18.70 0.59
C TRP A 511 -17.22 17.84 1.59
N VAL A 512 -17.03 18.30 2.83
CA VAL A 512 -16.29 17.54 3.85
C VAL A 512 -17.01 16.24 4.19
N VAL A 513 -18.33 16.26 4.33
CA VAL A 513 -19.12 15.05 4.59
C VAL A 513 -19.00 14.04 3.44
N GLN A 514 -19.13 14.49 2.19
CA GLN A 514 -18.93 13.61 1.03
C GLN A 514 -17.52 13.02 1.01
N TRP A 515 -16.49 13.82 1.31
CA TRP A 515 -15.11 13.38 1.35
C TRP A 515 -14.85 12.32 2.43
N VAL A 516 -15.43 12.49 3.61
CA VAL A 516 -15.31 11.55 4.73
C VAL A 516 -16.09 10.25 4.47
N LEU A 517 -17.29 10.34 3.86
CA LEU A 517 -18.11 9.17 3.55
C LEU A 517 -17.54 8.36 2.38
N ASN A 518 -17.17 9.03 1.29
CA ASN A 518 -16.65 8.39 0.09
C ASN A 518 -15.66 9.29 -0.66
N PRO A 519 -14.35 9.17 -0.38
CA PRO A 519 -13.32 9.99 -1.03
C PRO A 519 -13.08 9.61 -2.50
N ASN A 520 -13.55 8.45 -2.96
CA ASN A 520 -13.34 7.97 -4.33
C ASN A 520 -14.03 8.87 -5.37
N ILE A 521 -15.09 9.58 -4.96
CA ILE A 521 -15.78 10.56 -5.80
C ILE A 521 -14.86 11.66 -6.32
N TYR A 522 -13.94 12.14 -5.48
CA TYR A 522 -13.02 13.20 -5.86
C TYR A 522 -11.76 12.66 -6.51
N HIS A 523 -11.33 11.46 -6.10
CA HIS A 523 -10.13 10.86 -6.59
C HIS A 523 -10.31 9.35 -6.63
N PRO A 524 -10.56 8.75 -7.82
CA PRO A 524 -10.73 7.31 -7.98
C PRO A 524 -9.65 6.51 -7.26
N ARG A 525 -8.37 6.81 -7.52
CA ARG A 525 -7.20 6.13 -6.95
C ARG A 525 -6.75 6.70 -5.60
N THR A 526 -7.68 7.21 -4.78
CA THR A 526 -7.32 7.79 -3.48
C THR A 526 -6.79 6.72 -2.52
N ARG A 527 -5.84 7.13 -1.68
CA ARG A 527 -5.36 6.29 -0.56
C ARG A 527 -6.19 6.49 0.71
N MET A 528 -7.03 7.52 0.76
CA MET A 528 -7.96 7.70 1.86
C MET A 528 -9.01 6.59 1.79
N PRO A 529 -9.14 5.75 2.81
CA PRO A 529 -10.07 4.65 2.78
C PRO A 529 -11.47 5.08 3.19
N ILE A 530 -12.45 4.23 2.93
CA ILE A 530 -13.81 4.36 3.45
C ILE A 530 -13.79 3.91 4.92
N THR A 531 -14.07 4.84 5.83
CA THR A 531 -13.97 4.65 7.29
C THR A 531 -15.21 4.01 7.93
N HIS A 532 -16.26 3.79 7.14
CA HIS A 532 -17.56 3.25 7.57
C HIS A 532 -18.29 4.09 8.63
N LEU A 533 -18.03 5.40 8.66
CA LEU A 533 -18.81 6.33 9.49
C LEU A 533 -20.25 6.42 8.96
N THR A 534 -21.20 6.57 9.89
CA THR A 534 -22.57 6.92 9.51
C THR A 534 -22.63 8.37 9.01
N VAL A 535 -23.72 8.73 8.32
CA VAL A 535 -23.93 10.11 7.84
C VAL A 535 -23.83 11.12 8.99
N GLN A 536 -24.42 10.82 10.15
CA GLN A 536 -24.35 11.70 11.32
C GLN A 536 -22.91 11.81 11.86
N GLN A 537 -22.19 10.70 11.99
CA GLN A 537 -20.80 10.72 12.44
C GLN A 537 -19.89 11.51 11.48
N ALA A 538 -20.12 11.39 10.18
CA ALA A 538 -19.40 12.18 9.18
C ALA A 538 -19.73 13.68 9.30
N CYS A 539 -20.99 14.02 9.61
CA CYS A 539 -21.40 15.38 9.93
C CYS A 539 -20.68 15.92 11.17
N ASP A 540 -20.62 15.17 12.26
CA ASP A 540 -19.96 15.59 13.51
C ASP A 540 -18.46 15.86 13.28
N VAL A 541 -17.77 14.98 12.55
CA VAL A 541 -16.37 15.16 12.16
C VAL A 541 -16.20 16.40 11.27
N ALA A 542 -17.09 16.60 10.30
CA ALA A 542 -17.04 17.76 9.41
C ALA A 542 -17.25 19.08 10.16
N ASP A 543 -18.23 19.12 11.07
CA ASP A 543 -18.54 20.28 11.89
C ASP A 543 -17.37 20.65 12.80
N TRP A 544 -16.76 19.65 13.43
CA TRP A 544 -15.54 19.85 14.19
C TRP A 544 -14.41 20.41 13.33
N LEU A 545 -14.04 19.75 12.21
CA LEU A 545 -12.97 20.24 11.32
C LEU A 545 -13.21 21.66 10.80
N LEU A 546 -14.45 22.01 10.46
CA LEU A 546 -14.80 23.33 9.94
C LEU A 546 -14.85 24.41 11.03
N SER A 547 -15.04 24.03 12.30
CA SER A 547 -14.92 24.94 13.45
C SER A 547 -13.49 25.37 13.78
N GLN A 548 -12.48 24.67 13.26
CA GLN A 548 -11.07 24.93 13.53
C GLN A 548 -10.57 26.05 12.61
N GLU A 549 -11.03 27.28 12.85
CA GLU A 549 -10.66 28.44 12.04
C GLU A 549 -9.24 28.92 12.34
N ILE A 550 -8.54 29.35 11.28
CA ILE A 550 -7.20 29.93 11.38
C ILE A 550 -7.33 31.42 11.67
N LYS A 551 -6.50 31.95 12.57
CA LYS A 551 -6.46 33.38 12.83
C LYS A 551 -5.98 34.14 11.58
N PRO A 552 -6.62 35.27 11.20
CA PRO A 552 -6.21 36.05 10.03
C PRO A 552 -4.72 36.44 10.02
N GLU A 553 -4.15 36.70 11.20
CA GLU A 553 -2.73 37.03 11.35
C GLU A 553 -1.80 35.92 10.83
N GLU A 554 -2.17 34.65 10.99
CA GLU A 554 -1.35 33.50 10.55
C GLU A 554 -1.32 33.33 9.02
N LEU A 555 -2.17 34.05 8.29
CA LEU A 555 -2.24 34.03 6.83
C LEU A 555 -1.92 35.40 6.21
N ALA A 556 -1.45 36.37 7.00
CA ALA A 556 -1.23 37.75 6.54
C ALA A 556 -0.25 37.86 5.35
N ASP A 557 0.76 36.99 5.32
CA ASP A 557 1.78 36.94 4.26
C ASP A 557 1.35 36.10 3.04
N TRP A 558 0.21 35.40 3.12
CA TRP A 558 -0.32 34.56 2.05
C TRP A 558 -1.34 35.33 1.20
N LYS A 559 -0.82 36.24 0.37
CA LYS A 559 -1.59 37.25 -0.41
C LYS A 559 -1.98 36.74 -1.80
N ASP A 560 -3.12 37.22 -2.31
CA ASP A 560 -3.57 36.96 -3.70
C ASP A 560 -2.65 37.75 -4.67
N PRO A 561 -2.18 37.16 -5.78
CA PRO A 561 -1.41 37.90 -6.78
C PRO A 561 -2.22 39.04 -7.41
N ALA A 562 -1.51 40.09 -7.83
CA ALA A 562 -2.12 41.25 -8.50
C ALA A 562 -2.92 40.85 -9.75
N GLU A 563 -4.03 41.55 -9.99
CA GLU A 563 -4.90 41.32 -11.15
C GLU A 563 -4.16 41.66 -12.45
N PRO A 564 -4.20 40.78 -13.49
CA PRO A 564 -3.46 41.03 -14.72
C PRO A 564 -4.13 42.13 -15.57
N ALA A 565 -3.31 43.03 -16.09
CA ALA A 565 -3.76 44.05 -17.05
C ALA A 565 -4.07 43.42 -18.41
N PRO A 566 -5.06 43.94 -19.18
CA PRO A 566 -5.41 43.42 -20.51
C PRO A 566 -4.21 43.33 -21.47
N LYS A 567 -3.37 44.37 -21.49
CA LYS A 567 -2.13 44.40 -22.27
C LYS A 567 -1.18 43.23 -21.96
N THR A 568 -1.14 42.78 -20.71
CA THR A 568 -0.26 41.69 -20.26
C THR A 568 -0.80 40.34 -20.72
N LEU A 569 -2.12 40.14 -20.66
CA LEU A 569 -2.78 38.97 -21.23
C LEU A 569 -2.51 38.85 -22.74
N VAL A 570 -2.66 39.96 -23.47
CA VAL A 570 -2.36 40.02 -24.91
C VAL A 570 -0.89 39.68 -25.18
N ALA A 571 0.05 40.29 -24.45
CA ALA A 571 1.48 40.04 -24.62
C ALA A 571 1.86 38.57 -24.40
N LEU A 572 1.36 37.95 -23.34
CA LEU A 572 1.65 36.55 -23.02
C LEU A 572 0.96 35.58 -24.00
N ALA A 573 -0.28 35.85 -24.40
CA ALA A 573 -0.98 35.04 -25.41
C ALA A 573 -0.26 35.08 -26.77
N ARG A 574 0.20 36.26 -27.21
CA ARG A 574 1.00 36.43 -28.43
C ARG A 574 2.29 35.62 -28.39
N LEU A 575 2.98 35.61 -27.25
CA LEU A 575 4.20 34.82 -27.05
C LEU A 575 3.95 33.32 -27.24
N TYR A 576 2.85 32.79 -26.69
CA TYR A 576 2.45 31.40 -26.92
C TYR A 576 1.97 31.11 -28.35
N LEU A 577 1.21 32.02 -28.95
CA LEU A 577 0.74 31.88 -30.34
C LEU A 577 1.88 31.89 -31.36
N ALA A 578 2.95 32.66 -31.11
CA ALA A 578 4.10 32.73 -32.01
C ALA A 578 4.83 31.39 -32.19
N LYS A 579 4.67 30.45 -31.25
CA LYS A 579 5.24 29.09 -31.34
C LYS A 579 4.21 28.02 -31.72
N ALA A 580 2.96 28.40 -32.00
CA ALA A 580 1.92 27.44 -32.39
C ALA A 580 2.16 26.90 -33.82
N PRO A 581 1.95 25.59 -34.08
CA PRO A 581 2.18 25.00 -35.39
C PRO A 581 1.37 25.71 -36.49
N GLY A 582 2.05 26.12 -37.56
CA GLY A 582 1.42 26.80 -38.70
C GLY A 582 1.12 28.29 -38.47
N MET A 583 1.47 28.86 -37.32
CA MET A 583 1.30 30.30 -37.06
C MET A 583 2.52 31.10 -37.47
N THR A 584 2.31 32.13 -38.29
CA THR A 584 3.36 33.09 -38.67
C THR A 584 3.27 34.36 -37.81
N ALA A 585 4.38 35.06 -37.63
CA ALA A 585 4.38 36.34 -36.92
C ALA A 585 3.41 37.37 -37.51
N ALA A 586 3.24 37.36 -38.84
CA ALA A 586 2.26 38.19 -39.54
C ALA A 586 0.83 37.84 -39.12
N LYS A 587 0.49 36.54 -39.04
CA LYS A 587 -0.84 36.10 -38.64
C LYS A 587 -1.15 36.39 -37.18
N VAL A 588 -0.15 36.27 -36.29
CA VAL A 588 -0.31 36.66 -34.88
C VAL A 588 -0.57 38.16 -34.74
N ASN A 589 0.11 39.00 -35.53
CA ASN A 589 -0.14 40.45 -35.56
C ASN A 589 -1.52 40.82 -36.13
N GLU A 590 -2.00 40.07 -37.12
CA GLU A 590 -3.34 40.26 -37.70
C GLU A 590 -4.44 39.93 -36.68
N VAL A 591 -4.32 38.79 -35.98
CA VAL A 591 -5.36 38.24 -35.11
C VAL A 591 -5.34 38.85 -33.71
N LEU A 592 -4.16 39.18 -33.19
CA LEU A 592 -4.02 39.71 -31.84
C LEU A 592 -2.95 40.82 -31.83
N PRO A 593 -3.26 42.06 -32.23
CA PRO A 593 -2.29 43.15 -32.36
C PRO A 593 -1.49 43.44 -31.09
N ALA A 594 -0.24 43.89 -31.24
CA ALA A 594 0.67 44.12 -30.10
C ALA A 594 0.28 45.34 -29.24
N ASP A 595 -0.41 46.30 -29.84
CA ASP A 595 -0.90 47.57 -29.27
C ASP A 595 -2.36 47.52 -28.82
N ALA A 596 -2.97 46.33 -28.82
CA ALA A 596 -4.32 46.11 -28.30
C ALA A 596 -4.36 46.35 -26.78
N GLY A 597 -4.44 47.62 -26.38
CA GLY A 597 -4.48 48.08 -24.99
C GLY A 597 -5.82 47.79 -24.30
N GLU A 598 -6.89 47.67 -25.08
CA GLU A 598 -8.25 47.31 -24.66
C GLU A 598 -8.71 46.11 -25.50
N LEU A 599 -9.46 45.17 -24.91
CA LEU A 599 -9.91 43.94 -25.59
C LEU A 599 -11.14 44.16 -26.49
N ASP A 600 -11.61 45.40 -26.59
CA ASP A 600 -12.80 45.75 -27.35
C ASP A 600 -12.49 45.72 -28.85
N ASN A 601 -13.30 44.98 -29.62
CA ASN A 601 -13.24 44.86 -31.09
C ASN A 601 -12.06 44.08 -31.69
N ILE A 602 -11.41 43.18 -30.93
CA ILE A 602 -10.41 42.25 -31.49
C ILE A 602 -11.11 41.06 -32.16
N HIS A 603 -10.93 40.92 -33.48
CA HIS A 603 -11.40 39.76 -34.23
C HIS A 603 -10.38 38.62 -34.16
N GLY A 604 -10.78 37.50 -33.56
CA GLY A 604 -9.98 36.29 -33.51
C GLY A 604 -9.98 35.51 -34.83
N TYR A 605 -9.60 34.24 -34.79
CA TYR A 605 -9.48 33.40 -35.98
C TYR A 605 -10.82 33.20 -36.69
N SER A 606 -10.78 33.19 -38.03
CA SER A 606 -11.87 32.72 -38.86
C SER A 606 -11.90 31.19 -38.98
N GLU A 607 -12.98 30.64 -39.52
CA GLU A 607 -13.07 29.19 -39.79
C GLU A 607 -12.03 28.72 -40.81
N GLU A 608 -11.72 29.54 -41.82
CA GLU A 608 -10.70 29.22 -42.84
C GLU A 608 -9.29 29.23 -42.23
N ASP A 609 -9.00 30.13 -41.27
CA ASP A 609 -7.70 30.16 -40.58
C ASP A 609 -7.42 28.87 -39.81
N LEU A 610 -8.47 28.21 -39.30
CA LEU A 610 -8.39 27.00 -38.48
C LEU A 610 -8.63 25.72 -39.28
N LYS A 611 -8.72 25.81 -40.61
CA LYS A 611 -9.04 24.67 -41.49
C LYS A 611 -8.04 23.53 -41.39
N TYR A 612 -6.75 23.86 -41.28
CA TYR A 612 -5.66 22.87 -41.15
C TYR A 612 -5.24 22.61 -39.71
N ALA A 613 -5.76 23.36 -38.75
CA ALA A 613 -5.52 23.09 -37.34
C ALA A 613 -6.15 21.74 -36.97
N THR A 614 -5.48 20.96 -36.12
CA THR A 614 -6.08 19.71 -35.65
C THR A 614 -7.37 20.01 -34.88
N PRO A 615 -8.37 19.11 -34.89
CA PRO A 615 -9.63 19.33 -34.17
C PRO A 615 -9.48 19.65 -32.67
N ASP A 616 -8.38 19.23 -32.05
CA ASP A 616 -8.00 19.44 -30.66
C ASP A 616 -7.04 20.62 -30.44
N ALA A 617 -6.73 21.41 -31.48
CA ALA A 617 -5.84 22.57 -31.38
C ALA A 617 -6.41 23.63 -30.44
N ASP A 618 -5.59 24.09 -29.48
CA ASP A 618 -5.99 25.06 -28.45
C ASP A 618 -6.43 26.40 -29.06
N GLU A 619 -5.85 26.77 -30.20
CA GLU A 619 -6.09 28.04 -30.91
C GLU A 619 -7.54 28.16 -31.40
N ARG A 620 -8.28 27.05 -31.50
CA ARG A 620 -9.70 27.04 -31.84
C ARG A 620 -10.56 27.79 -30.83
N VAL A 621 -10.14 27.90 -29.56
CA VAL A 621 -10.85 28.70 -28.55
C VAL A 621 -10.86 30.19 -28.89
N LEU A 622 -9.86 30.65 -29.66
CA LEU A 622 -9.70 32.03 -30.12
C LEU A 622 -10.43 32.30 -31.45
N GLN A 623 -11.34 31.41 -31.89
CA GLN A 623 -12.20 31.67 -33.05
C GLN A 623 -13.24 32.75 -32.72
N GLY A 624 -13.50 33.66 -33.66
CA GLY A 624 -14.45 34.78 -33.46
C GLY A 624 -13.92 35.85 -32.49
N PRO A 625 -14.78 36.70 -31.89
CA PRO A 625 -14.32 37.79 -31.02
C PRO A 625 -13.45 37.29 -29.85
N ILE A 626 -12.29 37.92 -29.63
CA ILE A 626 -11.39 37.60 -28.52
C ILE A 626 -11.88 38.33 -27.27
N THR A 627 -12.10 37.57 -26.19
CA THR A 627 -12.52 38.09 -24.88
C THR A 627 -11.46 37.78 -23.84
N ARG A 628 -11.54 38.46 -22.69
CA ARG A 628 -10.68 38.16 -21.53
C ARG A 628 -10.76 36.68 -21.12
N ASP A 629 -11.97 36.14 -21.03
CA ASP A 629 -12.26 34.72 -20.71
C ASP A 629 -11.54 33.76 -21.67
N LYS A 630 -11.61 34.01 -22.99
CA LYS A 630 -10.89 33.20 -23.99
C LYS A 630 -9.37 33.28 -23.85
N LEU A 631 -8.83 34.47 -23.55
CA LEU A 631 -7.39 34.64 -23.34
C LEU A 631 -6.90 33.96 -22.06
N GLU A 632 -7.60 34.14 -20.94
CA GLU A 632 -7.29 33.49 -19.67
C GLU A 632 -7.39 31.96 -19.79
N TRP A 633 -8.40 31.45 -20.48
CA TRP A 633 -8.50 30.02 -20.78
C TRP A 633 -7.31 29.52 -21.61
N TYR A 634 -6.97 30.22 -22.70
CA TYR A 634 -5.87 29.84 -23.60
C TYR A 634 -4.51 29.88 -22.89
N ILE A 635 -4.20 30.98 -22.20
CA ILE A 635 -2.96 31.14 -21.42
C ILE A 635 -2.90 30.10 -20.31
N GLY A 636 -4.01 29.85 -19.60
CA GLY A 636 -4.06 28.87 -18.52
C GLY A 636 -3.71 27.47 -18.98
N ARG A 637 -4.32 27.03 -20.09
CA ARG A 637 -4.02 25.75 -20.72
C ARG A 637 -2.58 25.65 -21.19
N LYS A 638 -2.05 26.67 -21.88
CA LYS A 638 -0.64 26.68 -22.32
C LYS A 638 0.34 26.68 -21.14
N SER A 639 0.03 27.41 -20.06
CA SER A 639 0.85 27.47 -18.86
C SER A 639 0.89 26.13 -18.13
N ILE A 640 -0.26 25.47 -17.95
CA ILE A 640 -0.32 24.09 -17.44
C ILE A 640 0.53 23.15 -18.29
N ASN A 641 0.44 23.26 -19.62
CA ASN A 641 1.19 22.40 -20.52
C ASN A 641 2.70 22.61 -20.37
N ARG A 642 3.10 23.87 -20.29
CA ARG A 642 4.49 24.28 -20.13
C ARG A 642 5.08 23.79 -18.81
N LEU A 643 4.34 23.96 -17.70
CA LEU A 643 4.78 23.59 -16.35
C LEU A 643 4.60 22.10 -16.04
N GLY A 644 3.85 21.37 -16.87
CA GLY A 644 3.62 19.93 -16.72
C GLY A 644 2.79 19.57 -15.49
N CYS A 645 1.82 20.40 -15.08
CA CYS A 645 1.02 20.17 -13.87
C CYS A 645 0.28 18.81 -13.90
N TYR A 646 -0.06 18.32 -15.09
CA TYR A 646 -0.67 17.00 -15.33
C TYR A 646 0.26 15.83 -14.98
N GLY A 647 1.57 16.06 -14.80
CA GLY A 647 2.50 15.07 -14.27
C GLY A 647 2.09 14.63 -12.86
N CYS A 648 1.58 15.58 -12.06
CA CYS A 648 1.17 15.36 -10.68
C CYS A 648 -0.35 15.38 -10.45
N HIS A 649 -1.18 15.82 -11.40
CA HIS A 649 -2.63 15.95 -11.22
C HIS A 649 -3.43 15.29 -12.35
N ASP A 650 -4.59 14.70 -12.00
CA ASP A 650 -5.62 14.36 -12.99
C ASP A 650 -6.45 15.62 -13.29
N MET A 651 -6.46 16.10 -14.53
CA MET A 651 -7.12 17.36 -14.91
C MET A 651 -7.82 17.24 -16.27
N PRO A 652 -8.97 17.89 -16.48
CA PRO A 652 -9.65 17.90 -17.78
C PRO A 652 -8.74 18.46 -18.88
N GLY A 653 -8.68 17.80 -20.04
CA GLY A 653 -7.92 18.27 -21.21
C GLY A 653 -6.46 17.86 -21.29
N PHE A 654 -5.94 17.11 -20.30
CA PHE A 654 -4.55 16.67 -20.23
C PHE A 654 -4.39 15.15 -20.03
N GLU A 655 -5.43 14.38 -20.31
CA GLU A 655 -5.53 12.94 -20.07
C GLU A 655 -4.46 12.14 -20.83
N THR A 656 -4.02 12.65 -21.97
CA THR A 656 -3.03 12.01 -22.87
C THR A 656 -1.68 12.71 -22.88
N ALA A 657 -1.48 13.70 -22.00
CA ALA A 657 -0.27 14.50 -21.98
C ALA A 657 0.94 13.68 -21.52
N LYS A 658 2.07 13.84 -22.24
CA LYS A 658 3.32 13.11 -21.97
C LYS A 658 4.18 13.82 -20.93
N PRO A 659 4.99 13.09 -20.14
CA PRO A 659 5.93 13.69 -19.20
C PRO A 659 6.84 14.75 -19.87
N ILE A 660 7.14 15.83 -19.14
CA ILE A 660 7.84 17.01 -19.67
C ILE A 660 9.35 17.06 -19.35
N GLY A 661 9.80 16.25 -18.41
CA GLY A 661 11.16 16.20 -17.91
C GLY A 661 12.03 15.24 -18.73
N THR A 662 13.35 15.37 -18.59
CA THR A 662 14.28 14.39 -19.18
C THR A 662 14.08 13.01 -18.56
N ALA A 663 14.26 11.95 -19.34
CA ALA A 663 14.38 10.61 -18.78
C ALA A 663 15.59 10.55 -17.82
N LEU A 664 15.45 9.80 -16.71
CA LEU A 664 16.49 9.64 -15.69
C LEU A 664 17.13 8.25 -15.67
N ASN A 665 16.67 7.34 -16.53
CA ASN A 665 17.12 5.94 -16.61
C ASN A 665 18.63 5.71 -16.64
N ASP A 666 19.37 6.62 -17.27
CA ASP A 666 20.82 6.59 -17.47
C ASP A 666 21.51 7.85 -16.95
N TRP A 667 20.85 8.61 -16.07
CA TRP A 667 21.37 9.87 -15.56
C TRP A 667 22.69 9.69 -14.80
N GLY A 668 22.79 8.64 -13.98
CA GLY A 668 23.99 8.34 -13.19
C GLY A 668 25.24 8.04 -14.03
N ALA A 669 25.06 7.64 -15.29
CA ALA A 669 26.14 7.38 -16.25
C ALA A 669 26.31 8.53 -17.26
N LYS A 670 25.58 9.64 -17.09
CA LYS A 670 25.68 10.77 -18.02
C LYS A 670 27.06 11.41 -17.90
N ASP A 671 27.68 11.61 -19.05
CA ASP A 671 28.95 12.33 -19.18
C ASP A 671 28.79 13.78 -18.68
N PRO A 672 29.65 14.27 -17.77
CA PRO A 672 29.63 15.65 -17.30
C PRO A 672 29.70 16.69 -18.42
N GLU A 673 30.38 16.42 -19.54
CA GLU A 673 30.43 17.34 -20.68
C GLU A 673 29.06 17.53 -21.36
N ARG A 674 28.12 16.62 -21.14
CA ARG A 674 26.73 16.72 -21.63
C ARG A 674 25.80 17.42 -20.64
N LEU A 675 26.34 17.97 -19.56
CA LEU A 675 25.63 18.78 -18.57
C LEU A 675 25.98 20.26 -18.82
N ALA A 676 24.94 21.08 -18.93
CA ALA A 676 25.11 22.52 -19.06
C ALA A 676 25.14 23.15 -17.66
N PHE A 677 26.34 23.41 -17.14
CA PHE A 677 26.56 24.05 -15.83
C PHE A 677 26.19 25.54 -15.82
N GLU A 678 26.29 26.19 -16.99
CA GLU A 678 25.92 27.58 -17.19
C GLU A 678 26.61 28.49 -16.15
N ASP A 679 25.85 29.35 -15.45
CA ASP A 679 26.39 30.28 -14.43
C ASP A 679 25.94 29.87 -13.01
N ALA A 680 25.73 28.57 -12.79
CA ALA A 680 25.19 28.06 -11.53
C ALA A 680 26.18 28.18 -10.35
N ASP A 681 27.48 28.05 -10.60
CA ASP A 681 28.56 28.28 -9.64
C ASP A 681 28.57 29.75 -9.16
N ILE A 682 28.46 30.70 -10.09
CA ILE A 682 28.37 32.13 -9.80
C ILE A 682 27.14 32.41 -8.94
N TYR A 683 26.00 31.81 -9.29
CA TYR A 683 24.78 31.94 -8.50
C TYR A 683 25.01 31.51 -7.05
N VAL A 684 25.59 30.32 -6.82
CA VAL A 684 25.86 29.80 -5.47
C VAL A 684 26.83 30.73 -4.73
N ARG A 685 27.91 31.19 -5.35
CA ARG A 685 28.88 32.11 -4.74
C ARG A 685 28.23 33.43 -4.29
N GLU A 686 27.25 33.94 -5.03
CA GLU A 686 26.60 35.20 -4.72
C GLU A 686 25.43 35.07 -3.74
N HIS A 687 24.70 33.95 -3.75
CA HIS A 687 23.46 33.76 -3.00
C HIS A 687 23.57 32.85 -1.78
N ASN A 688 24.69 32.14 -1.64
CA ASN A 688 24.96 31.25 -0.52
C ASN A 688 26.23 31.62 0.21
N THR A 689 26.34 31.15 1.45
CA THR A 689 27.62 31.15 2.19
C THR A 689 28.21 29.75 2.09
N ILE A 690 29.42 29.66 1.56
CA ILE A 690 30.11 28.37 1.46
C ILE A 690 30.61 27.96 2.84
N VAL A 691 30.18 26.78 3.31
CA VAL A 691 30.49 26.24 4.63
C VAL A 691 31.25 24.92 4.50
N GLU A 692 32.15 24.64 5.44
CA GLU A 692 33.08 23.52 5.34
C GLU A 692 32.38 22.15 5.34
N ALA A 693 31.43 21.93 6.26
CA ALA A 693 30.73 20.65 6.40
C ALA A 693 29.31 20.86 6.94
N ARG A 694 28.41 19.90 6.62
CA ARG A 694 27.06 19.85 7.19
C ARG A 694 27.02 19.36 8.63
N ASP A 695 27.72 18.28 8.92
CA ASP A 695 27.61 17.57 10.19
C ASP A 695 28.81 17.87 11.10
N ALA A 696 28.58 17.85 12.41
CA ALA A 696 29.61 18.12 13.41
C ALA A 696 30.65 17.00 13.47
N VAL A 697 31.92 17.39 13.68
CA VAL A 697 33.02 16.44 13.86
C VAL A 697 32.77 15.58 15.10
N GLY A 698 32.69 14.26 14.92
CA GLY A 698 32.50 13.29 16.01
C GLY A 698 31.04 13.01 16.40
N ASN A 699 30.06 13.78 15.89
CA ASN A 699 28.63 13.49 16.07
C ASN A 699 27.84 13.79 14.78
N PRO A 700 27.61 12.79 13.92
CA PRO A 700 26.89 12.97 12.66
C PRO A 700 25.40 13.33 12.84
N HIS A 701 24.88 13.28 14.07
CA HIS A 701 23.50 13.64 14.40
C HIS A 701 23.33 15.11 14.80
N GLN A 702 24.42 15.89 14.84
CA GLN A 702 24.41 17.33 15.10
C GLN A 702 24.91 18.11 13.88
N PRO A 703 24.30 19.26 13.54
CA PRO A 703 24.82 20.13 12.50
C PRO A 703 26.20 20.69 12.92
N ALA A 704 27.08 20.91 11.96
CA ALA A 704 28.37 21.55 12.20
C ALA A 704 28.15 22.97 12.75
N ALA A 705 29.03 23.43 13.64
CA ALA A 705 28.95 24.78 14.21
C ALA A 705 28.96 25.88 13.12
N GLY A 706 29.58 25.60 11.97
CA GLY A 706 29.64 26.47 10.80
C GLY A 706 28.51 26.26 9.78
N TRP A 707 27.57 25.33 9.99
CA TRP A 707 26.37 25.16 9.13
C TRP A 707 25.31 26.25 9.41
N LYS A 708 25.78 27.44 9.79
CA LYS A 708 25.01 28.65 10.05
C LYS A 708 25.80 29.82 9.52
N THR A 709 25.10 30.77 8.91
CA THR A 709 25.70 31.96 8.32
C THR A 709 25.28 33.18 9.14
N THR A 710 26.16 34.19 9.24
CA THR A 710 25.85 35.45 9.92
C THR A 710 25.34 36.53 8.98
N ASP A 711 25.42 36.29 7.67
CA ASP A 711 25.08 37.22 6.59
C ASP A 711 23.64 37.03 6.06
N GLY A 712 22.89 36.08 6.62
CA GLY A 712 21.51 35.78 6.25
C GLY A 712 21.35 34.97 4.95
N LYS A 713 22.44 34.52 4.33
CA LYS A 713 22.40 33.63 3.16
C LYS A 713 22.29 32.18 3.58
N ALA A 714 21.68 31.31 2.78
CA ALA A 714 21.60 29.89 3.12
C ALA A 714 22.99 29.22 3.03
N PRO A 715 23.35 28.33 3.98
CA PRO A 715 24.61 27.59 3.93
C PRO A 715 24.65 26.66 2.71
N TYR A 716 25.82 26.56 2.07
CA TYR A 716 26.07 25.64 0.97
C TYR A 716 27.39 24.91 1.19
N GLU A 717 27.34 23.58 1.16
CA GLU A 717 28.51 22.77 1.50
C GLU A 717 29.62 22.95 0.45
N SER A 718 30.82 23.24 0.93
CA SER A 718 32.02 23.40 0.11
C SER A 718 32.31 22.18 -0.78
N TYR A 719 31.97 20.97 -0.34
CA TYR A 719 32.06 19.76 -1.17
C TYR A 719 31.26 19.90 -2.47
N PHE A 720 29.97 20.24 -2.38
CA PHE A 720 29.13 20.39 -3.57
C PHE A 720 29.50 21.63 -4.38
N TYR A 721 30.02 22.67 -3.73
CA TYR A 721 30.47 23.88 -4.43
C TYR A 721 31.70 23.58 -5.28
N ASN A 722 32.70 22.90 -4.71
CA ASN A 722 33.89 22.49 -5.44
C ASN A 722 33.52 21.55 -6.59
N ALA A 723 32.64 20.56 -6.36
CA ALA A 723 32.14 19.68 -7.41
C ALA A 723 31.43 20.46 -8.54
N LEU A 724 30.67 21.51 -8.19
CA LEU A 724 30.00 22.38 -9.17
C LEU A 724 31.01 23.21 -9.98
N GLU A 725 32.02 23.79 -9.34
CA GLU A 725 33.10 24.56 -10.01
C GLU A 725 33.93 23.68 -10.96
N HIS A 726 34.14 22.41 -10.62
CA HIS A 726 34.88 21.45 -11.44
C HIS A 726 34.01 20.68 -12.45
N HIS A 727 32.75 21.11 -12.62
CA HIS A 727 31.79 20.53 -13.57
C HIS A 727 31.51 19.03 -13.32
N GLU A 728 31.37 18.62 -12.06
CA GLU A 728 31.07 17.24 -11.67
C GLU A 728 29.55 16.98 -11.51
N ARG A 729 29.13 15.71 -11.67
CA ARG A 729 27.72 15.30 -11.69
C ARG A 729 26.98 15.60 -10.39
N ASP A 730 27.60 15.33 -9.26
CA ASP A 730 27.03 15.47 -7.93
C ASP A 730 26.83 16.96 -7.56
N GLY A 731 27.78 17.83 -7.91
CA GLY A 731 27.62 19.29 -7.84
C GLY A 731 26.43 19.77 -8.67
N PHE A 732 26.34 19.33 -9.94
CA PHE A 732 25.19 19.64 -10.80
C PHE A 732 23.87 19.19 -10.17
N LEU A 733 23.80 17.93 -9.74
CA LEU A 733 22.57 17.32 -9.23
C LEU A 733 22.13 17.97 -7.92
N ASN A 734 23.07 18.24 -7.00
CA ASN A 734 22.79 18.92 -5.75
C ASN A 734 22.14 20.29 -6.02
N GLN A 735 22.78 21.09 -6.88
CA GLN A 735 22.28 22.41 -7.22
C GLN A 735 20.95 22.35 -7.99
N LYS A 736 20.77 21.35 -8.86
CA LYS A 736 19.52 21.17 -9.62
C LYS A 736 18.34 20.81 -8.71
N LEU A 737 18.58 20.05 -7.65
CA LEU A 737 17.55 19.69 -6.67
C LEU A 737 17.29 20.83 -5.67
N ALA A 738 18.31 21.61 -5.32
CA ALA A 738 18.19 22.74 -4.39
C ALA A 738 17.52 23.96 -5.03
N GLU A 739 18.07 24.42 -6.14
CA GLU A 739 17.70 25.64 -6.85
C GLU A 739 17.68 25.36 -8.37
N PRO A 740 16.66 24.63 -8.88
CA PRO A 740 16.64 24.12 -10.26
C PRO A 740 16.78 25.17 -11.35
N ARG A 741 16.45 26.42 -11.02
CA ARG A 741 16.41 27.56 -11.95
C ARG A 741 17.67 28.42 -11.94
N SER A 742 18.58 28.19 -11.00
CA SER A 742 19.88 28.90 -10.91
C SER A 742 20.72 28.82 -12.20
N TYR A 743 20.53 27.79 -13.02
CA TYR A 743 21.22 27.64 -14.31
C TYR A 743 20.81 28.68 -15.38
N ASP A 744 19.72 29.43 -15.17
CA ASP A 744 19.34 30.57 -16.00
C ASP A 744 19.81 31.91 -15.43
N TYR A 745 20.60 31.90 -14.35
CA TYR A 745 21.12 33.09 -13.70
C TYR A 745 21.95 33.94 -14.68
N ASN A 746 21.83 35.27 -14.62
CA ASN A 746 22.47 36.23 -15.54
C ASN A 746 22.18 36.04 -17.05
N ARG A 747 21.16 35.26 -17.42
CA ARG A 747 20.80 35.01 -18.83
C ARG A 747 19.49 35.69 -19.24
N ILE A 748 19.53 36.36 -20.39
CA ILE A 748 18.34 36.94 -21.01
C ILE A 748 17.65 35.85 -21.84
N ARG A 749 16.63 35.21 -21.25
CA ARG A 749 15.74 34.28 -21.95
C ARG A 749 14.34 34.88 -22.11
N VAL A 750 13.70 34.56 -23.24
CA VAL A 750 12.26 34.79 -23.42
C VAL A 750 11.49 33.97 -22.39
N TRP A 751 10.30 34.46 -22.02
CA TRP A 751 9.54 33.92 -20.89
C TRP A 751 9.39 32.42 -20.95
N ASP A 752 9.07 31.85 -22.12
CA ASP A 752 8.76 30.44 -22.33
C ASP A 752 9.95 29.49 -22.46
N ASP A 753 11.14 30.01 -22.77
CA ASP A 753 12.39 29.23 -22.86
C ASP A 753 13.15 29.13 -21.51
N ARG A 754 12.62 29.78 -20.46
CA ARG A 754 13.15 29.66 -19.08
C ARG A 754 12.91 28.27 -18.52
N LEU A 755 13.85 27.80 -17.71
CA LEU A 755 13.80 26.54 -16.99
C LEU A 755 12.53 26.44 -16.14
N ARG A 756 11.89 25.27 -16.25
CA ARG A 756 10.54 25.01 -15.73
C ARG A 756 10.49 24.02 -14.56
N MET A 757 11.61 23.40 -14.21
CA MET A 757 11.65 22.47 -13.07
C MET A 757 11.28 23.26 -11.79
N PRO A 758 10.27 22.81 -11.04
CA PRO A 758 9.85 23.48 -9.82
C PRO A 758 10.77 23.10 -8.66
N GLN A 759 10.80 23.93 -7.63
CA GLN A 759 11.62 23.69 -6.44
C GLN A 759 10.86 22.77 -5.47
N PHE A 760 11.38 21.58 -5.21
CA PHE A 760 10.84 20.64 -4.22
C PHE A 760 11.43 20.90 -2.83
N LYS A 761 10.73 20.42 -1.79
CA LYS A 761 11.27 20.28 -0.43
C LYS A 761 11.07 18.82 -0.05
N PHE A 762 12.15 18.12 0.24
CA PHE A 762 12.14 16.67 0.42
C PHE A 762 11.93 16.27 1.88
N ALA A 763 12.43 17.06 2.82
CA ALA A 763 12.22 16.82 4.24
C ALA A 763 10.82 17.26 4.68
N LYS A 764 10.28 16.51 5.65
CA LYS A 764 9.00 16.81 6.31
C LYS A 764 9.23 17.26 7.75
N SER A 765 10.21 18.14 7.94
CA SER A 765 10.57 18.66 9.24
C SER A 765 9.36 19.34 9.87
N ARG A 766 9.04 18.95 11.10
CA ARG A 766 7.99 19.57 11.90
C ARG A 766 8.57 20.05 13.20
N ARG A 767 7.96 21.09 13.76
CA ARG A 767 8.38 21.66 15.03
C ARG A 767 7.96 20.76 16.17
N HIS A 768 8.88 20.49 17.09
CA HIS A 768 8.56 19.77 18.32
C HIS A 768 7.93 20.72 19.36
N ALA A 769 7.13 20.17 20.26
CA ALA A 769 6.53 20.98 21.34
C ALA A 769 7.64 21.57 22.23
N GLY A 770 7.64 22.90 22.40
CA GLY A 770 8.64 23.62 23.21
C GLY A 770 9.99 23.87 22.51
N GLU A 771 10.12 23.54 21.22
CA GLU A 771 11.33 23.79 20.45
C GLU A 771 11.46 25.26 20.01
N ALA A 772 12.64 25.85 20.27
CA ALA A 772 12.99 27.20 19.86
C ALA A 772 13.08 27.33 18.32
N ASP A 773 12.76 28.52 17.78
CA ASP A 773 12.76 28.80 16.35
C ASP A 773 14.07 28.44 15.67
N GLU A 774 15.18 28.88 16.26
CA GLU A 774 16.53 28.61 15.76
C GLU A 774 16.87 27.12 15.74
N ALA A 775 16.47 26.36 16.78
CA ALA A 775 16.73 24.93 16.84
C ALA A 775 15.94 24.17 15.75
N TYR A 776 14.70 24.59 15.51
CA TYR A 776 13.86 24.03 14.46
C TYR A 776 14.40 24.32 13.05
N GLU A 777 14.78 25.57 12.77
CA GLU A 777 15.34 25.98 11.47
C GLU A 777 16.62 25.21 11.14
N ASN A 778 17.54 25.11 12.10
CA ASN A 778 18.79 24.36 11.94
C ASN A 778 18.54 22.87 11.65
N ARG A 779 17.60 22.24 12.37
CA ARG A 779 17.24 20.85 12.10
C ARG A 779 16.60 20.70 10.72
N GLN A 780 15.70 21.60 10.36
CA GLN A 780 14.99 21.58 9.09
C GLN A 780 15.95 21.64 7.89
N GLU A 781 16.93 22.55 7.92
CA GLU A 781 17.92 22.66 6.84
C GLU A 781 18.79 21.40 6.71
N ARG A 782 19.20 20.82 7.84
CA ARG A 782 19.98 19.57 7.86
C ARG A 782 19.17 18.40 7.30
N GLU A 783 17.94 18.20 7.78
CA GLU A 783 17.04 17.14 7.32
C GLU A 783 16.75 17.26 5.82
N GLU A 784 16.61 18.49 5.30
CA GLU A 784 16.45 18.77 3.88
C GLU A 784 17.71 18.38 3.09
N GLY A 785 18.90 18.70 3.59
CA GLY A 785 20.17 18.28 3.00
C GLY A 785 20.32 16.76 2.93
N GLU A 786 19.99 16.04 4.00
CA GLU A 786 19.99 14.57 4.02
C GLU A 786 18.97 13.97 3.04
N ALA A 787 17.76 14.54 2.98
CA ALA A 787 16.71 14.07 2.08
C ALA A 787 17.10 14.30 0.61
N ARG A 788 17.72 15.46 0.30
CA ARG A 788 18.28 15.75 -1.02
C ARG A 788 19.37 14.74 -1.41
N GLU A 789 20.33 14.47 -0.53
CA GLU A 789 21.35 13.43 -0.77
C GLU A 789 20.74 12.05 -0.98
N ALA A 790 19.68 11.70 -0.26
CA ALA A 790 19.00 10.43 -0.48
C ALA A 790 18.40 10.35 -1.89
N VAL A 791 17.73 11.42 -2.36
CA VAL A 791 17.24 11.51 -3.74
C VAL A 791 18.40 11.43 -4.75
N MET A 792 19.52 12.12 -4.48
CA MET A 792 20.73 12.03 -5.30
C MET A 792 21.25 10.59 -5.36
N THR A 793 21.28 9.88 -4.23
CA THR A 793 21.74 8.50 -4.13
C THR A 793 20.93 7.58 -5.03
N PHE A 794 19.60 7.75 -5.08
CA PHE A 794 18.77 7.00 -6.02
C PHE A 794 19.08 7.34 -7.49
N ILE A 795 19.15 8.62 -7.83
CA ILE A 795 19.34 9.09 -9.22
C ILE A 795 20.73 8.71 -9.75
N LEU A 796 21.79 8.84 -8.95
CA LEU A 796 23.17 8.45 -9.30
C LEU A 796 23.29 6.95 -9.57
N GLY A 797 22.41 6.13 -8.99
CA GLY A 797 22.37 4.70 -9.27
C GLY A 797 21.73 4.33 -10.61
N LEU A 798 20.97 5.24 -11.23
CA LEU A 798 20.30 5.01 -12.52
C LEU A 798 21.28 5.18 -13.69
N VAL A 799 22.12 4.16 -13.91
CA VAL A 799 23.20 4.18 -14.93
C VAL A 799 22.81 3.52 -16.26
N ALA A 800 21.72 2.74 -16.30
CA ALA A 800 21.33 1.87 -17.43
C ALA A 800 22.46 0.99 -18.02
N GLU A 801 23.46 0.66 -17.21
CA GLU A 801 24.59 -0.19 -17.58
C GLU A 801 24.15 -1.67 -17.53
N PRO A 802 24.40 -2.46 -18.59
CA PRO A 802 24.02 -3.86 -18.61
C PRO A 802 24.91 -4.68 -17.67
N ILE A 803 24.36 -5.08 -16.53
CA ILE A 803 25.03 -6.01 -15.61
C ILE A 803 24.76 -7.47 -16.04
N PRO A 804 25.79 -8.34 -16.08
CA PRO A 804 25.59 -9.77 -16.32
C PRO A 804 24.54 -10.37 -15.38
N LEU A 805 23.59 -11.15 -15.92
CA LEU A 805 22.45 -11.72 -15.19
C LEU A 805 22.83 -12.51 -13.92
N LYS A 806 24.07 -13.04 -13.84
CA LYS A 806 24.59 -13.74 -12.65
C LYS A 806 24.83 -12.85 -11.42
N TYR A 807 24.92 -11.53 -11.61
CA TYR A 807 25.11 -10.54 -10.54
C TYR A 807 23.82 -9.81 -10.18
N VAL A 808 22.84 -9.78 -11.09
CA VAL A 808 21.51 -9.24 -10.82
C VAL A 808 20.84 -10.05 -9.72
N SER A 809 20.23 -9.35 -8.76
CA SER A 809 19.43 -9.96 -7.69
C SER A 809 18.27 -10.74 -8.31
N ASN A 810 18.27 -12.06 -8.14
CA ASN A 810 17.16 -12.92 -8.51
C ASN A 810 16.62 -13.62 -7.25
N PRO A 811 15.82 -12.90 -6.44
CA PRO A 811 15.34 -13.43 -5.17
C PRO A 811 14.47 -14.66 -5.40
N THR A 812 14.52 -15.62 -4.45
CA THR A 812 13.56 -16.72 -4.41
C THR A 812 12.12 -16.19 -4.43
N PRO A 813 11.11 -16.96 -4.89
CA PRO A 813 9.73 -16.50 -4.95
C PRO A 813 9.21 -15.86 -3.64
N ASP A 814 9.64 -16.37 -2.48
CA ASP A 814 9.23 -15.86 -1.16
C ASP A 814 9.87 -14.51 -0.85
N ARG A 815 11.17 -14.38 -1.15
CA ARG A 815 11.88 -13.11 -1.03
C ARG A 815 11.30 -12.05 -1.97
N LEU A 816 10.93 -12.43 -3.19
CA LEU A 816 10.27 -11.52 -4.12
C LEU A 816 8.88 -11.11 -3.59
N ALA A 817 8.09 -12.04 -3.07
CA ALA A 817 6.80 -11.74 -2.45
C ALA A 817 6.96 -10.84 -1.21
N GLU A 818 8.02 -11.03 -0.43
CA GLU A 818 8.36 -10.15 0.70
C GLU A 818 8.66 -8.72 0.22
N ALA A 819 9.55 -8.57 -0.77
CA ALA A 819 9.96 -7.27 -1.31
C ALA A 819 8.77 -6.51 -1.94
N LYS A 820 7.97 -7.18 -2.77
CA LYS A 820 6.77 -6.58 -3.39
C LYS A 820 5.68 -6.25 -2.38
N GLY A 821 5.47 -7.12 -1.39
CA GLY A 821 4.54 -6.87 -0.28
C GLY A 821 4.85 -5.60 0.49
N ARG A 822 6.13 -5.32 0.77
CA ARG A 822 6.55 -4.08 1.44
C ARG A 822 6.12 -2.83 0.66
N GLN A 823 6.28 -2.84 -0.66
CA GLN A 823 5.86 -1.72 -1.50
C GLN A 823 4.35 -1.44 -1.39
N VAL A 824 3.53 -2.50 -1.30
CA VAL A 824 2.07 -2.38 -1.13
C VAL A 824 1.68 -1.96 0.30
N LEU A 825 2.38 -2.46 1.34
CA LEU A 825 2.18 -2.03 2.72
C LEU A 825 2.40 -0.51 2.87
N ASP A 826 3.46 0.02 2.25
CA ASP A 826 3.74 1.46 2.24
C ASP A 826 2.73 2.23 1.38
N LYS A 827 2.28 1.65 0.26
CA LYS A 827 1.28 2.27 -0.63
C LYS A 827 -0.01 2.61 0.12
N TYR A 828 -0.46 1.75 1.02
CA TYR A 828 -1.71 1.92 1.77
C TYR A 828 -1.51 2.32 3.24
N ASN A 829 -0.28 2.60 3.67
CA ASN A 829 0.07 2.92 5.06
C ASN A 829 -0.44 1.87 6.05
N CYS A 830 -0.36 0.58 5.70
CA CYS A 830 -0.82 -0.50 6.57
C CYS A 830 -0.11 -0.45 7.93
N VAL A 831 1.17 -0.04 7.93
CA VAL A 831 2.02 0.10 9.12
C VAL A 831 1.64 1.27 10.02
N GLY A 832 0.90 2.27 9.53
CA GLY A 832 0.39 3.35 10.38
C GLY A 832 -0.53 2.81 11.49
N CYS A 833 -1.37 1.83 11.16
CA CYS A 833 -2.27 1.16 12.09
C CYS A 833 -1.71 -0.14 12.68
N HIS A 834 -1.11 -0.98 11.84
CA HIS A 834 -0.74 -2.34 12.21
C HIS A 834 0.74 -2.46 12.50
N GLN A 835 1.07 -3.22 13.54
CA GLN A 835 2.43 -3.72 13.70
C GLN A 835 2.60 -4.95 12.80
N VAL A 836 3.51 -4.87 11.82
CA VAL A 836 3.69 -5.91 10.79
C VAL A 836 4.93 -6.75 11.02
N ARG A 837 5.97 -6.21 11.69
CA ARG A 837 7.15 -6.98 12.11
C ARG A 837 7.56 -6.69 13.56
N PRO A 838 8.20 -7.67 14.23
CA PRO A 838 8.79 -7.42 15.53
C PRO A 838 10.02 -6.53 15.39
N GLY A 839 10.44 -5.93 16.50
CA GLY A 839 11.77 -5.35 16.61
C GLY A 839 12.82 -6.45 16.65
N VAL A 840 14.03 -6.13 16.21
CA VAL A 840 15.19 -7.02 16.18
C VAL A 840 16.29 -6.40 17.03
N TYR A 841 16.84 -7.18 17.96
CA TYR A 841 17.89 -6.73 18.88
C TYR A 841 19.04 -7.72 18.81
N ASP A 842 20.16 -7.29 18.25
CA ASP A 842 21.40 -8.05 18.23
C ASP A 842 22.25 -7.65 19.43
N PHE A 843 22.72 -8.61 20.22
CA PHE A 843 23.45 -8.34 21.44
C PHE A 843 24.52 -9.38 21.73
N LYS A 844 25.52 -9.00 22.54
CA LYS A 844 26.58 -9.90 23.00
C LYS A 844 26.07 -10.80 24.13
N PRO A 845 26.32 -12.12 24.09
CA PRO A 845 25.98 -13.03 25.17
C PRO A 845 26.99 -12.92 26.31
N THR A 846 27.07 -11.75 26.97
CA THR A 846 27.94 -11.58 28.13
C THR A 846 27.39 -12.37 29.32
N LYS A 847 28.24 -12.58 30.33
CA LYS A 847 27.85 -13.30 31.54
C LYS A 847 26.59 -12.70 32.18
N ASP A 848 26.53 -11.38 32.32
CA ASP A 848 25.43 -10.69 33.01
C ASP A 848 24.11 -10.82 32.23
N THR A 849 24.16 -10.65 30.91
CA THR A 849 22.99 -10.86 30.03
C THR A 849 22.53 -12.33 30.08
N LEU A 850 23.45 -13.29 30.02
CA LEU A 850 23.11 -14.72 30.12
C LEU A 850 22.52 -15.09 31.49
N ASP A 851 23.04 -14.53 32.58
CA ASP A 851 22.51 -14.76 33.93
C ASP A 851 21.09 -14.16 34.07
N ALA A 852 20.82 -12.99 33.47
CA ALA A 852 19.47 -12.41 33.42
C ALA A 852 18.50 -13.30 32.61
N MET A 853 18.94 -13.80 31.46
CA MET A 853 18.16 -14.72 30.63
C MET A 853 17.91 -16.07 31.32
N GLU A 854 18.87 -16.60 32.07
CA GLU A 854 18.71 -17.82 32.84
C GLU A 854 17.64 -17.68 33.92
N ARG A 855 17.55 -16.52 34.60
CA ARG A 855 16.46 -16.26 35.56
C ARG A 855 15.08 -16.33 34.90
N VAL A 856 14.95 -15.78 33.68
CA VAL A 856 13.71 -15.88 32.89
C VAL A 856 13.40 -17.33 32.53
N TYR A 857 14.40 -18.09 32.05
CA TYR A 857 14.24 -19.50 31.73
C TYR A 857 13.84 -20.34 32.96
N GLN A 858 14.44 -20.12 34.12
CA GLN A 858 14.11 -20.85 35.34
C GLN A 858 12.67 -20.56 35.82
N SER A 859 12.22 -19.30 35.68
CA SER A 859 10.82 -18.93 35.92
C SER A 859 9.86 -19.69 35.00
N TYR A 860 10.21 -19.79 33.71
CA TYR A 860 9.48 -20.61 32.74
C TYR A 860 9.45 -22.09 33.12
N ALA A 861 10.61 -22.70 33.34
CA ALA A 861 10.78 -24.13 33.58
C ALA A 861 10.03 -24.61 34.83
N ASN A 862 10.02 -23.80 35.89
CA ASN A 862 9.41 -24.18 37.17
C ASN A 862 7.88 -24.03 37.19
N ASN A 863 7.33 -23.15 36.34
CA ASN A 863 5.92 -22.77 36.37
C ASN A 863 5.20 -23.04 35.03
N GLN A 864 5.45 -22.22 34.02
CA GLN A 864 4.71 -22.24 32.76
C GLN A 864 4.98 -23.50 31.92
N ALA A 865 6.20 -24.05 31.95
CA ALA A 865 6.56 -25.23 31.15
C ALA A 865 5.70 -26.48 31.48
N LYS A 866 5.13 -26.57 32.69
CA LYS A 866 4.23 -27.66 33.09
C LYS A 866 2.87 -27.58 32.39
N LYS A 867 2.44 -26.36 32.04
CA LYS A 867 1.17 -26.05 31.38
C LYS A 867 1.30 -26.01 29.86
N ASP A 868 2.51 -25.85 29.34
CA ASP A 868 2.77 -25.57 27.93
C ASP A 868 2.78 -26.84 27.06
N HIS A 869 2.21 -26.74 25.86
CA HIS A 869 2.29 -27.76 24.82
C HIS A 869 3.40 -27.38 23.85
N VAL A 870 4.54 -28.07 23.90
CA VAL A 870 5.69 -27.74 23.05
C VAL A 870 5.50 -28.25 21.62
N PHE A 871 5.71 -27.37 20.64
CA PHE A 871 5.70 -27.67 19.21
C PHE A 871 7.13 -27.48 18.66
N PRO A 872 7.97 -28.55 18.60
CA PRO A 872 9.41 -28.42 18.36
C PRO A 872 9.82 -27.83 17.00
N GLY A 873 8.93 -27.89 16.00
CA GLY A 873 9.16 -27.29 14.68
C GLY A 873 8.78 -25.81 14.60
N HIS A 874 8.07 -25.28 15.60
CA HIS A 874 7.48 -23.95 15.55
C HIS A 874 8.34 -22.95 16.34
N ASN A 875 8.73 -21.86 15.70
CA ASN A 875 9.67 -20.89 16.27
C ASN A 875 9.11 -20.11 17.47
N ALA A 876 7.82 -20.21 17.80
CA ALA A 876 7.27 -19.68 19.05
C ALA A 876 7.66 -20.49 20.30
N TRP A 877 8.05 -21.76 20.15
CA TRP A 877 8.47 -22.63 21.26
C TRP A 877 9.96 -22.97 21.22
N THR A 878 10.56 -23.01 20.04
CA THR A 878 11.94 -23.47 19.87
C THR A 878 12.71 -22.44 19.05
N GLY A 879 13.75 -21.85 19.65
CA GLY A 879 14.51 -20.79 19.01
C GLY A 879 15.49 -21.32 17.97
N VAL A 880 15.85 -20.45 17.03
CA VAL A 880 16.89 -20.76 16.03
C VAL A 880 18.25 -20.53 16.67
N ALA A 881 19.19 -21.43 16.41
CA ALA A 881 20.57 -21.24 16.87
C ALA A 881 21.18 -20.03 16.17
N SER A 882 21.90 -19.19 16.91
CA SER A 882 22.60 -18.05 16.31
C SER A 882 23.59 -18.56 15.25
N PRO A 883 23.59 -17.96 14.04
CA PRO A 883 24.60 -18.27 13.03
C PRO A 883 25.98 -17.70 13.41
N TRP A 884 26.04 -16.84 14.44
CA TRP A 884 27.27 -16.21 14.90
C TRP A 884 27.65 -16.70 16.31
N PRO A 885 28.94 -16.93 16.57
CA PRO A 885 29.40 -17.40 17.88
C PRO A 885 29.47 -16.28 18.94
N ASP A 886 29.51 -15.02 18.54
CA ASP A 886 29.78 -13.85 19.40
C ASP A 886 28.55 -12.97 19.70
N ARG A 887 27.38 -13.31 19.12
CA ARG A 887 26.14 -12.53 19.27
C ARG A 887 24.89 -13.40 19.21
N LEU A 888 23.81 -12.91 19.80
CA LEU A 888 22.46 -13.46 19.73
C LEU A 888 21.50 -12.40 19.16
N SER A 889 20.41 -12.86 18.56
CA SER A 889 19.35 -11.99 18.04
C SER A 889 18.04 -12.30 18.75
N ALA A 890 17.40 -11.30 19.34
CA ALA A 890 16.07 -11.41 19.92
C ALA A 890 15.03 -10.66 19.08
N HIS A 891 13.87 -11.30 18.88
CA HIS A 891 12.75 -10.75 18.14
C HIS A 891 11.57 -10.52 19.07
N GLY A 892 11.10 -9.28 19.17
CA GLY A 892 10.03 -8.96 20.11
C GLY A 892 9.36 -7.61 19.95
N THR A 893 8.48 -7.29 20.89
CA THR A 893 7.68 -6.07 20.98
C THR A 893 7.79 -5.47 22.38
N GLN A 894 7.18 -4.30 22.59
CA GLN A 894 7.10 -3.66 23.91
C GLN A 894 8.48 -3.47 24.58
N ALA A 895 9.48 -3.08 23.78
CA ALA A 895 10.83 -2.86 24.26
C ALA A 895 10.87 -1.66 25.22
N ARG A 896 11.34 -1.87 26.44
CA ARG A 896 11.44 -0.83 27.47
C ARG A 896 12.63 -1.08 28.39
N VAL A 897 13.34 -0.03 28.74
CA VAL A 897 14.41 -0.10 29.75
C VAL A 897 13.77 0.02 31.12
N GLU A 898 14.05 -0.95 32.00
CA GLU A 898 13.55 -1.00 33.38
C GLU A 898 14.71 -1.22 34.34
N GLU A 899 14.65 -0.59 35.50
CA GLU A 899 15.57 -0.87 36.61
C GLU A 899 15.29 -2.27 37.17
N ASP A 900 16.31 -3.12 37.26
CA ASP A 900 16.24 -4.41 37.95
C ASP A 900 16.84 -4.25 39.35
N GLU A 901 15.98 -4.11 40.36
CA GLU A 901 16.36 -4.00 41.77
C GLU A 901 17.24 -5.18 42.24
N SER A 902 17.07 -6.38 41.66
CA SER A 902 17.84 -7.57 42.04
C SER A 902 19.24 -7.59 41.43
N ALA A 903 19.42 -6.92 40.30
CA ALA A 903 20.70 -6.79 39.60
C ALA A 903 21.39 -5.43 39.83
N ASN A 904 20.71 -4.48 40.49
CA ASN A 904 21.13 -3.10 40.72
C ASN A 904 21.66 -2.43 39.44
N ARG A 905 20.93 -2.61 38.33
CA ARG A 905 21.24 -2.04 37.01
C ARG A 905 20.01 -2.00 36.11
N ASP A 906 20.10 -1.24 35.03
CA ASP A 906 19.07 -1.18 34.00
C ASP A 906 19.11 -2.42 33.10
N LEU A 907 17.93 -2.95 32.76
CA LEU A 907 17.73 -4.03 31.79
C LEU A 907 16.72 -3.63 30.72
N LEU A 908 17.08 -3.87 29.47
CA LEU A 908 16.15 -3.85 28.35
C LEU A 908 15.22 -5.06 28.45
N SER A 909 13.94 -4.78 28.66
CA SER A 909 12.85 -5.73 28.65
C SER A 909 12.23 -5.82 27.26
N LEU A 910 12.10 -7.03 26.72
CA LEU A 910 11.57 -7.27 25.38
C LEU A 910 10.59 -8.44 25.40
N ARG A 911 9.31 -8.23 25.07
CA ARG A 911 8.34 -9.32 24.95
C ARG A 911 8.61 -10.09 23.66
N LEU A 912 9.05 -11.34 23.79
CA LEU A 912 9.46 -12.18 22.68
C LEU A 912 8.28 -12.55 21.77
N THR A 913 8.46 -12.43 20.46
CA THR A 913 7.52 -12.93 19.43
C THR A 913 7.98 -14.25 18.82
N GLU A 914 9.25 -14.56 18.99
CA GLU A 914 9.90 -15.81 18.62
C GLU A 914 10.71 -16.30 19.81
N ALA A 915 10.84 -17.62 19.96
CA ALA A 915 11.61 -18.21 21.03
C ALA A 915 13.09 -17.85 20.88
N LEU A 916 13.70 -17.46 21.99
CA LEU A 916 15.10 -17.09 22.05
C LEU A 916 15.92 -18.28 22.52
N ARG A 917 16.73 -18.83 21.62
CA ARG A 917 17.68 -19.90 21.93
C ARG A 917 19.00 -19.30 22.38
N PHE A 918 19.50 -19.74 23.53
CA PHE A 918 20.80 -19.33 24.04
C PHE A 918 21.53 -20.50 24.67
N THR A 919 22.86 -20.40 24.75
CA THR A 919 23.69 -21.36 25.49
C THR A 919 24.14 -20.64 26.76
N ASN A 920 23.73 -21.15 27.91
CA ASN A 920 24.07 -20.54 29.19
C ASN A 920 25.55 -20.79 29.56
N ASN A 921 26.03 -20.15 30.62
CA ASN A 921 27.39 -20.27 31.16
C ASN A 921 27.78 -21.73 31.49
N ASP A 922 26.81 -22.59 31.77
CA ASP A 922 26.97 -24.04 31.99
C ASP A 922 27.11 -24.87 30.70
N LYS A 923 27.09 -24.21 29.53
CA LYS A 923 27.11 -24.80 28.18
C LYS A 923 25.87 -25.63 27.84
N ILE A 924 24.77 -25.43 28.55
CA ILE A 924 23.48 -26.06 28.25
C ILE A 924 22.67 -25.13 27.35
N VAL A 925 22.09 -25.71 26.28
CA VAL A 925 21.18 -24.99 25.39
C VAL A 925 19.82 -24.84 26.07
N ARG A 926 19.31 -23.62 26.08
CA ARG A 926 18.01 -23.25 26.64
C ARG A 926 17.20 -22.51 25.58
N ASP A 927 15.88 -22.63 25.68
CA ASP A 927 14.92 -21.90 24.86
C ASP A 927 13.99 -21.12 25.79
N ILE A 928 13.90 -19.80 25.61
CA ILE A 928 12.86 -18.95 26.23
C ILE A 928 11.74 -18.80 25.19
N PRO A 929 10.54 -19.35 25.40
CA PRO A 929 9.46 -19.28 24.40
C PRO A 929 8.96 -17.85 24.14
N ALA A 930 8.26 -17.68 23.01
CA ALA A 930 7.52 -16.47 22.70
C ALA A 930 6.46 -16.14 23.79
N GLY A 931 6.05 -14.89 23.90
CA GLY A 931 5.14 -14.42 24.94
C GLY A 931 5.79 -14.24 26.32
N MET A 932 7.07 -14.60 26.48
CA MET A 932 7.88 -14.28 27.65
C MET A 932 8.68 -13.00 27.44
N THR A 933 9.11 -12.36 28.54
CA THR A 933 9.90 -11.13 28.48
C THR A 933 11.38 -11.47 28.65
N ALA A 934 12.15 -11.33 27.57
CA ALA A 934 13.61 -11.39 27.63
C ALA A 934 14.15 -10.15 28.36
N ARG A 935 15.29 -10.32 29.03
CA ARG A 935 15.99 -9.29 29.79
C ARG A 935 17.43 -9.22 29.28
N ILE A 936 17.82 -8.09 28.71
CA ILE A 936 19.12 -7.87 28.05
C ILE A 936 19.79 -6.66 28.69
N VAL A 937 21.10 -6.70 28.93
CA VAL A 937 21.84 -5.53 29.39
C VAL A 937 21.94 -4.51 28.25
N PRO A 938 21.52 -3.24 28.42
CA PRO A 938 21.52 -2.24 27.34
C PRO A 938 22.89 -2.04 26.68
N GLU A 939 23.97 -2.09 27.47
CA GLU A 939 25.36 -1.94 26.98
C GLU A 939 25.81 -3.08 26.05
N ASP A 940 25.13 -4.24 26.08
CA ASP A 940 25.47 -5.39 25.25
C ASP A 940 24.81 -5.36 23.87
N VAL A 941 23.85 -4.46 23.64
CA VAL A 941 23.17 -4.29 22.35
C VAL A 941 24.16 -3.76 21.32
N ILE A 942 24.35 -4.51 20.24
CA ILE A 942 25.23 -4.21 19.12
C ILE A 942 24.49 -3.40 18.07
N ASP A 943 23.27 -3.85 17.74
CA ASP A 943 22.42 -3.26 16.71
C ASP A 943 20.96 -3.49 17.11
N GLN A 944 20.08 -2.53 16.78
CA GLN A 944 18.66 -2.66 17.05
C GLN A 944 17.83 -2.02 15.94
N SER A 945 16.75 -2.69 15.60
CA SER A 945 15.71 -2.17 14.71
C SER A 945 14.38 -2.19 15.45
N PRO A 946 13.64 -1.07 15.53
CA PRO A 946 12.35 -1.02 16.20
C PRO A 946 11.30 -1.86 15.46
N THR A 947 10.14 -2.03 16.08
CA THR A 947 8.98 -2.68 15.45
C THR A 947 8.54 -1.89 14.21
N TYR A 948 8.23 -2.60 13.13
CA TYR A 948 7.73 -1.96 11.91
C TYR A 948 6.22 -1.80 12.00
N GLY A 949 5.79 -0.56 12.19
CA GLY A 949 4.40 -0.16 12.27
C GLY A 949 3.77 -0.29 13.66
N GLY A 950 2.48 0.07 13.75
CA GLY A 950 1.68 0.03 14.98
C GLY A 950 1.65 1.35 15.74
N ALA A 951 2.24 2.42 15.20
CA ALA A 951 2.39 3.68 15.91
C ALA A 951 1.06 4.32 16.33
N PHE A 952 0.01 4.20 15.50
CA PHE A 952 -1.34 4.64 15.89
C PHE A 952 -1.90 3.84 17.07
N ALA A 953 -1.63 2.53 17.13
CA ALA A 953 -2.04 1.70 18.25
C ALA A 953 -1.32 2.13 19.53
N GLU A 954 0.01 2.29 19.49
CA GLU A 954 0.81 2.74 20.64
C GLU A 954 0.34 4.11 21.18
N LEU A 955 0.00 5.03 20.27
CA LEU A 955 -0.56 6.34 20.59
C LEU A 955 -1.94 6.27 21.26
N LEU A 956 -2.80 5.31 20.89
CA LEU A 956 -4.13 5.17 21.47
C LEU A 956 -4.20 4.37 22.77
N ILE A 957 -3.23 3.50 23.07
CA ILE A 957 -3.23 2.69 24.31
C ILE A 957 -3.40 3.55 25.56
N PRO A 958 -2.58 4.59 25.83
CA PRO A 958 -2.72 5.41 27.03
C PRO A 958 -4.02 6.22 27.02
N TYR A 959 -4.44 6.70 25.84
CA TYR A 959 -5.70 7.42 25.67
C TYR A 959 -6.91 6.58 26.05
N LEU A 960 -7.02 5.35 25.52
CA LEU A 960 -8.14 4.44 25.79
C LEU A 960 -8.13 3.89 27.22
N ALA A 961 -6.94 3.66 27.79
CA ALA A 961 -6.82 3.25 29.19
C ALA A 961 -7.40 4.30 30.16
N GLN A 962 -7.27 5.59 29.82
CA GLN A 962 -7.81 6.70 30.62
C GLN A 962 -9.30 6.95 30.33
N THR A 963 -9.71 7.00 29.06
CA THR A 963 -11.08 7.40 28.67
C THR A 963 -12.12 6.30 28.84
N ASN A 964 -11.70 5.02 28.80
CA ASN A 964 -12.59 3.86 28.87
C ASN A 964 -12.19 2.91 30.02
N SER A 965 -11.85 3.47 31.18
CA SER A 965 -11.37 2.71 32.36
C SER A 965 -12.33 1.61 32.82
N THR A 966 -13.65 1.75 32.58
CA THR A 966 -14.68 0.75 32.90
C THR A 966 -14.67 -0.48 31.99
N LEU A 967 -14.20 -0.36 30.74
CA LEU A 967 -14.10 -1.48 29.79
C LEU A 967 -12.77 -2.25 29.89
N PHE A 968 -11.71 -1.60 30.37
CA PHE A 968 -10.33 -2.14 30.32
C PHE A 968 -9.61 -2.16 31.68
N GLY A 969 -10.31 -1.79 32.77
CA GLY A 969 -9.76 -1.77 34.13
C GLY A 969 -8.50 -0.90 34.30
N GLY A 970 -8.26 0.05 33.41
CA GLY A 970 -7.02 0.86 33.35
C GLY A 970 -5.76 0.10 32.89
N LYS A 971 -5.89 -1.13 32.36
CA LYS A 971 -4.74 -1.95 31.94
C LYS A 971 -4.39 -1.73 30.45
N PRO A 972 -3.14 -1.37 30.13
CA PRO A 972 -2.68 -1.17 28.75
C PRO A 972 -2.90 -2.38 27.82
N ASP A 973 -2.65 -3.61 28.30
CA ASP A 973 -2.82 -4.84 27.49
C ASP A 973 -4.29 -5.09 27.09
N GLU A 974 -5.24 -4.77 27.96
CA GLU A 974 -6.66 -4.89 27.66
C GLU A 974 -7.08 -3.85 26.59
N ALA A 975 -6.56 -2.61 26.69
CA ALA A 975 -6.76 -1.58 25.66
C ALA A 975 -6.11 -1.97 24.31
N ARG A 976 -4.94 -2.61 24.32
CA ARG A 976 -4.25 -3.09 23.11
C ARG A 976 -5.09 -4.09 22.31
N SER A 977 -5.95 -4.88 22.98
CA SER A 977 -6.74 -5.97 22.42
C SER A 977 -7.94 -5.51 21.54
N VAL A 978 -8.36 -4.25 21.67
CA VAL A 978 -9.46 -3.62 20.90
C VAL A 978 -9.00 -2.66 19.81
N LEU A 979 -7.68 -2.44 19.73
CA LEU A 979 -6.99 -1.66 18.71
C LEU A 979 -6.65 -2.53 17.48
N PRO A 980 -6.14 -1.95 16.37
CA PRO A 980 -5.70 -2.73 15.23
C PRO A 980 -4.81 -3.90 15.63
N PRO A 981 -5.13 -5.13 15.21
CA PRO A 981 -4.34 -6.29 15.62
C PRO A 981 -2.92 -6.20 15.05
N PRO A 982 -1.90 -6.68 15.78
CA PRO A 982 -0.62 -6.97 15.15
C PRO A 982 -0.82 -8.02 14.06
N LEU A 983 -0.14 -7.83 12.93
CA LEU A 983 -0.13 -8.75 11.78
C LEU A 983 1.14 -9.62 11.77
N LEU A 984 1.80 -9.71 12.93
CA LEU A 984 2.82 -10.71 13.19
C LEU A 984 2.21 -12.10 12.97
N ARG A 985 2.90 -12.96 12.22
CA ARG A 985 2.44 -14.32 11.90
C ARG A 985 1.10 -14.39 11.14
N GLU A 986 0.70 -13.33 10.44
CA GLU A 986 -0.60 -13.33 9.73
C GLU A 986 -0.73 -14.50 8.76
N GLY A 987 0.35 -14.84 8.06
CA GLY A 987 0.38 -15.96 7.12
C GLY A 987 0.16 -17.32 7.76
N GLU A 988 0.49 -17.48 9.04
CA GLU A 988 0.18 -18.68 9.84
C GLU A 988 -1.28 -18.64 10.30
N ARG A 989 -1.81 -17.45 10.60
CA ARG A 989 -3.10 -17.28 11.25
C ARG A 989 -4.28 -17.50 10.32
N VAL A 990 -4.26 -16.89 9.13
CA VAL A 990 -5.44 -16.81 8.27
C VAL A 990 -5.26 -17.52 6.94
N GLN A 991 -6.37 -17.99 6.38
CA GLN A 991 -6.39 -18.64 5.08
C GLN A 991 -6.19 -17.62 3.95
N PRO A 992 -5.42 -17.96 2.89
CA PRO A 992 -5.15 -17.05 1.78
C PRO A 992 -6.42 -16.50 1.10
N LYS A 993 -7.41 -17.38 0.84
CA LYS A 993 -8.67 -17.00 0.19
C LYS A 993 -9.45 -15.98 1.01
N TRP A 994 -9.55 -16.20 2.33
CA TRP A 994 -10.24 -15.28 3.22
C TRP A 994 -9.51 -13.94 3.32
N LEU A 995 -8.18 -13.96 3.47
CA LEU A 995 -7.39 -12.73 3.56
C LEU A 995 -7.54 -11.89 2.29
N TYR A 996 -7.46 -12.52 1.11
CA TYR A 996 -7.68 -11.84 -0.17
C TYR A 996 -9.04 -11.13 -0.22
N GLN A 997 -10.12 -11.83 0.14
CA GLN A 997 -11.47 -11.26 0.15
C GLN A 997 -11.62 -10.16 1.21
N PHE A 998 -11.03 -10.36 2.38
CA PHE A 998 -11.08 -9.40 3.49
C PHE A 998 -10.32 -8.10 3.15
N LEU A 999 -9.18 -8.17 2.44
CA LEU A 999 -8.45 -6.98 2.02
C LEU A 999 -9.24 -6.14 1.00
N LEU A 1000 -9.99 -6.78 0.10
CA LEU A 1000 -10.83 -6.09 -0.90
C LEU A 1000 -12.11 -5.52 -0.30
N ASN A 1001 -12.72 -6.24 0.64
CA ASN A 1001 -13.97 -5.83 1.29
C ASN A 1001 -13.99 -6.30 2.76
N PRO A 1002 -13.38 -5.53 3.68
CA PRO A 1002 -13.22 -5.97 5.06
C PRO A 1002 -14.59 -6.10 5.75
N GLY A 1003 -14.91 -7.30 6.24
CA GLY A 1003 -16.13 -7.58 7.01
C GLY A 1003 -16.04 -7.26 8.50
N VAL A 1004 -17.13 -7.45 9.25
CA VAL A 1004 -17.12 -7.37 10.72
C VAL A 1004 -16.70 -8.72 11.29
N VAL A 1005 -15.58 -8.77 12.02
CA VAL A 1005 -15.06 -10.02 12.62
C VAL A 1005 -15.48 -10.18 14.09
N ARG A 1006 -15.62 -9.08 14.83
CA ARG A 1006 -16.06 -9.03 16.23
C ARG A 1006 -17.23 -8.05 16.39
N PRO A 1007 -18.09 -8.20 17.42
CA PRO A 1007 -19.19 -7.28 17.67
C PRO A 1007 -18.73 -5.80 17.74
N GLN A 1008 -19.48 -4.90 17.10
CA GLN A 1008 -19.10 -3.48 16.97
C GLN A 1008 -18.97 -2.76 18.32
N GLU A 1009 -19.74 -3.17 19.32
CA GLU A 1009 -19.69 -2.64 20.69
C GLU A 1009 -18.34 -2.87 21.38
N LYS A 1010 -17.55 -3.85 20.91
CA LYS A 1010 -16.24 -4.23 21.46
C LYS A 1010 -15.07 -3.70 20.64
N MET A 1011 -15.28 -3.31 19.38
CA MET A 1011 -14.23 -2.80 18.50
C MET A 1011 -14.35 -1.28 18.34
N LYS A 1012 -13.35 -0.54 18.84
CA LYS A 1012 -13.29 0.92 18.65
C LYS A 1012 -12.89 1.30 17.22
N LEU A 1013 -12.03 0.48 16.60
CA LEU A 1013 -11.62 0.65 15.21
C LEU A 1013 -11.97 -0.59 14.38
N ARG A 1014 -12.46 -0.36 13.16
CA ARG A 1014 -12.61 -1.37 12.12
C ARG A 1014 -11.57 -1.13 11.03
N MET A 1015 -11.06 -2.19 10.41
CA MET A 1015 -10.26 -2.04 9.19
C MET A 1015 -11.09 -1.29 8.14
N PRO A 1016 -10.61 -0.14 7.64
CA PRO A 1016 -11.35 0.63 6.65
C PRO A 1016 -11.19 0.00 5.26
N LYS A 1017 -12.11 0.28 4.34
CA LYS A 1017 -12.04 -0.25 2.97
C LYS A 1017 -11.16 0.65 2.10
N PHE A 1018 -10.00 0.15 1.72
CA PHE A 1018 -9.10 0.82 0.77
C PHE A 1018 -9.55 0.56 -0.67
N ASN A 1019 -9.25 1.49 -1.58
CA ASN A 1019 -9.38 1.23 -3.01
C ASN A 1019 -8.19 0.39 -3.50
N MET A 1020 -8.18 -0.88 -3.12
CA MET A 1020 -7.13 -1.86 -3.39
C MET A 1020 -7.47 -2.69 -4.62
N SER A 1021 -6.49 -2.91 -5.51
CA SER A 1021 -6.65 -3.82 -6.65
C SER A 1021 -6.57 -5.29 -6.19
N GLY A 1022 -7.07 -6.21 -7.01
CA GLY A 1022 -6.90 -7.65 -6.77
C GLY A 1022 -5.43 -8.07 -6.70
N GLU A 1023 -4.56 -7.44 -7.49
CA GLU A 1023 -3.12 -7.71 -7.47
C GLU A 1023 -2.45 -7.23 -6.18
N ASP A 1024 -2.78 -6.03 -5.71
CA ASP A 1024 -2.29 -5.50 -4.44
C ASP A 1024 -2.72 -6.42 -3.28
N ALA A 1025 -3.99 -6.85 -3.28
CA ALA A 1025 -4.51 -7.77 -2.28
C ALA A 1025 -3.80 -9.13 -2.30
N MET A 1026 -3.58 -9.71 -3.48
CA MET A 1026 -2.85 -10.98 -3.63
C MET A 1026 -1.37 -10.83 -3.26
N THR A 1027 -0.75 -9.69 -3.56
CA THR A 1027 0.63 -9.38 -3.18
C THR A 1027 0.79 -9.36 -1.66
N LEU A 1028 -0.16 -8.79 -0.94
CA LEU A 1028 -0.19 -8.84 0.54
C LEU A 1028 -0.43 -10.26 1.08
N VAL A 1029 -1.31 -11.05 0.45
CA VAL A 1029 -1.51 -12.46 0.84
C VAL A 1029 -0.23 -13.26 0.68
N ASN A 1030 0.44 -13.12 -0.46
CA ASN A 1030 1.72 -13.76 -0.74
C ASN A 1030 2.81 -13.29 0.20
N TYR A 1031 2.85 -11.99 0.52
CA TYR A 1031 3.76 -11.41 1.50
C TYR A 1031 3.66 -12.10 2.86
N PHE A 1032 2.45 -12.16 3.44
CA PHE A 1032 2.27 -12.74 4.77
C PHE A 1032 2.58 -14.24 4.78
N GLY A 1033 2.20 -14.97 3.72
CA GLY A 1033 2.55 -16.38 3.55
C GLY A 1033 4.06 -16.61 3.41
N ALA A 1034 4.73 -15.79 2.60
CA ALA A 1034 6.17 -15.86 2.35
C ALA A 1034 6.98 -15.51 3.60
N VAL A 1035 6.60 -14.47 4.33
CA VAL A 1035 7.28 -14.07 5.57
C VAL A 1035 7.18 -15.19 6.59
N ALA A 1036 5.97 -15.72 6.82
CA ALA A 1036 5.77 -16.83 7.76
C ALA A 1036 6.56 -18.09 7.37
N ARG A 1037 6.57 -18.46 6.08
CA ARG A 1037 7.31 -19.64 5.62
C ARG A 1037 8.82 -19.49 5.78
N GLN A 1038 9.34 -18.27 5.63
CA GLN A 1038 10.76 -17.98 5.79
C GLN A 1038 11.18 -17.88 7.26
N SER A 1039 10.39 -17.24 8.11
CA SER A 1039 10.72 -17.05 9.53
C SER A 1039 10.37 -18.27 10.38
N ASN A 1040 9.39 -19.07 9.95
CA ASN A 1040 8.85 -20.19 10.72
C ASN A 1040 8.46 -21.38 9.79
N PRO A 1041 9.44 -22.03 9.13
CA PRO A 1041 9.16 -23.10 8.19
C PRO A 1041 8.35 -24.26 8.80
N GLY A 1042 8.51 -24.53 10.10
CA GLY A 1042 7.77 -25.61 10.77
C GLY A 1042 6.30 -25.30 11.08
N ALA A 1043 5.82 -24.07 10.83
CA ALA A 1043 4.38 -23.78 10.81
C ALA A 1043 3.66 -24.35 9.57
N GLY A 1044 4.40 -24.86 8.57
CA GLY A 1044 3.80 -25.53 7.41
C GLY A 1044 2.97 -24.63 6.50
N VAL A 1045 3.27 -23.33 6.43
CA VAL A 1045 2.46 -22.34 5.69
C VAL A 1045 2.51 -22.58 4.17
N THR A 1046 1.36 -22.91 3.58
CA THR A 1046 1.16 -22.99 2.11
C THR A 1046 0.38 -21.78 1.58
N TYR A 1047 0.69 -21.33 0.35
CA TYR A 1047 -0.01 -20.27 -0.38
C TYR A 1047 0.28 -20.36 -1.91
N PRO A 1048 -0.52 -19.75 -2.80
CA PRO A 1048 -1.78 -19.02 -2.53
C PRO A 1048 -2.97 -19.94 -2.25
N TYR A 1049 -2.82 -21.27 -2.36
CA TYR A 1049 -3.87 -22.24 -2.06
C TYR A 1049 -3.55 -23.03 -0.78
N LEU A 1050 -4.59 -23.33 0.00
CA LEU A 1050 -4.55 -24.12 1.22
C LEU A 1050 -5.61 -25.22 1.11
N ARG A 1051 -5.21 -26.47 1.34
CA ARG A 1051 -6.15 -27.59 1.53
C ARG A 1051 -6.40 -27.75 3.03
N ILE A 1052 -7.67 -27.84 3.42
CA ILE A 1052 -8.08 -28.12 4.80
C ILE A 1052 -8.39 -29.61 4.87
N GLU A 1053 -7.60 -30.39 5.58
CA GLU A 1053 -7.82 -31.84 5.69
C GLU A 1053 -9.10 -32.17 6.49
N GLN A 1054 -9.46 -31.30 7.43
CA GLN A 1054 -10.64 -31.46 8.29
C GLN A 1054 -11.96 -31.38 7.53
N THR A 1055 -11.99 -30.96 6.27
CA THR A 1055 -13.22 -30.99 5.45
C THR A 1055 -13.39 -32.32 4.70
N ASP A 1056 -12.39 -33.20 4.74
CA ASP A 1056 -12.42 -34.52 4.10
C ASP A 1056 -13.08 -35.56 5.02
N GLU A 1057 -14.05 -36.33 4.50
CA GLU A 1057 -14.71 -37.39 5.28
C GLU A 1057 -13.73 -38.47 5.74
N LYS A 1058 -12.67 -38.74 4.98
CA LYS A 1058 -11.64 -39.71 5.36
C LYS A 1058 -10.94 -39.30 6.65
N TYR A 1059 -10.65 -38.01 6.83
CA TYR A 1059 -10.02 -37.48 8.03
C TYR A 1059 -10.85 -37.82 9.28
N TRP A 1060 -12.16 -37.55 9.23
CA TRP A 1060 -13.06 -37.85 10.33
C TRP A 1060 -13.20 -39.35 10.60
N GLY A 1061 -13.23 -40.17 9.55
CA GLY A 1061 -13.26 -41.64 9.68
C GLY A 1061 -12.04 -42.20 10.40
N ASP A 1062 -10.84 -41.72 10.05
CA ASP A 1062 -9.58 -42.15 10.66
C ASP A 1062 -9.54 -41.77 12.16
N TRP A 1063 -9.86 -40.53 12.51
CA TRP A 1063 -9.88 -40.06 13.91
C TRP A 1063 -11.00 -40.70 14.75
N ASN A 1064 -12.15 -40.98 14.13
CA ASN A 1064 -13.24 -41.68 14.79
C ASN A 1064 -12.82 -43.10 15.20
N LYS A 1065 -12.09 -43.81 14.33
CA LYS A 1065 -11.56 -45.14 14.66
C LYS A 1065 -10.64 -45.10 15.88
N GLU A 1066 -9.67 -44.18 15.90
CA GLU A 1066 -8.77 -44.01 17.05
C GLU A 1066 -9.51 -43.60 18.33
N TYR A 1067 -10.50 -42.72 18.23
CA TYR A 1067 -11.28 -42.27 19.38
C TYR A 1067 -12.11 -43.41 20.00
N LEU A 1068 -12.67 -44.29 19.18
CA LEU A 1068 -13.38 -45.48 19.67
C LEU A 1068 -12.45 -46.47 20.37
N GLU A 1069 -11.22 -46.64 19.88
CA GLU A 1069 -10.19 -47.43 20.56
C GLU A 1069 -9.84 -46.83 21.93
N ARG A 1070 -9.69 -45.50 22.03
CA ARG A 1070 -9.47 -44.80 23.30
C ARG A 1070 -10.64 -45.00 24.28
N LEU A 1071 -11.89 -44.81 23.83
CA LEU A 1071 -13.06 -44.99 24.68
C LEU A 1071 -13.17 -46.42 25.26
N LYS A 1072 -12.76 -47.43 24.48
CA LYS A 1072 -12.66 -48.82 24.97
C LYS A 1072 -11.61 -48.93 26.08
N ALA A 1073 -10.45 -48.29 25.91
CA ALA A 1073 -9.36 -48.33 26.88
C ALA A 1073 -9.70 -47.64 28.22
N VAL A 1074 -10.49 -46.55 28.20
CA VAL A 1074 -10.90 -45.80 29.41
C VAL A 1074 -11.78 -46.64 30.37
N GLY A 1075 -12.46 -47.67 29.87
CA GLY A 1075 -13.33 -48.57 30.66
C GLY A 1075 -12.69 -49.87 31.14
N GLY A 1076 -11.38 -50.07 30.92
CA GLY A 1076 -10.72 -51.38 31.10
C GLY A 1076 -11.05 -52.37 29.97
N ALA A 1077 -10.36 -53.52 29.94
CA ALA A 1077 -10.45 -54.55 28.88
C ALA A 1077 -11.87 -55.12 28.63
N ASP A 1078 -12.83 -54.81 29.50
CA ASP A 1078 -14.20 -55.32 29.51
C ASP A 1078 -15.19 -54.48 28.65
N GLY A 1079 -14.78 -53.33 28.10
CA GLY A 1079 -15.61 -52.52 27.20
C GLY A 1079 -16.70 -51.65 27.85
N LYS A 1080 -16.80 -51.62 29.19
CA LYS A 1080 -17.84 -50.90 29.96
C LYS A 1080 -17.86 -49.36 29.79
N GLY A 1081 -16.76 -48.77 29.31
CA GLY A 1081 -16.64 -47.32 29.08
C GLY A 1081 -17.47 -46.81 27.89
N LEU A 1082 -17.60 -47.62 26.83
CA LEU A 1082 -18.45 -47.31 25.68
C LEU A 1082 -19.93 -47.29 26.07
N ASP A 1083 -20.36 -48.28 26.84
CA ASP A 1083 -21.76 -48.40 27.27
C ASP A 1083 -22.17 -47.24 28.19
N GLN A 1084 -21.26 -46.77 29.05
CA GLN A 1084 -21.51 -45.60 29.90
C GLN A 1084 -21.64 -44.32 29.08
N ARG A 1085 -20.72 -44.07 28.13
CA ARG A 1085 -20.79 -42.89 27.26
C ARG A 1085 -22.06 -42.88 26.39
N ALA A 1086 -22.46 -44.05 25.87
CA ALA A 1086 -23.68 -44.19 25.10
C ALA A 1086 -24.93 -43.91 25.92
N LYS A 1087 -24.97 -44.31 27.20
CA LYS A 1087 -26.03 -43.93 28.15
C LYS A 1087 -26.09 -42.42 28.37
N ASP A 1088 -24.94 -41.78 28.58
CA ASP A 1088 -24.87 -40.32 28.77
C ASP A 1088 -25.37 -39.57 27.53
N LEU A 1089 -24.98 -40.02 26.33
CA LEU A 1089 -25.45 -39.47 25.05
C LEU A 1089 -26.96 -39.63 24.89
N LEU A 1090 -27.52 -40.81 25.23
CA LEU A 1090 -28.96 -41.03 25.16
C LEU A 1090 -29.71 -40.12 26.14
N GLY A 1091 -29.14 -39.87 27.32
CA GLY A 1091 -29.65 -38.88 28.27
C GLY A 1091 -29.70 -37.47 27.70
N ASP A 1092 -28.63 -37.04 27.01
CA ASP A 1092 -28.58 -35.73 26.33
C ASP A 1092 -29.59 -35.63 25.18
N LEU A 1093 -29.67 -36.65 24.32
CA LEU A 1093 -30.62 -36.73 23.22
C LEU A 1093 -32.06 -36.67 23.73
N LYS A 1094 -32.37 -37.44 24.78
CA LYS A 1094 -33.67 -37.43 25.45
C LYS A 1094 -34.03 -36.05 25.96
N LYS A 1095 -33.09 -35.34 26.58
CA LYS A 1095 -33.30 -33.97 27.06
C LYS A 1095 -33.64 -33.02 25.91
N GLY A 1096 -32.94 -33.13 24.77
CA GLY A 1096 -33.22 -32.34 23.57
C GLY A 1096 -34.61 -32.63 22.96
N VAL A 1097 -34.98 -33.91 22.84
CA VAL A 1097 -36.29 -34.33 22.32
C VAL A 1097 -37.42 -33.96 23.28
N GLN A 1098 -37.19 -33.99 24.60
CA GLN A 1098 -38.15 -33.53 25.61
C GLN A 1098 -38.45 -32.03 25.46
N LEU A 1099 -37.44 -31.21 25.21
CA LEU A 1099 -37.63 -29.78 24.96
C LEU A 1099 -38.37 -29.51 23.64
N HIS A 1100 -38.05 -30.25 22.56
CA HIS A 1100 -38.79 -30.17 21.30
C HIS A 1100 -40.24 -30.58 21.48
N LEU A 1101 -40.49 -31.66 22.24
CA LEU A 1101 -41.83 -32.10 22.61
C LEU A 1101 -42.60 -30.99 23.35
N ASP A 1102 -41.96 -30.31 24.31
CA ASP A 1102 -42.59 -29.23 25.07
C ASP A 1102 -42.92 -28.02 24.18
N ALA A 1103 -42.05 -27.68 23.22
CA ALA A 1103 -42.28 -26.63 22.23
C ALA A 1103 -43.42 -26.98 21.25
N VAL A 1104 -43.43 -28.19 20.69
CA VAL A 1104 -44.49 -28.65 19.78
C VAL A 1104 -45.82 -28.78 20.51
N LYS A 1105 -45.84 -29.19 21.79
CA LYS A 1105 -47.04 -29.15 22.64
C LYS A 1105 -47.58 -27.73 22.82
N ALA A 1106 -46.71 -26.77 23.10
CA ALA A 1106 -47.11 -25.37 23.22
C ALA A 1106 -47.70 -24.84 21.90
N ALA A 1107 -47.05 -25.14 20.77
CA ALA A 1107 -47.50 -24.74 19.43
C ALA A 1107 -48.80 -25.45 18.99
N ALA A 1108 -49.00 -26.71 19.37
CA ALA A 1108 -50.23 -27.46 19.13
C ALA A 1108 -51.43 -26.88 19.90
N GLY A 1109 -51.18 -26.31 21.09
CA GLY A 1109 -52.19 -25.60 21.88
C GLY A 1109 -52.75 -24.35 21.19
N THR A 1110 -51.99 -23.74 20.29
CA THR A 1110 -52.37 -22.52 19.55
C THR A 1110 -52.73 -22.74 18.07
N ALA A 1111 -52.51 -23.94 17.53
CA ALA A 1111 -52.75 -24.25 16.11
C ALA A 1111 -54.22 -24.61 15.84
N MET A 1112 -54.71 -24.39 14.59
CA MET A 1112 -56.06 -24.73 14.15
C MET A 1112 -56.04 -25.54 12.84
N GLY A 1113 -57.07 -26.36 12.61
CA GLY A 1113 -57.22 -27.13 11.37
C GLY A 1113 -56.16 -28.23 11.19
N GLU A 1114 -55.74 -28.47 9.94
CA GLU A 1114 -54.76 -29.51 9.58
C GLU A 1114 -53.40 -29.34 10.29
N ASP A 1115 -53.00 -28.10 10.60
CA ASP A 1115 -51.74 -27.83 11.31
C ASP A 1115 -51.78 -28.32 12.77
N LYS A 1116 -52.96 -28.30 13.41
CA LYS A 1116 -53.16 -28.88 14.75
C LYS A 1116 -53.01 -30.40 14.71
N THR A 1117 -53.66 -31.05 13.75
CA THR A 1117 -53.62 -32.52 13.60
C THR A 1117 -52.20 -33.01 13.31
N ARG A 1118 -51.45 -32.28 12.46
CA ARG A 1118 -50.04 -32.57 12.18
C ARG A 1118 -49.17 -32.44 13.43
N LYS A 1119 -49.32 -31.36 14.20
CA LYS A 1119 -48.53 -31.14 15.42
C LYS A 1119 -48.89 -32.10 16.55
N GLU A 1120 -50.16 -32.49 16.69
CA GLU A 1120 -50.58 -33.52 17.65
C GLU A 1120 -50.03 -34.92 17.28
N ALA A 1121 -49.92 -35.23 15.99
CA ALA A 1121 -49.24 -36.44 15.53
C ALA A 1121 -47.74 -36.41 15.86
N GLU A 1122 -47.08 -35.27 15.63
CA GLU A 1122 -45.68 -35.04 15.99
C GLU A 1122 -45.44 -35.16 17.52
N VAL A 1123 -46.34 -34.61 18.35
CA VAL A 1123 -46.30 -34.78 19.82
C VAL A 1123 -46.33 -36.25 20.23
N LYS A 1124 -47.19 -37.07 19.59
CA LYS A 1124 -47.28 -38.52 19.86
C LYS A 1124 -46.00 -39.26 19.47
N GLU A 1125 -45.43 -38.93 18.32
CA GLU A 1125 -44.20 -39.54 17.82
C GLU A 1125 -42.99 -39.22 18.72
N LEU A 1126 -42.88 -37.96 19.15
CA LEU A 1126 -41.84 -37.51 20.07
C LEU A 1126 -41.98 -38.15 21.45
N GLN A 1127 -43.20 -38.27 21.98
CA GLN A 1127 -43.46 -39.00 23.24
C GLN A 1127 -43.05 -40.47 23.16
N ALA A 1128 -43.45 -41.16 22.08
CA ALA A 1128 -43.08 -42.56 21.87
C ALA A 1128 -41.56 -42.75 21.75
N THR A 1129 -40.87 -41.78 21.16
CA THR A 1129 -39.40 -41.77 21.06
C THR A 1129 -38.73 -41.62 22.43
N ILE A 1130 -39.25 -40.72 23.28
CA ILE A 1130 -38.74 -40.52 24.65
C ILE A 1130 -38.96 -41.78 25.50
N GLU A 1131 -40.15 -42.39 25.44
CA GLU A 1131 -40.47 -43.63 26.16
C GLU A 1131 -39.59 -44.80 25.70
N LYS A 1132 -39.33 -44.91 24.39
CA LYS A 1132 -38.41 -45.90 23.81
C LYS A 1132 -37.01 -45.75 24.40
N TRP A 1133 -36.48 -44.54 24.44
CA TRP A 1133 -35.15 -44.27 25.00
C TRP A 1133 -35.09 -44.48 26.51
N ASP A 1134 -36.13 -44.11 27.26
CA ASP A 1134 -36.21 -44.37 28.71
C ASP A 1134 -36.14 -45.86 29.04
N LYS A 1135 -36.83 -46.68 28.24
CA LYS A 1135 -36.79 -48.14 28.37
C LYS A 1135 -35.39 -48.68 28.04
N GLN A 1136 -34.76 -48.19 26.98
CA GLN A 1136 -33.40 -48.59 26.59
C GLN A 1136 -32.34 -48.22 27.65
N ILE A 1137 -32.44 -47.07 28.30
CA ILE A 1137 -31.53 -46.66 29.40
C ILE A 1137 -31.71 -47.56 30.61
N LYS A 1138 -32.95 -47.84 31.02
CA LYS A 1138 -33.26 -48.70 32.18
C LYS A 1138 -32.84 -50.15 31.99
N ASP A 1139 -33.08 -50.71 30.81
CA ASP A 1139 -32.80 -52.12 30.50
C ASP A 1139 -31.32 -52.39 30.18
N GLY A 1140 -30.49 -51.34 30.06
CA GLY A 1140 -29.06 -51.44 29.73
C GLY A 1140 -28.77 -51.91 28.29
N ASN A 1141 -29.79 -52.04 27.45
CA ASN A 1141 -29.69 -52.54 26.08
C ASN A 1141 -29.41 -51.40 25.08
N VAL A 1142 -28.21 -50.82 25.16
CA VAL A 1142 -27.76 -49.71 24.30
C VAL A 1142 -27.05 -50.16 23.01
N GLY A 1143 -26.90 -51.47 22.77
CA GLY A 1143 -26.03 -52.04 21.73
C GLY A 1143 -26.34 -51.63 20.28
N ASP A 1144 -27.61 -51.47 19.91
CA ASP A 1144 -28.00 -51.04 18.56
C ASP A 1144 -27.76 -49.54 18.33
N LEU A 1145 -27.90 -48.75 19.39
CA LEU A 1145 -27.69 -47.30 19.35
C LEU A 1145 -26.21 -46.92 19.45
N VAL A 1146 -25.44 -47.74 20.17
CA VAL A 1146 -23.97 -47.73 20.15
C VAL A 1146 -23.47 -47.93 18.71
N LYS A 1147 -24.05 -48.85 17.93
CA LYS A 1147 -23.69 -49.05 16.51
C LYS A 1147 -24.06 -47.86 15.62
N GLU A 1148 -25.21 -47.23 15.86
CA GLU A 1148 -25.69 -46.05 15.11
C GLU A 1148 -24.84 -44.79 15.38
N TRP A 1149 -24.35 -44.62 16.62
CA TRP A 1149 -23.45 -43.53 17.00
C TRP A 1149 -21.99 -43.78 16.57
N GLN A 1150 -21.52 -45.04 16.63
CA GLN A 1150 -20.14 -45.44 16.30
C GLN A 1150 -19.77 -45.24 14.83
N SER A 1151 -20.75 -45.31 13.93
CA SER A 1151 -20.52 -45.22 12.48
C SER A 1151 -21.43 -44.14 11.89
N PRO A 1152 -20.95 -42.89 11.65
CA PRO A 1152 -19.54 -42.51 11.43
C PRO A 1152 -18.90 -41.55 12.46
N ASN A 1153 -19.60 -41.03 13.48
CA ASN A 1153 -19.25 -39.72 14.03
C ASN A 1153 -19.20 -39.59 15.57
N ALA A 1154 -18.79 -40.63 16.29
CA ALA A 1154 -18.60 -40.57 17.75
C ALA A 1154 -17.58 -39.49 18.17
N TYR A 1155 -16.45 -39.42 17.47
CA TYR A 1155 -15.45 -38.37 17.68
C TYR A 1155 -16.03 -36.97 17.44
N ALA A 1156 -16.74 -36.76 16.33
CA ALA A 1156 -17.31 -35.47 15.97
C ALA A 1156 -18.40 -34.99 16.95
N ALA A 1157 -19.21 -35.91 17.46
CA ALA A 1157 -20.25 -35.59 18.43
C ALA A 1157 -19.67 -35.14 19.77
N ASP A 1158 -18.69 -35.89 20.30
CA ASP A 1158 -18.05 -35.55 21.58
C ASP A 1158 -17.17 -34.30 21.46
N ALA A 1159 -16.47 -34.13 20.34
CA ALA A 1159 -15.71 -32.93 20.05
C ALA A 1159 -16.63 -31.69 19.98
N TYR A 1160 -17.80 -31.80 19.34
CA TYR A 1160 -18.78 -30.71 19.32
C TYR A 1160 -19.31 -30.42 20.73
N ARG A 1161 -19.57 -31.46 21.54
CA ARG A 1161 -20.02 -31.30 22.93
C ARG A 1161 -18.99 -30.53 23.78
N LEU A 1162 -17.70 -30.77 23.57
CA LEU A 1162 -16.62 -30.03 24.22
C LEU A 1162 -16.68 -28.52 23.93
N VAL A 1163 -16.96 -28.16 22.68
CA VAL A 1163 -16.95 -26.76 22.21
C VAL A 1163 -18.27 -26.04 22.49
N ALA A 1164 -19.42 -26.71 22.32
CA ALA A 1164 -20.74 -26.09 22.38
C ALA A 1164 -21.49 -26.29 23.70
N ALA A 1165 -21.34 -27.43 24.38
CA ALA A 1165 -22.15 -27.77 25.56
C ALA A 1165 -21.57 -27.30 26.89
N ASN A 1166 -20.33 -26.81 26.90
CA ASN A 1166 -19.69 -26.27 28.10
C ASN A 1166 -19.80 -24.74 28.15
N PRO A 1167 -20.62 -24.15 29.05
CA PRO A 1167 -20.82 -22.71 29.16
C PRO A 1167 -19.58 -21.94 29.62
N ASN A 1168 -18.55 -22.63 30.12
CA ASN A 1168 -17.39 -22.01 30.77
C ASN A 1168 -16.13 -21.95 29.89
N ILE A 1169 -16.11 -22.58 28.72
CA ILE A 1169 -14.96 -22.56 27.80
C ILE A 1169 -15.21 -21.59 26.63
N CYS A 1170 -15.83 -22.07 25.55
CA CYS A 1170 -15.97 -21.31 24.31
C CYS A 1170 -17.20 -20.41 24.34
N THR A 1171 -18.35 -20.94 24.76
CA THR A 1171 -19.64 -20.23 24.77
C THR A 1171 -19.76 -19.17 25.86
N LYS A 1172 -18.77 -19.07 26.77
CA LYS A 1172 -18.62 -17.92 27.66
C LYS A 1172 -18.40 -16.62 26.89
N CYS A 1173 -17.73 -16.69 25.73
CA CYS A 1173 -17.31 -15.52 24.97
C CYS A 1173 -17.70 -15.56 23.49
N HIS A 1174 -17.97 -16.74 22.93
CA HIS A 1174 -18.20 -16.92 21.50
C HIS A 1174 -19.58 -17.50 21.16
N SER A 1175 -20.21 -16.97 20.13
CA SER A 1175 -21.27 -17.67 19.39
C SER A 1175 -20.68 -18.78 18.53
N ILE A 1176 -21.41 -19.89 18.34
CA ILE A 1176 -20.93 -21.11 17.67
C ILE A 1176 -22.03 -21.60 16.72
N GLY A 1177 -21.85 -21.38 15.41
CA GLY A 1177 -22.85 -21.79 14.42
C GLY A 1177 -24.21 -21.17 14.70
N ALA A 1178 -25.24 -22.00 14.84
CA ALA A 1178 -26.59 -21.56 15.24
C ALA A 1178 -26.72 -21.18 16.73
N LEU A 1179 -25.79 -21.60 17.60
CA LEU A 1179 -25.80 -21.22 19.02
C LEU A 1179 -25.31 -19.77 19.16
N LYS A 1180 -26.25 -18.85 19.40
CA LYS A 1180 -25.95 -17.43 19.65
C LYS A 1180 -25.96 -17.14 21.15
N ILE A 1181 -24.94 -16.42 21.62
CA ILE A 1181 -24.84 -15.97 23.00
C ILE A 1181 -25.10 -14.46 23.08
N GLU A 1182 -25.79 -14.02 24.13
CA GLU A 1182 -25.97 -12.60 24.41
C GLU A 1182 -24.66 -11.99 24.92
N ASN A 1183 -24.34 -10.75 24.50
CA ASN A 1183 -23.13 -10.01 24.91
C ASN A 1183 -21.79 -10.72 24.60
N ALA A 1184 -21.71 -11.42 23.46
CA ALA A 1184 -20.47 -12.06 23.01
C ALA A 1184 -19.27 -11.09 23.04
N ASN A 1185 -18.17 -11.51 23.67
CA ASN A 1185 -16.92 -10.73 23.69
C ASN A 1185 -15.96 -11.15 22.55
N GLY A 1186 -16.09 -12.39 22.07
CA GLY A 1186 -15.28 -12.97 21.01
C GLY A 1186 -15.95 -12.95 19.63
N PRO A 1187 -15.20 -13.24 18.54
CA PRO A 1187 -15.76 -13.45 17.21
C PRO A 1187 -16.74 -14.63 17.17
N ASP A 1188 -17.68 -14.59 16.23
CA ASP A 1188 -18.50 -15.76 15.92
C ASP A 1188 -17.62 -16.87 15.36
N LEU A 1189 -17.64 -18.05 15.96
CA LEU A 1189 -16.79 -19.17 15.56
C LEU A 1189 -17.29 -19.87 14.28
N SER A 1190 -18.47 -19.52 13.77
CA SER A 1190 -18.95 -19.96 12.44
C SER A 1190 -18.07 -19.54 11.29
N ILE A 1191 -17.31 -18.44 11.41
CA ILE A 1191 -16.36 -18.01 10.36
C ILE A 1191 -14.98 -18.63 10.52
N ALA A 1192 -14.73 -19.45 11.56
CA ALA A 1192 -13.40 -19.99 11.84
C ALA A 1192 -12.87 -20.86 10.69
N PHE A 1193 -13.73 -21.71 10.11
CA PHE A 1193 -13.37 -22.62 9.01
C PHE A 1193 -13.02 -21.90 7.70
N GLU A 1194 -13.50 -20.68 7.49
CA GLU A 1194 -13.12 -19.87 6.33
C GLU A 1194 -11.90 -19.00 6.63
N ARG A 1195 -11.80 -18.51 7.87
CA ARG A 1195 -10.82 -17.51 8.27
C ARG A 1195 -9.50 -18.09 8.70
N LEU A 1196 -9.50 -19.07 9.60
CA LEU A 1196 -8.31 -19.51 10.34
C LEU A 1196 -7.66 -20.73 9.69
N ARG A 1197 -6.34 -20.88 9.85
CA ARG A 1197 -5.63 -22.09 9.43
C ARG A 1197 -5.74 -23.20 10.48
N PRO A 1198 -5.85 -24.48 10.08
CA PRO A 1198 -5.95 -25.60 11.02
C PRO A 1198 -4.76 -25.75 11.96
N GLU A 1199 -3.54 -25.51 11.49
CA GLU A 1199 -2.29 -25.67 12.24
C GLU A 1199 -2.20 -24.61 13.33
N TRP A 1200 -2.32 -23.34 12.93
CA TRP A 1200 -2.30 -22.20 13.85
C TRP A 1200 -3.45 -22.25 14.86
N THR A 1201 -4.65 -22.67 14.44
CA THR A 1201 -5.79 -22.79 15.36
C THR A 1201 -5.51 -23.80 16.47
N PHE A 1202 -4.86 -24.91 16.16
CA PHE A 1202 -4.50 -25.92 17.14
C PHE A 1202 -3.46 -25.39 18.14
N GLU A 1203 -2.40 -24.76 17.64
CA GLU A 1203 -1.32 -24.16 18.44
C GLU A 1203 -1.83 -23.02 19.33
N TRP A 1204 -2.68 -22.15 18.77
CA TRP A 1204 -3.30 -21.04 19.49
C TRP A 1204 -4.24 -21.49 20.60
N ILE A 1205 -5.10 -22.47 20.35
CA ILE A 1205 -6.00 -23.04 21.38
C ILE A 1205 -5.18 -23.70 22.51
N ALA A 1206 -4.05 -24.32 22.16
CA ALA A 1206 -3.17 -24.97 23.13
C ALA A 1206 -2.46 -23.96 24.05
N ASN A 1207 -2.00 -22.82 23.51
CA ASN A 1207 -1.43 -21.73 24.31
C ASN A 1207 -1.50 -20.36 23.59
N PRO A 1208 -2.51 -19.52 23.88
CA PRO A 1208 -2.70 -18.24 23.20
C PRO A 1208 -1.54 -17.25 23.37
N ASP A 1209 -0.88 -17.24 24.53
CA ASP A 1209 0.19 -16.27 24.85
C ASP A 1209 1.41 -16.40 23.94
N ARG A 1210 1.64 -17.59 23.36
CA ARG A 1210 2.77 -17.86 22.44
C ARG A 1210 2.60 -17.21 21.07
N MET A 1211 1.35 -16.95 20.68
CA MET A 1211 1.02 -16.56 19.30
C MET A 1211 0.89 -15.05 19.10
N PHE A 1212 0.97 -14.24 20.17
CA PHE A 1212 0.79 -12.78 20.11
C PHE A 1212 1.94 -12.01 20.80
N GLY A 1213 2.33 -10.88 20.20
CA GLY A 1213 3.27 -9.92 20.79
C GLY A 1213 2.68 -9.03 21.91
N TYR A 1214 1.55 -9.43 22.48
CA TYR A 1214 0.91 -8.83 23.66
C TYR A 1214 0.13 -9.92 24.40
N SER A 1215 -0.35 -9.65 25.62
CA SER A 1215 -1.15 -10.62 26.38
C SER A 1215 -2.59 -10.68 25.84
N PRO A 1216 -3.04 -11.78 25.19
CA PRO A 1216 -4.40 -11.88 24.66
C PRO A 1216 -5.44 -12.06 25.78
N THR A 1217 -6.68 -11.63 25.54
CA THR A 1217 -7.81 -11.86 26.45
C THR A 1217 -8.27 -13.33 26.48
N MET A 1218 -7.88 -14.14 25.48
CA MET A 1218 -8.23 -15.56 25.44
C MET A 1218 -7.39 -16.34 26.46
N PRO A 1219 -8.00 -17.04 27.42
CA PRO A 1219 -7.26 -17.86 28.37
C PRO A 1219 -6.74 -19.15 27.73
N GLN A 1220 -5.72 -19.76 28.35
CA GLN A 1220 -5.27 -21.11 28.01
C GLN A 1220 -6.31 -22.13 28.49
N ASN A 1221 -7.19 -22.59 27.59
CA ASN A 1221 -8.31 -23.47 27.94
C ASN A 1221 -7.88 -24.94 28.18
N PHE A 1222 -6.78 -25.40 27.59
CA PHE A 1222 -6.35 -26.79 27.70
C PHE A 1222 -4.89 -26.91 28.16
N PRO A 1223 -4.54 -26.44 29.38
CA PRO A 1223 -3.16 -26.55 29.86
C PRO A 1223 -2.77 -28.02 30.05
N LYS A 1224 -1.51 -28.33 29.76
CA LYS A 1224 -0.98 -29.71 29.69
C LYS A 1224 -1.14 -30.51 30.99
N ASP A 1225 -1.14 -29.82 32.13
CA ASP A 1225 -1.26 -30.41 33.47
C ASP A 1225 -2.71 -30.49 33.99
N SER A 1226 -3.70 -30.03 33.21
CA SER A 1226 -5.12 -30.06 33.61
C SER A 1226 -5.81 -31.41 33.32
N VAL A 1227 -6.75 -31.77 34.19
CA VAL A 1227 -7.68 -32.89 34.02
C VAL A 1227 -9.10 -32.45 33.66
N ASP A 1228 -9.31 -31.15 33.44
CA ASP A 1228 -10.61 -30.55 33.20
C ASP A 1228 -11.21 -31.00 31.86
N TYR A 1229 -12.53 -31.09 31.81
CA TYR A 1229 -13.33 -31.38 30.61
C TYR A 1229 -13.21 -32.80 30.05
N LYS A 1230 -12.61 -33.74 30.80
CA LYS A 1230 -12.58 -35.17 30.47
C LYS A 1230 -13.96 -35.79 30.29
N GLU A 1231 -14.98 -35.21 30.93
CA GLU A 1231 -16.39 -35.59 30.85
C GLU A 1231 -17.08 -35.14 29.55
N TYR A 1232 -16.45 -34.23 28.78
CA TYR A 1232 -16.95 -33.80 27.48
C TYR A 1232 -16.26 -34.52 26.33
N PHE A 1233 -14.98 -34.86 26.47
CA PHE A 1233 -14.19 -35.54 25.45
C PHE A 1233 -13.10 -36.44 26.06
N ALA A 1234 -13.05 -37.70 25.62
CA ALA A 1234 -12.08 -38.69 26.09
C ALA A 1234 -10.73 -38.54 25.37
N GLY A 1235 -9.79 -37.87 26.03
CA GLY A 1235 -8.42 -37.71 25.55
C GLY A 1235 -7.60 -36.86 26.51
N ASP A 1236 -6.29 -36.76 26.29
CA ASP A 1236 -5.43 -35.83 27.02
C ASP A 1236 -5.74 -34.35 26.65
N PRO A 1237 -5.22 -33.34 27.38
CA PRO A 1237 -5.48 -31.93 27.06
C PRO A 1237 -5.07 -31.52 25.63
N ARG A 1238 -4.04 -32.15 25.05
CA ARG A 1238 -3.59 -31.87 23.68
C ARG A 1238 -4.59 -32.44 22.66
N GLU A 1239 -5.12 -33.62 22.91
CA GLU A 1239 -6.19 -34.22 22.11
C GLU A 1239 -7.49 -33.41 22.20
N ARG A 1240 -7.84 -32.88 23.38
CA ARG A 1240 -9.00 -31.97 23.55
C ARG A 1240 -8.83 -30.68 22.75
N ALA A 1241 -7.63 -30.08 22.75
CA ALA A 1241 -7.32 -28.91 21.91
C ALA A 1241 -7.45 -29.24 20.41
N ARG A 1242 -7.00 -30.43 19.98
CA ARG A 1242 -7.16 -30.90 18.59
C ARG A 1242 -8.64 -31.09 18.23
N ALA A 1243 -9.42 -31.74 19.10
CA ALA A 1243 -10.85 -31.95 18.90
C ALA A 1243 -11.60 -30.62 18.75
N ALA A 1244 -11.27 -29.62 19.58
CA ALA A 1244 -11.81 -28.28 19.45
C ALA A 1244 -11.46 -27.65 18.09
N ARG A 1245 -10.20 -27.74 17.65
CA ARG A 1245 -9.77 -27.26 16.33
C ARG A 1245 -10.52 -27.95 15.19
N ASP A 1246 -10.63 -29.27 15.22
CA ASP A 1246 -11.24 -30.06 14.14
C ASP A 1246 -12.70 -29.66 13.92
N VAL A 1247 -13.46 -29.51 15.02
CA VAL A 1247 -14.82 -28.99 14.97
C VAL A 1247 -14.88 -27.60 14.34
N LEU A 1248 -13.97 -26.70 14.70
CA LEU A 1248 -13.95 -25.34 14.15
C LEU A 1248 -13.60 -25.29 12.67
N MET A 1249 -12.81 -26.24 12.16
CA MET A 1249 -12.41 -26.30 10.74
C MET A 1249 -13.45 -26.93 9.82
N ASP A 1250 -14.52 -27.50 10.38
CA ASP A 1250 -15.63 -28.11 9.63
C ASP A 1250 -16.99 -27.85 10.28
N LEU A 1251 -17.08 -26.73 11.01
CA LEU A 1251 -18.23 -26.42 11.87
C LEU A 1251 -19.57 -26.45 11.12
N PRO A 1252 -19.72 -25.92 9.88
CA PRO A 1252 -21.00 -25.96 9.18
C PRO A 1252 -21.54 -27.38 8.96
N ARG A 1253 -20.66 -28.36 8.72
CA ARG A 1253 -21.07 -29.76 8.55
C ARG A 1253 -21.32 -30.41 9.91
N ILE A 1254 -20.41 -30.22 10.86
CA ILE A 1254 -20.47 -30.85 12.19
C ILE A 1254 -21.67 -30.34 13.01
N ASP A 1255 -21.94 -29.04 13.02
CA ASP A 1255 -23.10 -28.44 13.72
C ASP A 1255 -24.45 -28.99 13.20
N ASN A 1256 -24.47 -29.43 11.94
CA ASN A 1256 -25.66 -29.97 11.29
C ASN A 1256 -25.83 -31.49 11.44
N LEU A 1257 -24.91 -32.20 12.10
CA LEU A 1257 -25.08 -33.62 12.38
C LEU A 1257 -26.31 -33.87 13.27
N PRO A 1258 -27.10 -34.95 13.05
CA PRO A 1258 -28.31 -35.22 13.81
C PRO A 1258 -28.10 -35.20 15.34
N ALA A 1259 -27.04 -35.84 15.83
CA ALA A 1259 -26.70 -35.85 17.26
C ALA A 1259 -26.41 -34.44 17.81
N ASN A 1260 -25.69 -33.61 17.04
CA ASN A 1260 -25.28 -32.27 17.47
C ASN A 1260 -26.45 -31.28 17.45
N ARG A 1261 -27.40 -31.41 16.51
CA ARG A 1261 -28.65 -30.63 16.52
C ARG A 1261 -29.45 -30.86 17.80
N ALA A 1262 -29.54 -32.12 18.24
CA ALA A 1262 -30.23 -32.47 19.48
C ALA A 1262 -29.48 -31.91 20.71
N THR A 1263 -28.15 -32.00 20.75
CA THR A 1263 -27.33 -31.36 21.79
C THR A 1263 -27.54 -29.84 21.84
N ARG A 1264 -27.56 -29.17 20.69
CA ARG A 1264 -27.82 -27.72 20.60
C ARG A 1264 -29.21 -27.36 21.13
N ALA A 1265 -30.25 -28.07 20.69
CA ALA A 1265 -31.61 -27.86 21.16
C ALA A 1265 -31.72 -28.05 22.69
N ALA A 1266 -30.97 -29.01 23.25
CA ALA A 1266 -30.90 -29.22 24.69
C ALA A 1266 -30.25 -28.05 25.46
N ILE A 1267 -29.34 -27.31 24.81
CA ILE A 1267 -28.66 -26.13 25.37
C ILE A 1267 -29.54 -24.88 25.24
N THR A 1268 -30.18 -24.66 24.09
CA THR A 1268 -30.98 -23.45 23.81
C THR A 1268 -32.39 -23.49 24.37
N GLY A 1269 -32.81 -24.63 24.95
CA GLY A 1269 -34.18 -24.82 25.42
C GLY A 1269 -35.19 -24.95 24.27
N GLY A 1270 -34.76 -25.49 23.13
CA GLY A 1270 -35.59 -25.65 21.92
C GLY A 1270 -35.75 -24.41 21.05
N LYS A 1271 -35.04 -23.31 21.37
CA LYS A 1271 -34.97 -22.09 20.55
C LYS A 1271 -33.99 -22.22 19.38
#